data_AF-A0A7H0IST1-F1
#
_entry.id   AF-A0A7H0IST1-F1
#
_cell.length_a   1.000
_cell.length_b   1.000
_cell.length_c   1.000
_cell.angle_alpha   90.00
_cell.angle_beta   90.00
_cell.angle_gamma   90.00
#
_symmetry.space_group_name_H-M   'P 1'
#
loop_
_entity.id
_entity.type
_entity.pdbx_description
1 polymer ?
#
loop_
_entity_poly.entity_id
_entity_poly.type
_entity_poly.pdbx_seq_one_letter_code
_entity_poly.pdbx_strand_id
1 'polypeptide(L)'
;MGRPERPLDPEAGPVQRFAHELRLLRRGFGSPSYRTMSERTRVSVTALSRAASGERLPSAAVVRAYARACGADPDVWEQRLNAVARQADARREDGAGAPYQGLARFESADRALFFGRDRLADEALRMVREHRFVVLVGASGSGKSSLLRAGLLPRLERFAQDQGCDCELTFLTPGCRPAADYGRLLVPRREGPERLVVVDQLEEIFTLCRDRADRWRFVDQLLAARDPASRLRVVVAVGAGFHGRCAEHPGLAEELDGHTLTVGPMTRAELREAVVGPATSAGLRVERELTARLVEEATDQPCALPMLSHALRETWRRRRSGVLTLQAYEETGGVRGAIARAAEEVYGSLTPEQTGTARRVLLALITPGYDGEYTRRPLARAALREWPDPEVPVVLERLAAARLVTLDGQHAELAHDALVTHWPRLQGWIEESRERMRRHRDLAEAARDWREHGRDPGSLYRGARLAVADALFGRDRGDHDLTAGERAFLSASRVAQTMEGWTSDRTRGRVRGLVLALSLALMGTLTVSHIAWQESRVVERQRGLAAARQAAALAGRQRVTDPRVRALLSVAAWRLSQIPESRGALMDAFGSAESDVFAMEGLREEEGAGAVAAAGRAATSRSAVPARQFLVDSGRALLVASAGTWSTWDVVDRRRTGTGRFTSAESAAHVTAASPDGRTLALTDPRTGDTSLWRRAPDGSTSERPIVGRFVRFGVDGASYVMANGSRVLLRSLEDDRVLFATEEIEPAPADANDPDPSGAPADPTTANSPMDTPTSHPAPGARLVALCRAGRPLLLWDTLRHRTRPGDWRAPAASPAYCSLAFSPDGTRLAVPTPTGTRIWDTVTGRRLADLAHGRAEHLAFTPDGRFLAAVGGGPELTVWRVASPAAPVLRHPLTDGPVTALAWDRTTPTLRYLTGGAVHTLDLTTPLITPWYDIPLDDVLLSSDGALLATTEGDRFHLYDTESGRPLATLTAPATGGPPLMSFTPDGGTFAYGTGGPRSSVVVRDLRDRRTRAVLTPPAGTDVRAIALTPEGDALRLTRTTADGTLGTELWDIARRVRTGVGRGSDGPGAGPVPETMAHEEHTTYPERTAHAERAASPSPTALSPDGRHQATGNAYGEVTVWTAGRRPGTLVPAPADAPACLTCSRVTALAFSEDGATLAIGYGSGDVRVWDVDARLPLGGSLRTAGDAVRTLAFTPDGVTLRVGGVRAPLQSYTVDPDRIAARLCTRAGPSLSPEEWRTYLPDAPYRRVCGTRPADAPALPPT
;
A
#
# COMPACT_ATOMS: atom_id res chain seq x y z
N MET A 1 -68.81 -30.52 21.93
CA MET A 1 -67.96 -31.52 21.25
C MET A 1 -66.88 -30.80 20.47
N GLY A 2 -65.60 -31.16 20.65
CA GLY A 2 -64.48 -30.52 19.95
C GLY A 2 -64.40 -30.98 18.50
N ARG A 3 -63.95 -30.10 17.60
CA ARG A 3 -63.71 -30.40 16.19
C ARG A 3 -62.80 -31.65 16.06
N PRO A 4 -63.17 -32.67 15.29
CA PRO A 4 -62.35 -33.87 15.14
C PRO A 4 -60.99 -33.52 14.49
N GLU A 5 -59.93 -34.14 14.97
CA GLU A 5 -58.59 -33.99 14.41
C GLU A 5 -58.55 -34.56 12.99
N ARG A 6 -57.97 -33.79 12.07
CA ARG A 6 -57.78 -34.26 10.69
C ARG A 6 -56.88 -35.50 10.66
N PRO A 7 -57.11 -36.45 9.73
CA PRO A 7 -56.21 -37.58 9.52
C PRO A 7 -54.78 -37.09 9.31
N LEU A 8 -53.82 -37.75 9.95
CA LEU A 8 -52.40 -37.42 9.89
C LEU A 8 -51.65 -38.69 9.49
N ASP A 9 -50.95 -38.63 8.36
CA ASP A 9 -50.12 -39.72 7.85
C ASP A 9 -48.73 -39.66 8.49
N PRO A 10 -48.33 -40.63 9.34
CA PRO A 10 -47.02 -40.64 10.00
C PRO A 10 -45.86 -40.97 9.05
N GLU A 11 -46.13 -41.53 7.86
CA GLU A 11 -45.09 -41.85 6.87
C GLU A 11 -44.71 -40.66 5.98
N ALA A 12 -45.55 -39.61 5.95
CA ALA A 12 -45.33 -38.41 5.13
C ALA A 12 -44.06 -37.61 5.50
N GLY A 13 -43.56 -37.73 6.73
CA GLY A 13 -42.34 -37.01 7.14
C GLY A 13 -42.05 -37.04 8.64
N PRO A 14 -40.83 -36.65 9.06
CA PRO A 14 -40.44 -36.64 10.48
C PRO A 14 -41.32 -35.71 11.31
N VAL A 15 -41.81 -34.60 10.73
CA VAL A 15 -42.72 -33.66 11.39
C VAL A 15 -44.10 -34.28 11.63
N GLN A 16 -44.63 -34.98 10.64
CA GLN A 16 -45.92 -35.67 10.72
C GLN A 16 -45.87 -36.87 11.67
N ARG A 17 -44.75 -37.61 11.66
CA ARG A 17 -44.49 -38.68 12.62
C ARG A 17 -44.44 -38.17 14.06
N PHE A 18 -43.73 -37.06 14.31
CA PHE A 18 -43.65 -36.48 15.65
C PHE A 18 -45.00 -35.94 16.14
N ALA A 19 -45.78 -35.30 15.27
CA ALA A 19 -47.14 -34.89 15.60
C ALA A 19 -48.06 -36.09 15.87
N HIS A 20 -47.86 -37.22 15.18
CA HIS A 20 -48.55 -38.48 15.45
C HIS A 20 -48.16 -39.04 16.82
N GLU A 21 -46.88 -39.03 17.17
CA GLU A 21 -46.39 -39.42 18.50
C GLU A 21 -46.98 -38.55 19.63
N LEU A 22 -47.13 -37.23 19.43
CA LEU A 22 -47.81 -36.36 20.40
C LEU A 22 -49.31 -36.69 20.53
N ARG A 23 -49.98 -37.14 19.46
CA ARG A 23 -51.35 -37.65 19.54
C ARG A 23 -51.43 -38.99 20.27
N LEU A 24 -50.46 -39.88 20.06
CA LEU A 24 -50.36 -41.15 20.78
C LEU A 24 -50.11 -40.93 22.28
N LEU A 25 -49.21 -40.01 22.64
CA LEU A 25 -48.97 -39.61 24.02
C LEU A 25 -50.26 -39.15 24.70
N ARG A 26 -51.03 -38.29 24.02
CA ARG A 26 -52.30 -37.79 24.54
C ARG A 26 -53.34 -38.90 24.67
N ARG A 27 -53.40 -39.84 23.72
CA ARG A 27 -54.30 -41.01 23.78
C ARG A 27 -53.97 -41.93 24.94
N GLY A 28 -52.67 -42.19 25.18
CA GLY A 28 -52.20 -42.98 26.32
C GLY A 28 -52.56 -42.39 27.68
N PHE A 29 -52.87 -41.09 27.74
CA PHE A 29 -53.25 -40.39 28.96
C PHE A 29 -54.74 -40.01 29.02
N GLY A 30 -55.61 -40.80 28.38
CA GLY A 30 -57.07 -40.63 28.44
C GLY A 30 -57.62 -39.55 27.50
N SER A 31 -56.86 -39.11 26.50
CA SER A 31 -57.25 -38.11 25.50
C SER A 31 -57.82 -36.80 26.07
N PRO A 32 -57.13 -36.13 27.02
CA PRO A 32 -57.59 -34.85 27.55
C PRO A 32 -57.81 -33.83 26.43
N SER A 33 -58.86 -33.02 26.55
CA SER A 33 -59.12 -31.97 25.56
C SER A 33 -57.99 -30.93 25.57
N TYR A 34 -57.69 -30.31 24.43
CA TYR A 34 -56.68 -29.23 24.38
C TYR A 34 -56.99 -28.06 25.31
N ARG A 35 -58.28 -27.83 25.64
CA ARG A 35 -58.71 -26.84 26.63
C ARG A 35 -58.25 -27.22 28.04
N THR A 36 -58.46 -28.46 28.43
CA THR A 36 -57.99 -29.02 29.72
C THR A 36 -56.47 -28.99 29.83
N MET A 37 -55.75 -29.29 28.74
CA MET A 37 -54.29 -29.20 28.70
C MET A 37 -53.79 -27.76 28.81
N SER A 38 -54.50 -26.81 28.20
CA SER A 38 -54.20 -25.37 28.25
C SER A 38 -54.34 -24.81 29.67
N GLU A 39 -55.42 -25.16 30.37
CA GLU A 39 -55.66 -24.77 31.77
C GLU A 39 -54.56 -25.26 32.72
N ARG A 40 -53.99 -26.44 32.46
CA ARG A 40 -52.90 -27.03 33.27
C ARG A 40 -51.51 -26.43 33.00
N THR A 41 -51.29 -25.83 31.84
CA THR A 41 -49.92 -25.47 31.39
C THR A 41 -49.75 -24.02 30.97
N ARG A 42 -50.83 -23.23 30.98
CA ARG A 42 -50.86 -21.81 30.55
C ARG A 42 -50.41 -21.58 29.09
N VAL A 43 -50.37 -22.62 28.25
CA VAL A 43 -50.12 -22.52 26.81
C VAL A 43 -51.46 -22.52 26.07
N SER A 44 -51.61 -21.67 25.05
CA SER A 44 -52.89 -21.52 24.33
C SER A 44 -53.36 -22.84 23.66
N VAL A 45 -54.68 -23.05 23.63
CA VAL A 45 -55.33 -24.18 22.96
C VAL A 45 -54.89 -24.31 21.50
N THR A 46 -54.75 -23.18 20.80
CA THR A 46 -54.26 -23.10 19.42
C THR A 46 -52.83 -23.60 19.26
N ALA A 47 -51.92 -23.29 20.20
CA ALA A 47 -50.54 -23.76 20.12
C ALA A 47 -50.44 -25.28 20.35
N LEU A 48 -51.20 -25.81 21.31
CA LEU A 48 -51.25 -27.26 21.60
C LEU A 48 -51.90 -28.05 20.46
N SER A 49 -53.00 -27.54 19.88
CA SER A 49 -53.65 -28.15 18.72
C SER A 49 -52.76 -28.12 17.48
N ARG A 50 -52.05 -27.01 17.25
CA ARG A 50 -51.10 -26.87 16.13
C ARG A 50 -49.88 -27.77 16.29
N ALA A 51 -49.37 -27.97 17.51
CA ALA A 51 -48.26 -28.88 17.79
C ALA A 51 -48.56 -30.33 17.35
N ALA A 52 -49.81 -30.76 17.47
CA ALA A 52 -50.28 -32.08 17.06
C ALA A 52 -50.86 -32.10 15.63
N SER A 53 -50.83 -31.01 14.88
CA SER A 53 -51.40 -30.94 13.52
C SER A 53 -50.53 -31.61 12.46
N GLY A 54 -49.21 -31.67 12.68
CA GLY A 54 -48.24 -32.16 11.69
C GLY A 54 -47.86 -31.15 10.60
N GLU A 55 -48.36 -29.92 10.66
CA GLU A 55 -48.05 -28.88 9.66
C GLU A 55 -46.65 -28.28 9.83
N ARG A 56 -46.19 -28.09 11.08
CA ARG A 56 -44.87 -27.53 11.43
C ARG A 56 -44.37 -28.08 12.77
N LEU A 57 -43.06 -28.04 12.99
CA LEU A 57 -42.46 -28.39 14.28
C LEU A 57 -42.86 -27.37 15.37
N PRO A 58 -43.36 -27.83 16.53
CA PRO A 58 -43.64 -26.95 17.67
C PRO A 58 -42.36 -26.47 18.36
N SER A 59 -42.43 -25.33 19.03
CA SER A 59 -41.31 -24.85 19.88
C SER A 59 -41.11 -25.78 21.09
N ALA A 60 -39.87 -25.85 21.61
CA ALA A 60 -39.54 -26.62 22.80
C ALA A 60 -40.47 -26.30 23.99
N ALA A 61 -40.79 -25.02 24.22
CA ALA A 61 -41.71 -24.59 25.27
C ALA A 61 -43.11 -25.23 25.15
N VAL A 62 -43.63 -25.36 23.92
CA VAL A 62 -44.94 -25.97 23.64
C VAL A 62 -44.89 -27.48 23.81
N VAL A 63 -43.80 -28.15 23.40
CA VAL A 63 -43.62 -29.61 23.58
C VAL A 63 -43.48 -29.97 25.05
N ARG A 64 -42.68 -29.23 25.82
CA ARG A 64 -42.55 -29.41 27.27
C ARG A 64 -43.89 -29.24 27.97
N ALA A 65 -44.66 -28.23 27.60
CA ALA A 65 -46.03 -28.05 28.10
C ALA A 65 -46.95 -29.22 27.72
N TYR A 66 -46.90 -29.67 26.46
CA TYR A 66 -47.71 -30.80 25.99
C TYR A 66 -47.39 -32.09 26.77
N ALA A 67 -46.11 -32.37 27.00
CA ALA A 67 -45.64 -33.51 27.79
C ALA A 67 -46.08 -33.42 29.26
N ARG A 68 -45.91 -32.25 29.90
CA ARG A 68 -46.41 -32.00 31.28
C ARG A 68 -47.91 -32.21 31.39
N ALA A 69 -48.69 -31.73 30.42
CA ALA A 69 -50.14 -31.89 30.42
C ALA A 69 -50.59 -33.35 30.27
N CYS A 70 -49.75 -34.20 29.67
CA CYS A 70 -49.98 -35.64 29.49
C CYS A 70 -49.16 -36.51 30.47
N GLY A 71 -48.60 -35.92 31.55
CA GLY A 71 -47.87 -36.68 32.57
C GLY A 71 -46.57 -37.33 32.10
N ALA A 72 -45.97 -36.90 30.98
CA ALA A 72 -44.70 -37.39 30.48
C ALA A 72 -43.54 -36.46 30.82
N ASP A 73 -42.32 -37.02 30.82
CA ASP A 73 -41.08 -36.29 31.09
C ASP A 73 -40.83 -35.21 30.01
N PRO A 74 -40.84 -33.91 30.37
CA PRO A 74 -40.68 -32.82 29.42
C PRO A 74 -39.32 -32.81 28.72
N ASP A 75 -38.27 -33.26 29.41
CA ASP A 75 -36.90 -33.14 28.90
C ASP A 75 -36.61 -34.26 27.90
N VAL A 76 -37.20 -35.45 28.07
CA VAL A 76 -37.18 -36.54 27.08
C VAL A 76 -37.88 -36.11 25.77
N TRP A 77 -39.03 -35.44 25.88
CA TRP A 77 -39.77 -34.97 24.70
C TRP A 77 -39.10 -33.78 24.00
N GLU A 78 -38.38 -32.94 24.73
CA GLU A 78 -37.51 -31.91 24.16
C GLU A 78 -36.32 -32.51 23.41
N GLN A 79 -35.67 -33.54 23.96
CA GLN A 79 -34.61 -34.28 23.25
C GLN A 79 -35.14 -34.95 21.97
N ARG A 80 -36.34 -35.51 21.99
CA ARG A 80 -37.00 -36.06 20.79
C ARG A 80 -37.31 -34.98 19.77
N LEU A 81 -37.83 -33.83 20.18
CA LEU A 81 -38.03 -32.68 19.29
C LEU A 81 -36.71 -32.29 18.60
N ASN A 82 -35.61 -32.25 19.35
CA ASN A 82 -34.28 -31.94 18.81
C ASN A 82 -33.76 -33.02 17.85
N ALA A 83 -34.09 -34.29 18.06
CA ALA A 83 -33.76 -35.38 17.14
C ALA A 83 -34.59 -35.30 15.83
N VAL A 84 -35.88 -35.00 15.94
CA VAL A 84 -36.78 -34.83 14.79
C VAL A 84 -36.44 -33.57 14.00
N ALA A 85 -36.06 -32.48 14.67
CA ALA A 85 -35.57 -31.27 14.01
C ALA A 85 -34.34 -31.57 13.16
N ARG A 86 -33.38 -32.34 13.69
CA ARG A 86 -32.20 -32.81 12.93
C ARG A 86 -32.58 -33.66 11.71
N GLN A 87 -33.55 -34.57 11.84
CA GLN A 87 -34.02 -35.39 10.70
C GLN A 87 -34.81 -34.57 9.66
N ALA A 88 -35.59 -33.58 10.10
CA ALA A 88 -36.36 -32.70 9.23
C ALA A 88 -35.45 -31.71 8.47
N ASP A 89 -34.38 -31.25 9.11
CA ASP A 89 -33.37 -30.40 8.49
C ASP A 89 -32.51 -31.20 7.50
N ALA A 90 -32.12 -32.44 7.83
CA ALA A 90 -31.44 -33.35 6.89
C ALA A 90 -32.28 -33.66 5.63
N ARG A 91 -33.60 -33.83 5.75
CA ARG A 91 -34.49 -34.00 4.57
C ARG A 91 -34.71 -32.71 3.76
N ARG A 92 -34.52 -31.52 4.36
CA ARG A 92 -34.54 -30.24 3.62
C ARG A 92 -33.22 -29.99 2.88
N GLU A 93 -32.12 -30.52 3.37
CA GLU A 93 -30.79 -30.42 2.74
C GLU A 93 -30.77 -31.06 1.33
N ASP A 94 -31.54 -32.13 1.11
CA ASP A 94 -31.66 -32.77 -0.20
C ASP A 94 -32.47 -31.95 -1.23
N GLY A 95 -33.24 -30.93 -0.80
CA GLY A 95 -34.19 -30.21 -1.65
C GLY A 95 -33.96 -28.71 -1.84
N ALA A 96 -33.18 -28.03 -1.01
CA ALA A 96 -32.95 -26.57 -1.10
C ALA A 96 -31.46 -26.24 -1.23
N GLY A 97 -31.03 -25.84 -2.44
CA GLY A 97 -29.65 -25.43 -2.70
C GLY A 97 -29.21 -24.25 -1.83
N ALA A 98 -27.94 -24.26 -1.39
CA ALA A 98 -27.36 -23.15 -0.63
C ALA A 98 -27.35 -21.85 -1.47
N PRO A 99 -27.75 -20.69 -0.92
CA PRO A 99 -27.76 -19.42 -1.66
C PRO A 99 -26.37 -18.85 -1.93
N TYR A 100 -25.32 -19.46 -1.35
CA TYR A 100 -23.93 -19.08 -1.54
C TYR A 100 -23.15 -20.20 -2.24
N GLN A 101 -22.42 -19.85 -3.30
CA GLN A 101 -21.75 -20.83 -4.16
C GLN A 101 -20.46 -21.39 -3.56
N GLY A 102 -19.94 -20.78 -2.51
CA GLY A 102 -18.67 -21.14 -1.91
C GLY A 102 -17.50 -20.69 -2.76
N LEU A 103 -16.52 -21.59 -2.95
CA LEU A 103 -15.35 -21.35 -3.79
C LEU A 103 -15.65 -21.45 -5.30
N ALA A 104 -16.80 -21.99 -5.66
CA ALA A 104 -17.22 -22.03 -7.05
C ALA A 104 -17.57 -20.63 -7.56
N ARG A 105 -17.24 -20.37 -8.82
CA ARG A 105 -17.72 -19.18 -9.55
C ARG A 105 -19.24 -19.27 -9.75
N PHE A 106 -19.89 -18.11 -9.87
CA PHE A 106 -21.29 -18.02 -10.29
C PHE A 106 -21.41 -18.26 -11.80
N GLU A 107 -22.39 -19.09 -12.18
CA GLU A 107 -22.74 -19.38 -13.57
C GLU A 107 -23.98 -18.55 -14.00
N SER A 108 -24.33 -18.57 -15.29
CA SER A 108 -25.47 -17.80 -15.81
C SER A 108 -26.81 -18.15 -15.14
N ALA A 109 -27.00 -19.43 -14.80
CA ALA A 109 -28.16 -19.91 -14.05
C ALA A 109 -28.25 -19.33 -12.62
N ASP A 110 -27.12 -18.88 -12.05
CA ASP A 110 -27.06 -18.31 -10.71
C ASP A 110 -27.35 -16.80 -10.67
N ARG A 111 -27.82 -16.19 -11.77
CA ARG A 111 -28.10 -14.74 -11.85
C ARG A 111 -28.96 -14.22 -10.69
N ALA A 112 -29.93 -15.03 -10.25
CA ALA A 112 -30.85 -14.69 -9.15
C ALA A 112 -30.15 -14.66 -7.77
N LEU A 113 -28.96 -15.25 -7.65
CA LEU A 113 -28.14 -15.31 -6.44
C LEU A 113 -26.91 -14.38 -6.52
N PHE A 114 -26.71 -13.67 -7.64
CA PHE A 114 -25.56 -12.80 -7.88
C PHE A 114 -25.90 -11.32 -7.58
N PHE A 115 -25.39 -10.81 -6.45
CA PHE A 115 -25.68 -9.46 -5.93
C PHE A 115 -24.40 -8.64 -5.70
N GLY A 116 -24.56 -7.31 -5.61
CA GLY A 116 -23.48 -6.36 -5.30
C GLY A 116 -22.56 -6.00 -6.47
N ARG A 117 -22.85 -6.50 -7.69
CA ARG A 117 -22.06 -6.19 -8.90
C ARG A 117 -22.93 -5.69 -10.06
N ASP A 118 -24.16 -5.30 -9.79
CA ASP A 118 -25.10 -4.87 -10.83
C ASP A 118 -24.61 -3.62 -11.56
N ARG A 119 -24.11 -2.61 -10.84
CA ARG A 119 -23.54 -1.39 -11.44
C ARG A 119 -22.40 -1.69 -12.43
N LEU A 120 -21.48 -2.58 -12.03
CA LEU A 120 -20.33 -2.95 -12.86
C LEU A 120 -20.75 -3.80 -14.07
N ALA A 121 -21.76 -4.66 -13.92
CA ALA A 121 -22.33 -5.42 -15.02
C ALA A 121 -23.07 -4.52 -16.03
N ASP A 122 -23.77 -3.49 -15.54
CA ASP A 122 -24.45 -2.51 -16.38
C ASP A 122 -23.44 -1.61 -17.13
N GLU A 123 -22.32 -1.26 -16.49
CA GLU A 123 -21.22 -0.54 -17.12
C GLU A 123 -20.52 -1.39 -18.20
N ALA A 124 -20.25 -2.66 -17.92
CA ALA A 124 -19.72 -3.59 -18.92
C ALA A 124 -20.68 -3.71 -20.12
N LEU A 125 -21.99 -3.81 -19.88
CA LEU A 125 -23.00 -3.84 -20.94
C LEU A 125 -23.00 -2.55 -21.76
N ARG A 126 -22.87 -1.38 -21.11
CA ARG A 126 -22.76 -0.08 -21.79
C ARG A 126 -21.52 -0.04 -22.68
N MET A 127 -20.36 -0.48 -22.20
CA MET A 127 -19.14 -0.53 -23.00
C MET A 127 -19.27 -1.48 -24.19
N VAL A 128 -19.90 -2.64 -24.03
CA VAL A 128 -20.13 -3.59 -25.14
C VAL A 128 -21.06 -3.01 -26.22
N ARG A 129 -21.96 -2.09 -25.85
CA ARG A 129 -22.81 -1.37 -26.81
C ARG A 129 -22.02 -0.33 -27.57
N GLU A 130 -21.21 0.46 -26.87
CA GLU A 130 -20.42 1.57 -27.42
C GLU A 130 -19.20 1.10 -28.22
N HIS A 131 -18.57 0.00 -27.81
CA HIS A 131 -17.32 -0.51 -28.36
C HIS A 131 -17.46 -1.94 -28.86
N ARG A 132 -16.70 -2.29 -29.91
CA ARG A 132 -16.70 -3.65 -30.47
C ARG A 132 -15.70 -4.57 -29.79
N PHE A 133 -14.69 -4.03 -29.14
CA PHE A 133 -13.72 -4.79 -28.36
C PHE A 133 -13.64 -4.19 -26.96
N VAL A 134 -13.86 -5.01 -25.93
CA VAL A 134 -13.89 -4.57 -24.53
C VAL A 134 -13.00 -5.48 -23.70
N VAL A 135 -12.15 -4.90 -22.87
CA VAL A 135 -11.28 -5.66 -21.96
C VAL A 135 -11.74 -5.50 -20.52
N LEU A 136 -11.83 -6.60 -19.77
CA LEU A 136 -12.07 -6.59 -18.32
C LEU A 136 -10.77 -6.99 -17.61
N VAL A 137 -10.21 -6.07 -16.83
CA VAL A 137 -8.95 -6.28 -16.11
C VAL A 137 -9.18 -6.27 -14.61
N GLY A 138 -8.61 -7.21 -13.87
CA GLY A 138 -8.72 -7.22 -12.41
C GLY A 138 -7.86 -8.30 -11.76
N ALA A 139 -7.58 -8.14 -10.47
CA ALA A 139 -6.81 -9.11 -9.70
C ALA A 139 -7.44 -10.52 -9.74
N SER A 140 -6.67 -11.58 -9.48
CA SER A 140 -7.27 -12.91 -9.25
C SER A 140 -8.28 -12.83 -8.11
N GLY A 141 -9.34 -13.63 -8.13
CA GLY A 141 -10.37 -13.63 -7.07
C GLY A 141 -11.24 -12.36 -6.95
N SER A 142 -11.09 -11.35 -7.80
CA SER A 142 -11.93 -10.12 -7.81
C SER A 142 -13.37 -10.35 -8.32
N GLY A 143 -13.65 -11.53 -8.88
CA GLY A 143 -14.96 -11.94 -9.39
C GLY A 143 -15.17 -11.75 -10.89
N LYS A 144 -14.11 -11.55 -11.70
CA LYS A 144 -14.20 -11.34 -13.17
C LYS A 144 -15.07 -12.39 -13.89
N SER A 145 -14.76 -13.67 -13.71
CA SER A 145 -15.50 -14.75 -14.38
C SER A 145 -16.96 -14.83 -13.93
N SER A 146 -17.25 -14.55 -12.65
CA SER A 146 -18.63 -14.46 -12.14
C SER A 146 -19.37 -13.24 -12.69
N LEU A 147 -18.68 -12.10 -12.83
CA LEU A 147 -19.22 -10.90 -13.46
C LEU A 147 -19.55 -11.16 -14.94
N LEU A 148 -18.67 -11.85 -15.68
CA LEU A 148 -18.93 -12.22 -17.06
C LEU A 148 -20.13 -13.17 -17.19
N ARG A 149 -20.14 -14.26 -16.43
CA ARG A 149 -21.12 -15.35 -16.58
C ARG A 149 -22.48 -15.06 -15.95
N ALA A 150 -22.51 -14.60 -14.71
CA ALA A 150 -23.75 -14.34 -13.98
C ALA A 150 -24.20 -12.88 -14.07
N GLY A 151 -23.28 -11.94 -14.30
CA GLY A 151 -23.58 -10.51 -14.44
C GLY A 151 -23.93 -10.12 -15.87
N LEU A 152 -22.97 -10.28 -16.79
CA LEU A 152 -23.01 -9.73 -18.14
C LEU A 152 -23.74 -10.64 -19.13
N LEU A 153 -23.48 -11.96 -19.14
CA LEU A 153 -24.07 -12.91 -20.09
C LEU A 153 -25.61 -12.85 -20.14
N PRO A 154 -26.34 -12.91 -18.99
CA PRO A 154 -27.80 -12.89 -19.01
C PRO A 154 -28.36 -11.53 -19.49
N ARG A 155 -27.59 -10.44 -19.30
CA ARG A 155 -27.95 -9.11 -19.80
C ARG A 155 -27.76 -9.01 -21.31
N LEU A 156 -26.72 -9.66 -21.85
CA LEU A 156 -26.47 -9.74 -23.29
C LEU A 156 -27.51 -10.60 -24.00
N GLU A 157 -27.90 -11.75 -23.40
CA GLU A 157 -28.97 -12.61 -23.91
C GLU A 157 -30.30 -11.86 -24.00
N ARG A 158 -30.67 -11.12 -22.95
CA ARG A 158 -31.86 -10.26 -22.97
C ARG A 158 -31.73 -9.14 -23.99
N PHE A 159 -30.56 -8.48 -24.07
CA PHE A 159 -30.32 -7.44 -25.05
C PHE A 159 -30.49 -7.94 -26.50
N ALA A 160 -29.99 -9.15 -26.81
CA ALA A 160 -30.17 -9.76 -28.11
C ALA A 160 -31.65 -10.06 -28.41
N GLN A 161 -32.40 -10.54 -27.41
CA GLN A 161 -33.83 -10.81 -27.53
C GLN A 161 -34.67 -9.53 -27.71
N ASP A 162 -34.40 -8.49 -26.92
CA ASP A 162 -35.19 -7.24 -26.91
C ASP A 162 -34.98 -6.38 -28.16
N GLN A 163 -33.80 -6.43 -28.78
CA GLN A 163 -33.47 -5.64 -29.97
C GLN A 163 -33.88 -6.33 -31.28
N GLY A 164 -34.33 -7.59 -31.25
CA GLY A 164 -34.54 -8.39 -32.45
C GLY A 164 -33.26 -8.59 -33.27
N CYS A 165 -32.09 -8.44 -32.64
CA CYS A 165 -30.81 -8.66 -33.28
C CYS A 165 -30.57 -10.17 -33.35
N ASP A 166 -30.53 -10.70 -34.57
CA ASP A 166 -29.93 -12.01 -34.86
C ASP A 166 -28.45 -11.96 -34.42
N CYS A 167 -28.17 -12.30 -33.16
CA CYS A 167 -26.85 -12.28 -32.54
C CYS A 167 -26.48 -13.67 -32.02
N GLU A 168 -25.37 -14.22 -32.51
CA GLU A 168 -24.82 -15.51 -32.06
C GLU A 168 -23.84 -15.25 -30.91
N LEU A 169 -24.25 -15.57 -29.68
CA LEU A 169 -23.44 -15.39 -28.48
C LEU A 169 -22.59 -16.64 -28.20
N THR A 170 -21.27 -16.45 -28.12
CA THR A 170 -20.29 -17.52 -27.88
C THR A 170 -19.46 -17.19 -26.65
N PHE A 171 -19.33 -18.14 -25.73
CA PHE A 171 -18.45 -18.04 -24.57
C PHE A 171 -17.33 -19.05 -24.71
N LEU A 172 -16.07 -18.65 -24.48
CA LEU A 172 -14.93 -19.55 -24.54
C LEU A 172 -13.84 -19.21 -23.52
N THR A 173 -13.03 -20.22 -23.20
CA THR A 173 -11.82 -20.11 -22.39
C THR A 173 -10.66 -20.70 -23.22
N PRO A 174 -9.58 -19.94 -23.51
CA PRO A 174 -8.53 -20.36 -24.43
C PRO A 174 -7.72 -21.57 -23.95
N GLY A 175 -7.48 -22.56 -24.83
CA GLY A 175 -6.71 -23.77 -24.51
C GLY A 175 -5.24 -23.72 -24.95
N CYS A 176 -4.62 -24.89 -25.14
CA CYS A 176 -3.22 -25.00 -25.57
C CYS A 176 -3.00 -24.73 -27.07
N ARG A 177 -4.06 -24.76 -27.89
CA ARG A 177 -4.05 -24.46 -29.34
C ARG A 177 -5.24 -23.57 -29.73
N PRO A 178 -5.34 -22.35 -29.16
CA PRO A 178 -6.54 -21.53 -29.26
C PRO A 178 -6.94 -21.14 -30.70
N ALA A 179 -5.99 -20.91 -31.62
CA ALA A 179 -6.35 -20.57 -33.00
C ALA A 179 -6.85 -21.79 -33.78
N ALA A 180 -6.30 -22.97 -33.53
CA ALA A 180 -6.79 -24.21 -34.13
C ALA A 180 -8.19 -24.60 -33.61
N ASP A 181 -8.40 -24.47 -32.31
CA ASP A 181 -9.63 -24.92 -31.64
C ASP A 181 -10.80 -23.95 -31.87
N TYR A 182 -10.54 -22.63 -31.84
CA TYR A 182 -11.58 -21.60 -31.88
C TYR A 182 -11.54 -20.69 -33.10
N GLY A 183 -10.48 -20.73 -33.92
CA GLY A 183 -10.29 -19.75 -34.99
C GLY A 183 -11.40 -19.69 -36.03
N ARG A 184 -12.17 -20.78 -36.22
CA ARG A 184 -13.36 -20.82 -37.09
C ARG A 184 -14.53 -19.97 -36.56
N LEU A 185 -14.61 -19.78 -35.25
CA LEU A 185 -15.65 -18.97 -34.60
C LEU A 185 -15.37 -17.47 -34.73
N LEU A 186 -14.10 -17.10 -34.92
CA LEU A 186 -13.62 -15.72 -34.96
C LEU A 186 -13.45 -15.15 -36.38
N VAL A 187 -13.79 -15.91 -37.41
CA VAL A 187 -13.69 -15.43 -38.80
C VAL A 187 -14.74 -14.34 -39.07
N PRO A 188 -14.35 -13.13 -39.52
CA PRO A 188 -15.26 -12.07 -39.90
C PRO A 188 -16.29 -12.50 -40.95
N ARG A 189 -17.54 -12.06 -40.81
CA ARG A 189 -18.62 -12.37 -41.76
C ARG A 189 -19.20 -11.10 -42.36
N ARG A 190 -19.44 -11.13 -43.68
CA ARG A 190 -20.11 -10.03 -44.40
C ARG A 190 -21.64 -10.13 -44.34
N GLU A 191 -22.19 -11.33 -44.17
CA GLU A 191 -23.63 -11.62 -44.13
C GLU A 191 -23.97 -12.60 -42.99
N GLY A 192 -25.19 -12.53 -42.45
CA GLY A 192 -25.66 -13.35 -41.30
C GLY A 192 -25.66 -12.64 -39.93
N PRO A 193 -26.04 -13.30 -38.83
CA PRO A 193 -26.11 -12.72 -37.47
C PRO A 193 -24.79 -12.06 -37.00
N GLU A 194 -24.86 -11.00 -36.18
CA GLU A 194 -23.67 -10.44 -35.50
C GLU A 194 -23.17 -11.44 -34.45
N ARG A 195 -21.86 -11.62 -34.31
CA ARG A 195 -21.28 -12.53 -33.30
C ARG A 195 -20.77 -11.77 -32.11
N LEU A 196 -21.18 -12.18 -30.92
CA LEU A 196 -20.64 -11.68 -29.67
C LEU A 196 -19.82 -12.79 -29.00
N VAL A 197 -18.51 -12.60 -28.90
CA VAL A 197 -17.58 -13.55 -28.30
C VAL A 197 -17.12 -13.04 -26.95
N VAL A 198 -17.36 -13.82 -25.91
CA VAL A 198 -16.85 -13.58 -24.56
C VAL A 198 -15.73 -14.57 -24.28
N VAL A 199 -14.52 -14.05 -24.10
CA VAL A 199 -13.31 -14.81 -23.77
C VAL A 199 -13.01 -14.60 -22.30
N ASP A 200 -13.16 -15.66 -21.50
CA ASP A 200 -12.80 -15.67 -20.08
C ASP A 200 -11.39 -16.26 -19.92
N GLN A 201 -10.64 -15.75 -18.95
CA GLN A 201 -9.25 -16.15 -18.66
C GLN A 201 -8.33 -16.09 -19.89
N LEU A 202 -8.26 -14.93 -20.55
CA LEU A 202 -7.33 -14.74 -21.68
C LEU A 202 -5.88 -15.07 -21.29
N GLU A 203 -5.51 -14.95 -20.01
CA GLU A 203 -4.20 -15.35 -19.52
C GLU A 203 -3.78 -16.78 -19.87
N GLU A 204 -4.72 -17.69 -20.14
CA GLU A 204 -4.44 -19.08 -20.51
C GLU A 204 -3.64 -19.22 -21.81
N ILE A 205 -3.72 -18.25 -22.73
CA ILE A 205 -2.87 -18.26 -23.93
C ILE A 205 -1.39 -18.07 -23.58
N PHE A 206 -1.06 -17.47 -22.43
CA PHE A 206 0.32 -17.28 -21.99
C PHE A 206 0.83 -18.44 -21.14
N THR A 207 -0.07 -19.19 -20.50
CA THR A 207 0.29 -20.28 -19.57
C THR A 207 0.15 -21.66 -20.20
N LEU A 208 -0.85 -21.89 -21.06
CA LEU A 208 -1.15 -23.19 -21.67
C LEU A 208 -0.69 -23.29 -23.13
N CYS A 209 -0.80 -22.21 -23.92
CA CYS A 209 -0.40 -22.23 -25.33
C CYS A 209 1.13 -22.04 -25.46
N ARG A 210 1.81 -23.09 -25.93
CA ARG A 210 3.27 -23.11 -26.12
C ARG A 210 3.70 -22.56 -27.49
N ASP A 211 2.85 -22.70 -28.50
CA ASP A 211 3.13 -22.18 -29.85
C ASP A 211 2.82 -20.68 -29.91
N ARG A 212 3.88 -19.88 -30.02
CA ARG A 212 3.77 -18.42 -30.13
C ARG A 212 3.02 -18.00 -31.39
N ALA A 213 3.14 -18.74 -32.49
CA ALA A 213 2.45 -18.41 -33.73
C ALA A 213 0.94 -18.65 -33.61
N ASP A 214 0.53 -19.77 -33.01
CA ASP A 214 -0.89 -20.06 -32.75
C ASP A 214 -1.50 -19.03 -31.77
N ARG A 215 -0.75 -18.66 -30.72
CA ARG A 215 -1.16 -17.62 -29.75
C ARG A 215 -1.47 -16.29 -30.44
N TRP A 216 -0.53 -15.76 -31.23
CA TRP A 216 -0.72 -14.44 -31.84
C TRP A 216 -1.74 -14.48 -32.97
N ARG A 217 -1.82 -15.58 -33.72
CA ARG A 217 -2.90 -15.79 -34.68
C ARG A 217 -4.28 -15.73 -34.03
N PHE A 218 -4.45 -16.29 -32.83
CA PHE A 218 -5.70 -16.21 -32.10
C PHE A 218 -6.02 -14.78 -31.67
N VAL A 219 -5.03 -14.02 -31.19
CA VAL A 219 -5.20 -12.60 -30.83
C VAL A 219 -5.56 -11.76 -32.05
N ASP A 220 -4.90 -11.94 -33.19
CA ASP A 220 -5.21 -11.26 -34.45
C ASP A 220 -6.66 -11.53 -34.89
N GLN A 221 -7.14 -12.76 -34.71
CA GLN A 221 -8.53 -13.12 -35.02
C GLN A 221 -9.54 -12.43 -34.10
N LEU A 222 -9.22 -12.24 -32.82
CA LEU A 222 -10.06 -11.46 -31.90
C LEU A 222 -10.08 -9.98 -32.28
N LEU A 223 -8.93 -9.42 -32.66
CA LEU A 223 -8.79 -8.01 -33.06
C LEU A 223 -9.46 -7.68 -34.39
N ALA A 224 -9.87 -8.68 -35.18
CA ALA A 224 -10.71 -8.47 -36.36
C ALA A 224 -12.04 -7.77 -36.01
N ALA A 225 -12.49 -7.83 -34.75
CA ALA A 225 -13.64 -7.08 -34.25
C ALA A 225 -13.50 -5.54 -34.36
N ARG A 226 -12.27 -5.02 -34.55
CA ARG A 226 -12.02 -3.59 -34.79
C ARG A 226 -12.68 -3.10 -36.08
N ASP A 227 -12.78 -3.95 -37.10
CA ASP A 227 -13.42 -3.60 -38.35
C ASP A 227 -14.94 -3.61 -38.18
N PRO A 228 -15.65 -2.48 -38.38
CA PRO A 228 -17.11 -2.44 -38.32
C PRO A 228 -17.81 -3.40 -39.29
N ALA A 229 -17.16 -3.77 -40.40
CA ALA A 229 -17.69 -4.70 -41.39
C ALA A 229 -17.53 -6.17 -40.99
N SER A 230 -16.80 -6.48 -39.91
CA SER A 230 -16.56 -7.85 -39.44
C SER A 230 -17.78 -8.53 -38.83
N ARG A 231 -18.76 -7.74 -38.40
CA ARG A 231 -19.92 -8.17 -37.59
C ARG A 231 -19.52 -9.03 -36.39
N LEU A 232 -18.35 -8.73 -35.80
CA LEU A 232 -17.81 -9.39 -34.62
C LEU A 232 -17.69 -8.36 -33.48
N ARG A 233 -18.08 -8.77 -32.28
CA ARG A 233 -17.84 -8.05 -31.03
C ARG A 233 -17.17 -8.99 -30.03
N VAL A 234 -16.15 -8.51 -29.34
CA VAL A 234 -15.31 -9.30 -28.43
C VAL A 234 -15.26 -8.67 -27.05
N VAL A 235 -15.43 -9.51 -26.04
CA VAL A 235 -15.21 -9.16 -24.64
C VAL A 235 -14.15 -10.10 -24.09
N VAL A 236 -13.04 -9.58 -23.60
CA VAL A 236 -11.93 -10.37 -23.06
C VAL A 236 -11.74 -10.06 -21.58
N ALA A 237 -11.76 -11.06 -20.71
CA ALA A 237 -11.32 -10.91 -19.32
C ALA A 237 -9.90 -11.42 -19.14
N VAL A 238 -9.07 -10.61 -18.49
CA VAL A 238 -7.67 -10.94 -18.20
C VAL A 238 -7.27 -10.59 -16.77
N GLY A 239 -6.42 -11.42 -16.17
CA GLY A 239 -5.79 -11.12 -14.88
C GLY A 239 -4.87 -9.90 -14.95
N ALA A 240 -4.91 -9.03 -13.92
CA ALA A 240 -4.04 -7.84 -13.84
C ALA A 240 -2.53 -8.18 -13.93
N GLY A 241 -2.11 -9.35 -13.43
CA GLY A 241 -0.72 -9.83 -13.54
C GLY A 241 -0.27 -10.18 -14.97
N PHE A 242 -1.20 -10.31 -15.92
CA PHE A 242 -0.92 -10.61 -17.32
C PHE A 242 -1.00 -9.38 -18.23
N HIS A 243 -1.21 -8.18 -17.67
CA HIS A 243 -1.25 -6.94 -18.43
C HIS A 243 0.01 -6.72 -19.26
N GLY A 244 1.20 -6.90 -18.66
CA GLY A 244 2.48 -6.78 -19.37
C GLY A 244 2.68 -7.82 -20.46
N ARG A 245 2.10 -9.03 -20.32
CA ARG A 245 2.17 -10.10 -21.33
C ARG A 245 1.25 -9.81 -22.52
N CYS A 246 0.11 -9.18 -22.28
CA CYS A 246 -0.79 -8.74 -23.33
C CYS A 246 -0.20 -7.58 -24.14
N ALA A 247 0.57 -6.70 -23.49
CA ALA A 247 1.28 -5.60 -24.14
C ALA A 247 2.39 -6.06 -25.12
N GLU A 248 2.78 -7.35 -25.11
CA GLU A 248 3.71 -7.90 -26.11
C GLU A 248 3.14 -7.94 -27.54
N HIS A 249 1.81 -7.77 -27.70
CA HIS A 249 1.13 -7.73 -28.99
C HIS A 249 0.59 -6.32 -29.29
N PRO A 250 1.08 -5.61 -30.33
CA PRO A 250 0.76 -4.20 -30.57
C PRO A 250 -0.75 -3.90 -30.63
N GLY A 251 -1.51 -4.71 -31.38
CA GLY A 251 -2.95 -4.52 -31.50
C GLY A 251 -3.73 -4.84 -30.22
N LEU A 252 -3.20 -5.66 -29.31
CA LEU A 252 -3.87 -5.91 -28.03
C LEU A 252 -3.51 -4.83 -27.00
N ALA A 253 -2.31 -4.26 -27.08
CA ALA A 253 -1.86 -3.13 -26.27
C ALA A 253 -2.74 -1.89 -26.50
N GLU A 254 -3.05 -1.58 -27.75
CA GLU A 254 -3.95 -0.46 -28.11
C GLU A 254 -5.37 -0.60 -27.51
N GLU A 255 -5.94 -1.81 -27.49
CA GLU A 255 -7.26 -2.05 -26.88
C GLU A 255 -7.23 -1.92 -25.36
N LEU A 256 -6.12 -2.30 -24.73
CA LEU A 256 -5.94 -2.21 -23.28
C LEU A 256 -5.94 -0.75 -22.79
N ASP A 257 -5.40 0.18 -23.57
CA ASP A 257 -5.37 1.61 -23.19
C ASP A 257 -6.70 2.33 -23.45
N GLY A 258 -7.51 1.86 -24.41
CA GLY A 258 -8.72 2.56 -24.86
C GLY A 258 -10.03 2.06 -24.26
N HIS A 259 -10.21 0.74 -24.08
CA HIS A 259 -11.53 0.12 -23.87
C HIS A 259 -11.55 -0.90 -22.72
N THR A 260 -10.85 -0.57 -21.63
CA THR A 260 -10.71 -1.43 -20.45
C THR A 260 -11.64 -1.04 -19.29
N LEU A 261 -12.40 -2.02 -18.78
CA LEU A 261 -13.13 -1.94 -17.52
C LEU A 261 -12.34 -2.60 -16.40
N THR A 262 -11.94 -1.83 -15.40
CA THR A 262 -11.23 -2.36 -14.22
C THR A 262 -12.19 -2.93 -13.19
N VAL A 263 -12.06 -4.24 -12.90
CA VAL A 263 -12.80 -4.94 -11.83
C VAL A 263 -12.04 -4.78 -10.51
N GLY A 264 -12.35 -3.69 -9.79
CA GLY A 264 -11.81 -3.39 -8.46
C GLY A 264 -12.40 -4.22 -7.32
N PRO A 265 -11.86 -4.10 -6.09
CA PRO A 265 -12.46 -4.67 -4.89
C PRO A 265 -13.88 -4.14 -4.67
N MET A 266 -14.74 -4.91 -4.01
CA MET A 266 -16.11 -4.47 -3.72
C MET A 266 -16.12 -3.41 -2.63
N THR A 267 -16.99 -2.42 -2.78
CA THR A 267 -17.25 -1.44 -1.73
C THR A 267 -18.00 -2.09 -0.55
N ARG A 268 -18.01 -1.44 0.61
CA ARG A 268 -18.78 -1.91 1.78
C ARG A 268 -20.27 -2.08 1.50
N ALA A 269 -20.85 -1.27 0.61
CA ALA A 269 -22.25 -1.37 0.21
C ALA A 269 -22.47 -2.62 -0.66
N GLU A 270 -21.63 -2.80 -1.68
CA GLU A 270 -21.65 -3.97 -2.55
C GLU A 270 -21.44 -5.28 -1.77
N LEU A 271 -20.49 -5.31 -0.83
CA LEU A 271 -20.26 -6.46 0.06
C LEU A 271 -21.49 -6.78 0.91
N ARG A 272 -22.17 -5.77 1.45
CA ARG A 272 -23.40 -5.96 2.22
C ARG A 272 -24.50 -6.58 1.36
N GLU A 273 -24.66 -6.14 0.11
CA GLU A 273 -25.61 -6.72 -0.82
C GLU A 273 -25.25 -8.17 -1.18
N ALA A 274 -23.98 -8.46 -1.43
CA ALA A 274 -23.50 -9.81 -1.69
C ALA A 274 -23.72 -10.77 -0.50
N VAL A 275 -23.72 -10.26 0.73
CA VAL A 275 -24.04 -11.04 1.95
C VAL A 275 -25.54 -11.23 2.11
N VAL A 276 -26.33 -10.15 2.07
CA VAL A 276 -27.75 -10.16 2.48
C VAL A 276 -28.68 -10.56 1.32
N GLY A 277 -28.36 -10.18 0.09
CA GLY A 277 -29.18 -10.42 -1.10
C GLY A 277 -29.49 -11.91 -1.34
N PRO A 278 -28.47 -12.79 -1.45
CA PRO A 278 -28.70 -14.21 -1.68
C PRO A 278 -29.52 -14.87 -0.55
N ALA A 279 -29.23 -14.55 0.72
CA ALA A 279 -30.01 -15.04 1.85
C ALA A 279 -31.49 -14.63 1.76
N THR A 280 -31.75 -13.35 1.46
CA THR A 280 -33.11 -12.81 1.35
C THR A 280 -33.88 -13.48 0.20
N SER A 281 -33.22 -13.69 -0.95
CA SER A 281 -33.81 -14.38 -2.11
C SER A 281 -34.21 -15.83 -1.80
N ALA A 282 -33.49 -16.49 -0.88
CA ALA A 282 -33.77 -17.83 -0.40
C ALA A 282 -34.68 -17.88 0.84
N GLY A 283 -35.25 -16.74 1.26
CA GLY A 283 -36.14 -16.65 2.43
C GLY A 283 -35.43 -16.77 3.79
N LEU A 284 -34.12 -16.54 3.84
CA LEU A 284 -33.30 -16.57 5.05
C LEU A 284 -33.07 -15.16 5.60
N ARG A 285 -32.76 -15.07 6.90
CA ARG A 285 -32.35 -13.83 7.55
C ARG A 285 -30.89 -13.89 7.96
N VAL A 286 -30.17 -12.78 7.82
CA VAL A 286 -28.78 -12.65 8.27
C VAL A 286 -28.75 -11.73 9.47
N GLU A 287 -28.06 -12.12 10.54
CA GLU A 287 -27.86 -11.24 11.69
C GLU A 287 -27.11 -9.95 11.30
N ARG A 288 -27.50 -8.84 11.91
CA ARG A 288 -26.90 -7.53 11.64
C ARG A 288 -25.43 -7.49 12.05
N GLU A 289 -25.11 -8.13 13.18
CA GLU A 289 -23.76 -8.24 13.72
C GLU A 289 -22.86 -9.10 12.81
N LEU A 290 -23.37 -10.24 12.33
CA LEU A 290 -22.70 -11.07 11.32
C LEU A 290 -22.41 -10.26 10.06
N THR A 291 -23.38 -9.50 9.56
CA THR A 291 -23.21 -8.67 8.35
C THR A 291 -22.12 -7.62 8.54
N ALA A 292 -22.11 -6.92 9.68
CA ALA A 292 -21.07 -5.94 9.99
C ALA A 292 -19.69 -6.59 10.06
N ARG A 293 -19.58 -7.74 10.72
CA ARG A 293 -18.33 -8.49 10.87
C ARG A 293 -17.76 -8.96 9.53
N LEU A 294 -18.62 -9.52 8.67
CA LEU A 294 -18.22 -10.00 7.34
C LEU A 294 -17.75 -8.86 6.43
N VAL A 295 -18.42 -7.71 6.46
CA VAL A 295 -18.02 -6.54 5.66
C VAL A 295 -16.70 -5.97 6.16
N GLU A 296 -16.50 -5.89 7.48
CA GLU A 296 -15.25 -5.44 8.10
C GLU A 296 -14.08 -6.37 7.71
N GLU A 297 -14.24 -7.69 7.84
CA GLU A 297 -13.18 -8.64 7.52
C GLU A 297 -12.84 -8.70 6.01
N ALA A 298 -13.79 -8.38 5.14
CA ALA A 298 -13.62 -8.46 3.68
C ALA A 298 -13.10 -7.17 3.01
N THR A 299 -13.23 -5.98 3.65
CA THR A 299 -12.91 -4.68 3.00
C THR A 299 -11.43 -4.53 2.64
N ASP A 300 -10.52 -5.15 3.40
CA ASP A 300 -9.05 -5.00 3.23
C ASP A 300 -8.36 -6.30 2.79
N GLN A 301 -9.11 -7.29 2.30
CA GLN A 301 -8.56 -8.58 1.89
C GLN A 301 -8.51 -8.74 0.36
N PRO A 302 -7.34 -9.04 -0.23
CA PRO A 302 -7.27 -9.45 -1.62
C PRO A 302 -8.04 -10.77 -1.80
N CYS A 303 -8.80 -10.90 -2.88
CA CYS A 303 -9.62 -12.10 -3.18
C CYS A 303 -10.71 -12.43 -2.12
N ALA A 304 -11.22 -11.45 -1.38
CA ALA A 304 -12.17 -11.69 -0.28
C ALA A 304 -13.48 -12.40 -0.70
N LEU A 305 -13.91 -12.25 -1.94
CA LEU A 305 -15.21 -12.70 -2.44
C LEU A 305 -15.44 -14.22 -2.37
N PRO A 306 -14.59 -15.05 -2.99
CA PRO A 306 -14.67 -16.51 -2.87
C PRO A 306 -14.62 -16.99 -1.41
N MET A 307 -13.78 -16.37 -0.58
CA MET A 307 -13.63 -16.74 0.83
C MET A 307 -14.90 -16.40 1.63
N LEU A 308 -15.45 -15.20 1.39
CA LEU A 308 -16.69 -14.73 2.00
C LEU A 308 -17.86 -15.64 1.62
N SER A 309 -18.00 -15.96 0.33
CA SER A 309 -19.03 -16.88 -0.19
C SER A 309 -18.91 -18.27 0.45
N HIS A 310 -17.68 -18.77 0.64
CA HIS A 310 -17.43 -20.04 1.31
C HIS A 310 -17.79 -20.02 2.79
N ALA A 311 -17.36 -19.01 3.53
CA ALA A 311 -17.69 -18.89 4.94
C ALA A 311 -19.20 -18.73 5.17
N LEU A 312 -19.90 -17.98 4.31
CA LEU A 312 -21.36 -17.85 4.35
C LEU A 312 -22.09 -19.16 4.04
N ARG A 313 -21.59 -19.95 3.09
CA ARG A 313 -22.10 -21.30 2.82
C ARG A 313 -21.93 -22.23 4.02
N GLU A 314 -20.77 -22.19 4.66
CA GLU A 314 -20.49 -23.02 5.84
C GLU A 314 -21.30 -22.56 7.06
N THR A 315 -21.56 -21.26 7.18
CA THR A 315 -22.50 -20.67 8.15
C THR A 315 -23.93 -21.12 7.84
N TRP A 316 -24.29 -21.17 6.56
CA TRP A 316 -25.60 -21.66 6.11
C TRP A 316 -25.84 -23.12 6.46
N ARG A 317 -24.82 -23.98 6.33
CA ARG A 317 -24.92 -25.38 6.78
C ARG A 317 -25.18 -25.51 8.28
N ARG A 318 -24.69 -24.55 9.08
CA ARG A 318 -24.83 -24.52 10.55
C ARG A 318 -25.99 -23.64 11.04
N ARG A 319 -26.81 -23.12 10.13
CA ARG A 319 -27.91 -22.20 10.43
C ARG A 319 -28.96 -22.88 11.33
N ARG A 320 -29.60 -22.08 12.18
CA ARG A 320 -30.75 -22.54 12.99
C ARG A 320 -31.98 -21.74 12.63
N SER A 321 -33.10 -22.43 12.39
CA SER A 321 -34.41 -21.79 12.11
C SER A 321 -34.40 -20.76 10.96
N GLY A 322 -33.60 -20.98 9.93
CA GLY A 322 -33.52 -20.09 8.75
C GLY A 322 -32.78 -18.77 8.98
N VAL A 323 -31.98 -18.67 10.05
CA VAL A 323 -31.15 -17.49 10.36
C VAL A 323 -29.67 -17.85 10.31
N LEU A 324 -28.88 -17.04 9.59
CA LEU A 324 -27.41 -17.07 9.63
C LEU A 324 -26.94 -16.22 10.81
N THR A 325 -26.29 -16.87 11.78
CA THR A 325 -25.90 -16.25 13.05
C THR A 325 -24.40 -16.02 13.12
N LEU A 326 -23.99 -15.00 13.89
CA LEU A 326 -22.57 -14.74 14.16
C LEU A 326 -21.91 -15.95 14.85
N GLN A 327 -22.63 -16.60 15.78
CA GLN A 327 -22.15 -17.82 16.43
C GLN A 327 -21.85 -18.94 15.43
N ALA A 328 -22.76 -19.22 14.49
CA ALA A 328 -22.55 -20.26 13.49
C ALA A 328 -21.36 -19.91 12.57
N TYR A 329 -21.12 -18.62 12.32
CA TYR A 329 -19.97 -18.15 11.57
C TYR A 329 -18.65 -18.33 12.33
N GLU A 330 -18.60 -17.99 13.62
CA GLU A 330 -17.41 -18.19 14.46
C GLU A 330 -17.04 -19.67 14.59
N GLU A 331 -18.05 -20.55 14.69
CA GLU A 331 -17.89 -22.01 14.66
C GLU A 331 -17.31 -22.53 13.33
N THR A 332 -17.38 -21.76 12.23
CA THR A 332 -16.71 -22.08 10.96
C THR A 332 -15.26 -21.62 10.92
N GLY A 333 -14.83 -20.77 11.85
CA GLY A 333 -13.46 -20.23 11.92
C GLY A 333 -13.29 -18.93 11.12
N GLY A 334 -14.41 -18.27 10.79
CA GLY A 334 -14.45 -17.03 10.02
C GLY A 334 -13.99 -17.18 8.57
N VAL A 335 -13.86 -16.05 7.85
CA VAL A 335 -13.52 -16.01 6.42
C VAL A 335 -12.20 -16.74 6.10
N ARG A 336 -11.19 -16.64 6.98
CA ARG A 336 -9.87 -17.25 6.78
C ARG A 336 -9.81 -18.73 7.20
N GLY A 337 -10.55 -19.11 8.24
CA GLY A 337 -10.50 -20.46 8.80
C GLY A 337 -11.48 -21.45 8.16
N ALA A 338 -12.55 -20.97 7.51
CA ALA A 338 -13.60 -21.81 6.94
C ALA A 338 -13.07 -22.79 5.89
N ILE A 339 -12.21 -22.33 4.97
CA ILE A 339 -11.64 -23.17 3.90
C ILE A 339 -10.76 -24.27 4.49
N ALA A 340 -9.85 -23.91 5.42
CA ALA A 340 -8.95 -24.85 6.07
C ALA A 340 -9.73 -25.94 6.81
N ARG A 341 -10.75 -25.53 7.57
CA ARG A 341 -11.57 -26.45 8.36
C ARG A 341 -12.38 -27.38 7.46
N ALA A 342 -13.02 -26.86 6.42
CA ALA A 342 -13.77 -27.69 5.47
C ALA A 342 -12.86 -28.69 4.74
N ALA A 343 -11.66 -28.26 4.34
CA ALA A 343 -10.69 -29.15 3.69
C ALA A 343 -10.17 -30.24 4.65
N GLU A 344 -9.86 -29.90 5.91
CA GLU A 344 -9.44 -30.87 6.92
C GLU A 344 -10.56 -31.84 7.32
N GLU A 345 -11.82 -31.40 7.37
CA GLU A 345 -12.97 -32.26 7.67
C GLU A 345 -13.18 -33.32 6.58
N VAL A 346 -13.11 -32.90 5.31
CA VAL A 346 -13.18 -33.81 4.16
C VAL A 346 -11.99 -34.77 4.17
N TYR A 347 -10.78 -34.25 4.35
CA TYR A 347 -9.57 -35.07 4.40
C TYR A 347 -9.61 -36.08 5.56
N GLY A 348 -10.10 -35.68 6.74
CA GLY A 348 -10.25 -36.56 7.91
C GLY A 348 -11.29 -37.66 7.74
N SER A 349 -12.22 -37.53 6.78
CA SER A 349 -13.22 -38.55 6.45
C SER A 349 -12.74 -39.61 5.44
N LEU A 350 -11.55 -39.43 4.86
CA LEU A 350 -10.96 -40.34 3.88
C LEU A 350 -10.26 -41.52 4.58
N THR A 351 -10.31 -42.71 3.97
CA THR A 351 -9.52 -43.86 4.45
C THR A 351 -8.01 -43.60 4.25
N PRO A 352 -7.11 -44.33 4.94
CA PRO A 352 -5.67 -44.15 4.75
C PRO A 352 -5.21 -44.27 3.29
N GLU A 353 -5.79 -45.20 2.52
CA GLU A 353 -5.53 -45.36 1.08
C GLU A 353 -5.99 -44.12 0.29
N GLN A 354 -7.23 -43.66 0.54
CA GLN A 354 -7.81 -42.48 -0.09
C GLN A 354 -7.06 -41.18 0.25
N THR A 355 -6.50 -41.05 1.46
CA THR A 355 -5.70 -39.86 1.83
C THR A 355 -4.44 -39.74 0.99
N GLY A 356 -3.78 -40.87 0.71
CA GLY A 356 -2.63 -40.93 -0.20
C GLY A 356 -3.00 -40.51 -1.62
N THR A 357 -4.13 -41.00 -2.13
CA THR A 357 -4.68 -40.63 -3.43
C THR A 357 -5.07 -39.15 -3.51
N ALA A 358 -5.71 -38.60 -2.46
CA ALA A 358 -6.10 -37.19 -2.39
C ALA A 358 -4.88 -36.26 -2.44
N ARG A 359 -3.81 -36.58 -1.70
CA ARG A 359 -2.55 -35.83 -1.77
C ARG A 359 -2.00 -35.81 -3.20
N ARG A 360 -1.97 -36.95 -3.89
CA ARG A 360 -1.46 -37.05 -5.27
C ARG A 360 -2.29 -36.23 -6.25
N VAL A 361 -3.62 -36.39 -6.21
CA VAL A 361 -4.54 -35.67 -7.10
C VAL A 361 -4.42 -34.16 -6.91
N LEU A 362 -4.42 -33.68 -5.65
CA LEU A 362 -4.32 -32.24 -5.36
C LEU A 362 -2.99 -31.63 -5.82
N LEU A 363 -1.87 -32.33 -5.64
CA LEU A 363 -0.57 -31.88 -6.15
C LEU A 363 -0.50 -31.87 -7.68
N ALA A 364 -1.18 -32.80 -8.35
CA ALA A 364 -1.21 -32.86 -9.82
C ALA A 364 -2.01 -31.72 -10.47
N LEU A 365 -2.98 -31.15 -9.74
CA LEU A 365 -3.78 -29.99 -10.17
C LEU A 365 -3.08 -28.64 -9.94
N ILE A 366 -1.82 -28.64 -9.47
CA ILE A 366 -1.04 -27.43 -9.16
C ILE A 366 0.22 -27.38 -10.01
N THR A 367 0.55 -26.19 -10.49
CA THR A 367 1.81 -25.90 -11.18
C THR A 367 2.61 -24.89 -10.36
N PRO A 368 3.82 -25.23 -9.90
CA PRO A 368 4.73 -24.24 -9.35
C PRO A 368 5.21 -23.31 -10.48
N GLY A 369 4.97 -22.01 -10.32
CA GLY A 369 5.49 -20.94 -11.18
C GLY A 369 6.94 -20.60 -10.86
N TYR A 370 7.55 -19.80 -11.74
CA TYR A 370 8.96 -19.39 -11.63
C TYR A 370 9.22 -18.43 -10.46
N ASP A 371 8.24 -17.60 -10.09
CA ASP A 371 8.37 -16.54 -9.06
C ASP A 371 7.76 -16.93 -7.70
N GLY A 372 7.49 -18.22 -7.46
CA GLY A 372 6.85 -18.69 -6.23
C GLY A 372 5.32 -18.58 -6.23
N GLU A 373 4.72 -17.99 -7.27
CA GLU A 373 3.28 -18.09 -7.50
C GLU A 373 2.90 -19.51 -7.96
N TYR A 374 1.75 -20.00 -7.46
CA TYR A 374 1.20 -21.29 -7.87
C TYR A 374 0.03 -21.04 -8.80
N THR A 375 0.03 -21.69 -9.97
CA THR A 375 -1.08 -21.62 -10.91
C THR A 375 -1.85 -22.94 -10.90
N ARG A 376 -3.17 -22.85 -11.01
CA ARG A 376 -4.03 -24.01 -11.27
C ARG A 376 -3.62 -24.70 -12.57
N ARG A 377 -3.70 -26.02 -12.57
CA ARG A 377 -3.52 -26.85 -13.76
C ARG A 377 -4.78 -27.70 -13.95
N PRO A 378 -5.59 -27.41 -14.97
CA PRO A 378 -6.64 -28.33 -15.40
C PRO A 378 -6.02 -29.63 -15.89
N LEU A 379 -6.53 -30.76 -15.41
CA LEU A 379 -6.05 -32.08 -15.80
C LEU A 379 -7.19 -32.87 -16.44
N ALA A 380 -6.94 -33.42 -17.63
CA ALA A 380 -7.94 -34.21 -18.33
C ALA A 380 -8.36 -35.43 -17.50
N ARG A 381 -9.67 -35.64 -17.37
CA ARG A 381 -10.23 -36.76 -16.61
C ARG A 381 -9.85 -38.11 -17.21
N ALA A 382 -9.64 -38.17 -18.54
CA ALA A 382 -9.09 -39.34 -19.21
C ALA A 382 -7.69 -39.71 -18.70
N ALA A 383 -6.80 -38.73 -18.51
CA ALA A 383 -5.44 -38.96 -18.02
C ALA A 383 -5.43 -39.42 -16.54
N LEU A 384 -6.34 -38.89 -15.72
CA LEU A 384 -6.51 -39.33 -14.32
C LEU A 384 -7.03 -40.78 -14.22
N ARG A 385 -7.78 -41.27 -15.21
CA ARG A 385 -8.23 -42.68 -15.28
C ARG A 385 -7.13 -43.65 -15.68
N GLU A 386 -6.06 -43.17 -16.32
CA GLU A 386 -4.90 -43.98 -16.67
C GLU A 386 -3.96 -44.23 -15.49
N TRP A 387 -4.22 -43.59 -14.34
CA TRP A 387 -3.47 -43.82 -13.12
C TRP A 387 -3.80 -45.21 -12.57
N PRO A 388 -2.80 -45.97 -12.09
CA PRO A 388 -2.99 -47.35 -11.60
C PRO A 388 -3.73 -47.44 -10.25
N ASP A 389 -4.30 -46.34 -9.76
CA ASP A 389 -4.92 -46.22 -8.44
C ASP A 389 -6.46 -46.24 -8.54
N PRO A 390 -7.13 -47.28 -8.00
CA PRO A 390 -8.59 -47.43 -8.13
C PRO A 390 -9.39 -46.40 -7.32
N GLU A 391 -8.78 -45.70 -6.35
CA GLU A 391 -9.47 -44.75 -5.48
C GLU A 391 -9.65 -43.35 -6.13
N VAL A 392 -8.99 -43.08 -7.26
CA VAL A 392 -9.02 -41.76 -7.92
C VAL A 392 -10.45 -41.26 -8.22
N PRO A 393 -11.36 -42.07 -8.80
CA PRO A 393 -12.73 -41.62 -9.05
C PRO A 393 -13.50 -41.27 -7.76
N VAL A 394 -13.37 -42.10 -6.73
CA VAL A 394 -14.06 -41.92 -5.43
C VAL A 394 -13.56 -40.66 -4.72
N VAL A 395 -12.25 -40.43 -4.72
CA VAL A 395 -11.64 -39.23 -4.13
C VAL A 395 -12.03 -37.98 -4.90
N LEU A 396 -12.01 -38.01 -6.23
CA LEU A 396 -12.46 -36.88 -7.06
C LEU A 396 -13.92 -36.52 -6.79
N GLU A 397 -14.80 -37.50 -6.67
CA GLU A 397 -16.21 -37.28 -6.33
C GLU A 397 -16.39 -36.66 -4.94
N ARG A 398 -15.63 -37.11 -3.93
CA ARG A 398 -15.66 -36.52 -2.58
C ARG A 398 -15.12 -35.09 -2.55
N LEU A 399 -14.00 -34.83 -3.24
CA LEU A 399 -13.43 -33.48 -3.36
C LEU A 399 -14.37 -32.53 -4.12
N ALA A 400 -15.08 -33.04 -5.12
CA ALA A 400 -16.07 -32.29 -5.88
C ALA A 400 -17.35 -32.02 -5.09
N ALA A 401 -17.85 -33.00 -4.33
CA ALA A 401 -18.99 -32.83 -3.42
C ALA A 401 -18.69 -31.76 -2.34
N ALA A 402 -17.44 -31.71 -1.88
CA ALA A 402 -16.94 -30.67 -0.99
C ALA A 402 -16.64 -29.33 -1.68
N ARG A 403 -16.72 -29.26 -3.01
CA ARG A 403 -16.34 -28.10 -3.85
C ARG A 403 -14.90 -27.62 -3.63
N LEU A 404 -13.99 -28.56 -3.34
CA LEU A 404 -12.54 -28.30 -3.33
C LEU A 404 -11.95 -28.45 -4.74
N VAL A 405 -12.57 -29.29 -5.55
CA VAL A 405 -12.25 -29.51 -6.97
C VAL A 405 -13.51 -29.25 -7.79
N THR A 406 -13.36 -28.59 -8.93
CA THR A 406 -14.42 -28.49 -9.95
C THR A 406 -14.17 -29.57 -11.00
N LEU A 407 -15.24 -30.28 -11.36
CA LEU A 407 -15.24 -31.27 -12.42
C LEU A 407 -16.05 -30.70 -13.57
N ASP A 408 -15.39 -30.38 -14.67
CA ASP A 408 -16.08 -30.16 -15.93
C ASP A 408 -16.25 -31.50 -16.68
N GLY A 409 -16.91 -31.48 -17.84
CA GLY A 409 -17.16 -32.68 -18.63
C GLY A 409 -15.90 -33.42 -19.11
N GLN A 410 -14.74 -32.75 -19.15
CA GLN A 410 -13.47 -33.23 -19.72
C GLN A 410 -12.25 -33.08 -18.78
N HIS A 411 -12.27 -32.17 -17.82
CA HIS A 411 -11.15 -31.80 -16.95
C HIS A 411 -11.56 -31.73 -15.46
N ALA A 412 -10.57 -31.92 -14.61
CA ALA A 412 -10.62 -31.65 -13.18
C ALA A 412 -9.66 -30.50 -12.86
N GLU A 413 -10.08 -29.57 -12.01
CA GLU A 413 -9.26 -28.42 -11.58
C GLU A 413 -9.56 -28.06 -10.11
N LEU A 414 -8.66 -27.33 -9.45
CA LEU A 414 -8.97 -26.80 -8.12
C LEU A 414 -10.07 -25.73 -8.23
N ALA A 415 -11.03 -25.78 -7.30
CA ALA A 415 -12.14 -24.84 -7.31
C ALA A 415 -11.67 -23.37 -7.17
N HIS A 416 -10.61 -23.12 -6.39
CA HIS A 416 -9.99 -21.80 -6.28
C HIS A 416 -8.55 -21.86 -5.77
N ASP A 417 -7.73 -20.88 -6.14
CA ASP A 417 -6.36 -20.68 -5.64
C ASP A 417 -6.31 -20.45 -4.11
N ALA A 418 -7.44 -20.08 -3.50
CA ALA A 418 -7.55 -19.82 -2.06
C ALA A 418 -7.29 -21.09 -1.25
N LEU A 419 -7.50 -22.28 -1.82
CA LEU A 419 -7.15 -23.55 -1.21
C LEU A 419 -5.64 -23.68 -1.01
N VAL A 420 -4.84 -23.22 -1.97
CA VAL A 420 -3.37 -23.25 -1.87
C VAL A 420 -2.89 -22.27 -0.80
N THR A 421 -3.53 -21.10 -0.67
CA THR A 421 -3.11 -20.07 0.28
C THR A 421 -3.59 -20.33 1.72
N HIS A 422 -4.76 -20.96 1.90
CA HIS A 422 -5.42 -21.06 3.20
C HIS A 422 -5.53 -22.48 3.76
N TRP A 423 -5.01 -23.51 3.08
CA TRP A 423 -4.94 -24.86 3.63
C TRP A 423 -3.48 -25.25 3.98
N PRO A 424 -3.06 -25.14 5.26
CA PRO A 424 -1.66 -25.33 5.66
C PRO A 424 -1.08 -26.70 5.29
N ARG A 425 -1.90 -27.76 5.32
CA ARG A 425 -1.47 -29.12 4.95
C ARG A 425 -1.09 -29.21 3.47
N LEU A 426 -1.91 -28.62 2.59
CA LEU A 426 -1.63 -28.58 1.16
C LEU A 426 -0.37 -27.75 0.87
N GLN A 427 -0.16 -26.65 1.59
CA GLN A 427 1.09 -25.87 1.50
C GLN A 427 2.31 -26.71 1.87
N GLY A 428 2.24 -27.44 2.99
CA GLY A 428 3.32 -28.35 3.39
C GLY A 428 3.63 -29.39 2.30
N TRP A 429 2.59 -30.00 1.72
CA TRP A 429 2.78 -30.96 0.62
C TRP A 429 3.41 -30.35 -0.62
N ILE A 430 3.01 -29.13 -0.99
CA ILE A 430 3.54 -28.41 -2.14
C ILE A 430 5.02 -28.10 -1.94
N GLU A 431 5.39 -27.60 -0.77
CA GLU A 431 6.78 -27.25 -0.46
C GLU A 431 7.68 -28.48 -0.43
N GLU A 432 7.24 -29.56 0.24
CA GLU A 432 7.94 -30.86 0.24
C GLU A 432 8.12 -31.45 -1.16
N SER A 433 7.15 -31.24 -2.06
CA SER A 433 7.10 -31.89 -3.37
C SER A 433 7.56 -30.98 -4.52
N ARG A 434 8.06 -29.77 -4.23
CA ARG A 434 8.32 -28.72 -5.24
C ARG A 434 9.34 -29.14 -6.30
N GLU A 435 10.40 -29.84 -5.90
CA GLU A 435 11.40 -30.36 -6.84
C GLU A 435 10.86 -31.56 -7.63
N ARG A 436 10.16 -32.48 -6.96
CA ARG A 436 9.51 -33.63 -7.60
C ARG A 436 8.51 -33.21 -8.68
N MET A 437 7.66 -32.22 -8.40
CA MET A 437 6.67 -31.68 -9.36
C MET A 437 7.32 -31.03 -10.59
N ARG A 438 8.45 -30.31 -10.40
CA ARG A 438 9.22 -29.75 -11.52
C ARG A 438 9.83 -30.85 -12.40
N ARG A 439 10.47 -31.85 -11.78
CA ARG A 439 11.10 -32.96 -12.51
C ARG A 439 10.10 -33.89 -13.19
N HIS A 440 8.91 -34.06 -12.61
CA HIS A 440 7.82 -34.82 -13.24
C HIS A 440 7.35 -34.15 -14.53
N ARG A 441 7.28 -32.81 -14.55
CA ARG A 441 6.98 -32.04 -15.77
C ARG A 441 8.04 -32.23 -16.85
N ASP A 442 9.32 -32.10 -16.52
CA ASP A 442 10.43 -32.32 -17.45
C ASP A 442 10.36 -33.73 -18.04
N LEU A 443 10.03 -34.72 -17.21
CA LEU A 443 9.85 -36.12 -17.62
C LEU A 443 8.65 -36.32 -18.56
N ALA A 444 7.50 -35.75 -18.22
CA ALA A 444 6.28 -35.85 -19.02
C ALA A 444 6.44 -35.21 -20.41
N GLU A 445 7.25 -34.14 -20.48
CA GLU A 445 7.64 -33.46 -21.71
C GLU A 445 8.58 -34.33 -22.56
N ALA A 446 9.68 -34.81 -21.97
CA ALA A 446 10.62 -35.69 -22.67
C ALA A 446 9.95 -36.98 -23.19
N ALA A 447 9.00 -37.55 -22.42
CA ALA A 447 8.23 -38.72 -22.82
C ALA A 447 7.21 -38.44 -23.94
N ARG A 448 6.74 -37.19 -24.07
CA ARG A 448 5.88 -36.77 -25.18
C ARG A 448 6.71 -36.57 -26.44
N ASP A 449 7.80 -35.81 -26.34
CA ASP A 449 8.71 -35.52 -27.46
C ASP A 449 9.26 -36.83 -28.04
N TRP A 450 9.70 -37.76 -27.18
CA TRP A 450 10.14 -39.08 -27.61
C TRP A 450 9.08 -39.83 -28.43
N ARG A 451 7.80 -39.75 -28.06
CA ARG A 451 6.71 -40.41 -28.82
C ARG A 451 6.40 -39.70 -30.12
N GLU A 452 6.35 -38.38 -30.12
CA GLU A 452 6.09 -37.56 -31.31
C GLU A 452 7.19 -37.71 -32.36
N HIS A 453 8.44 -37.95 -31.94
CA HIS A 453 9.59 -38.20 -32.79
C HIS A 453 9.85 -39.70 -33.07
N GLY A 454 8.81 -40.54 -33.03
CA GLY A 454 8.92 -41.94 -33.44
C GLY A 454 9.75 -42.86 -32.52
N ARG A 455 9.90 -42.48 -31.25
CA ARG A 455 10.69 -43.18 -30.22
C ARG A 455 12.20 -43.19 -30.45
N ASP A 456 12.75 -42.07 -30.93
CA ASP A 456 14.19 -41.88 -31.13
C ASP A 456 15.04 -42.21 -29.87
N PRO A 457 16.02 -43.12 -29.97
CA PRO A 457 16.94 -43.41 -28.87
C PRO A 457 17.79 -42.22 -28.40
N GLY A 458 18.03 -41.23 -29.25
CA GLY A 458 18.79 -40.01 -28.93
C GLY A 458 18.11 -39.14 -27.88
N SER A 459 16.78 -39.23 -27.78
CA SER A 459 15.93 -38.43 -26.89
C SER A 459 15.78 -39.02 -25.47
N LEU A 460 16.35 -40.22 -25.21
CA LEU A 460 16.26 -40.90 -23.92
C LEU A 460 17.15 -40.24 -22.85
N TYR A 461 16.73 -40.33 -21.58
CA TYR A 461 17.54 -39.83 -20.47
C TYR A 461 18.79 -40.70 -20.25
N ARG A 462 19.93 -40.05 -20.01
CA ARG A 462 21.23 -40.70 -19.73
C ARG A 462 21.97 -40.00 -18.59
N GLY A 463 22.88 -40.72 -17.94
CA GLY A 463 23.81 -40.22 -16.93
C GLY A 463 23.08 -39.53 -15.77
N ALA A 464 23.50 -38.30 -15.44
CA ALA A 464 22.93 -37.54 -14.33
C ALA A 464 21.40 -37.29 -14.46
N ARG A 465 20.87 -37.11 -15.68
CA ARG A 465 19.42 -36.90 -15.88
C ARG A 465 18.61 -38.16 -15.55
N LEU A 466 19.11 -39.34 -15.93
CA LEU A 466 18.48 -40.61 -15.58
C LEU A 466 18.64 -40.92 -14.08
N ALA A 467 19.82 -40.66 -13.49
CA ALA A 467 20.05 -40.87 -12.07
C ALA A 467 19.12 -40.02 -11.18
N VAL A 468 18.91 -38.75 -11.54
CA VAL A 468 17.95 -37.86 -10.86
C VAL A 468 16.51 -38.35 -11.05
N ALA A 469 16.16 -38.79 -12.26
CA ALA A 469 14.84 -39.35 -12.52
C ALA A 469 14.60 -40.67 -11.75
N ASP A 470 15.62 -41.50 -11.58
CA ASP A 470 15.54 -42.76 -10.81
C ASP A 470 15.49 -42.52 -9.30
N ALA A 471 16.21 -41.52 -8.79
CA ALA A 471 16.12 -41.14 -7.38
C ALA A 471 14.72 -40.63 -6.99
N LEU A 472 14.02 -39.99 -7.93
CA LEU A 472 12.69 -39.42 -7.72
C LEU A 472 11.54 -40.38 -8.10
N PHE A 473 11.69 -41.15 -9.17
CA PHE A 473 10.65 -42.01 -9.77
C PHE A 473 11.09 -43.50 -9.88
N GLY A 474 11.98 -43.94 -8.99
CA GLY A 474 12.47 -45.32 -8.93
C GLY A 474 11.40 -46.33 -8.48
N ARG A 475 11.61 -47.62 -8.82
CA ARG A 475 10.65 -48.71 -8.56
C ARG A 475 10.25 -48.87 -7.08
N ASP A 476 11.14 -48.56 -6.15
CA ASP A 476 10.88 -48.72 -4.70
C ASP A 476 10.10 -47.54 -4.06
N ARG A 477 9.91 -46.42 -4.77
CA ARG A 477 9.21 -45.21 -4.27
C ARG A 477 7.92 -44.85 -5.02
N GLY A 478 7.36 -45.81 -5.76
CA GLY A 478 6.01 -45.74 -6.32
C GLY A 478 5.95 -45.26 -7.78
N ASP A 479 5.74 -46.21 -8.69
CA ASP A 479 5.44 -46.01 -10.12
C ASP A 479 4.01 -45.50 -10.37
N HIS A 480 3.26 -45.20 -9.28
CA HIS A 480 1.83 -44.93 -9.30
C HIS A 480 1.45 -43.52 -9.77
N ASP A 481 2.42 -42.59 -9.83
CA ASP A 481 2.22 -41.20 -10.25
C ASP A 481 2.50 -40.99 -11.76
N LEU A 482 3.03 -42.01 -12.45
CA LEU A 482 3.47 -41.91 -13.84
C LEU A 482 2.43 -42.48 -14.81
N THR A 483 2.18 -41.73 -15.89
CA THR A 483 1.37 -42.20 -17.02
C THR A 483 2.04 -43.39 -17.71
N ALA A 484 1.28 -44.17 -18.47
CA ALA A 484 1.83 -45.30 -19.23
C ALA A 484 2.94 -44.86 -20.21
N GLY A 485 2.82 -43.66 -20.78
CA GLY A 485 3.84 -43.07 -21.67
C GLY A 485 5.13 -42.69 -20.95
N GLU A 486 5.04 -42.10 -19.75
CA GLU A 486 6.19 -41.73 -18.93
C GLU A 486 6.96 -42.96 -18.43
N ARG A 487 6.25 -44.01 -18.01
CA ARG A 487 6.86 -45.31 -17.64
C ARG A 487 7.57 -45.98 -18.80
N ALA A 488 6.97 -45.94 -19.99
CA ALA A 488 7.60 -46.46 -21.20
C ALA A 488 8.90 -45.71 -21.56
N PHE A 489 8.94 -44.39 -21.36
CA PHE A 489 10.14 -43.58 -21.59
C PHE A 489 11.27 -43.85 -20.58
N LEU A 490 10.96 -43.91 -19.28
CA LEU A 490 11.97 -44.23 -18.26
C LEU A 490 12.50 -45.65 -18.39
N SER A 491 11.63 -46.63 -18.69
CA SER A 491 12.08 -48.00 -18.92
C SER A 491 13.01 -48.11 -20.13
N ALA A 492 12.69 -47.43 -21.24
CA ALA A 492 13.58 -47.36 -22.40
C ALA A 492 14.93 -46.69 -22.06
N SER A 493 14.91 -45.61 -21.27
CA SER A 493 16.12 -44.90 -20.82
C SER A 493 17.02 -45.78 -19.93
N ARG A 494 16.44 -46.55 -19.01
CA ARG A 494 17.15 -47.52 -18.14
C ARG A 494 17.81 -48.64 -18.94
N VAL A 495 17.12 -49.17 -19.95
CA VAL A 495 17.68 -50.21 -20.83
C VAL A 495 18.85 -49.66 -21.65
N ALA A 496 18.77 -48.42 -22.13
CA ALA A 496 19.87 -47.78 -22.85
C ALA A 496 21.12 -47.55 -21.97
N GLN A 497 20.95 -47.06 -20.73
CA GLN A 497 22.04 -46.85 -19.77
C GLN A 497 22.75 -48.16 -19.38
N THR A 498 21.99 -49.24 -19.21
CA THR A 498 22.57 -50.55 -18.87
C THR A 498 23.36 -51.14 -20.03
N MET A 499 22.95 -50.93 -21.28
CA MET A 499 23.73 -51.35 -22.46
C MET A 499 25.08 -50.63 -22.61
N GLU A 500 25.17 -49.36 -22.20
CA GLU A 500 26.45 -48.60 -22.21
C GLU A 500 27.43 -49.12 -21.14
N GLY A 501 26.94 -49.56 -19.98
CA GLY A 501 27.76 -50.10 -18.89
C GLY A 501 28.60 -51.34 -19.26
N TRP A 502 28.08 -52.20 -20.15
CA TRP A 502 28.81 -53.39 -20.62
C TRP A 502 30.07 -53.08 -21.44
N THR A 503 30.21 -51.85 -21.96
CA THR A 503 31.39 -51.43 -22.74
C THR A 503 32.55 -50.91 -21.88
N SER A 504 32.33 -50.60 -20.60
CA SER A 504 33.32 -49.95 -19.73
C SER A 504 34.00 -50.86 -18.69
N ASP A 505 33.59 -52.13 -18.58
CA ASP A 505 34.02 -53.03 -17.50
C ASP A 505 35.11 -54.04 -17.92
N ARG A 506 36.32 -53.55 -18.27
CA ARG A 506 37.49 -54.43 -18.48
C ARG A 506 38.73 -54.14 -17.64
N THR A 507 38.72 -53.19 -16.71
CA THR A 507 39.95 -52.90 -15.93
C THR A 507 39.69 -52.43 -14.50
N ARG A 508 39.79 -53.34 -13.52
CA ARG A 508 40.89 -53.42 -12.52
C ARG A 508 40.47 -54.13 -11.23
N GLY A 509 41.23 -55.17 -10.91
CA GLY A 509 40.98 -56.14 -9.85
C GLY A 509 41.42 -55.74 -8.44
N ARG A 510 40.53 -56.04 -7.48
CA ARG A 510 40.65 -56.98 -6.34
C ARG A 510 41.83 -56.95 -5.34
N VAL A 511 42.85 -56.11 -5.43
CA VAL A 511 43.91 -56.06 -4.36
C VAL A 511 44.03 -54.70 -3.64
N ARG A 512 43.32 -53.66 -4.10
CA ARG A 512 43.29 -52.34 -3.41
C ARG A 512 42.23 -52.19 -2.31
N GLY A 513 41.38 -53.19 -2.08
CA GLY A 513 40.18 -53.05 -1.24
C GLY A 513 40.44 -52.85 0.26
N LEU A 514 41.50 -53.46 0.81
CA LEU A 514 41.70 -53.48 2.26
C LEU A 514 42.47 -52.27 2.81
N VAL A 515 43.36 -51.66 2.01
CA VAL A 515 44.06 -50.41 2.38
C VAL A 515 43.21 -49.17 2.07
N LEU A 516 42.37 -49.21 1.02
CA LEU A 516 41.38 -48.16 0.78
C LEU A 516 40.32 -48.12 1.88
N ALA A 517 39.85 -49.27 2.40
CA ALA A 517 38.81 -49.29 3.42
C ALA A 517 39.22 -48.57 4.71
N LEU A 518 40.47 -48.76 5.17
CA LEU A 518 40.98 -48.10 6.37
C LEU A 518 41.24 -46.61 6.15
N SER A 519 41.76 -46.24 4.97
CA SER A 519 41.97 -44.84 4.58
C SER A 519 40.65 -44.10 4.35
N LEU A 520 39.63 -44.77 3.80
CA LEU A 520 38.26 -44.26 3.61
C LEU A 520 37.50 -44.14 4.94
N ALA A 521 37.77 -44.99 5.92
CA ALA A 521 37.18 -44.86 7.25
C ALA A 521 37.73 -43.62 7.99
N LEU A 522 39.04 -43.38 7.93
CA LEU A 522 39.68 -42.19 8.52
C LEU A 522 39.33 -40.91 7.75
N MET A 523 39.30 -40.98 6.42
CA MET A 523 38.83 -39.88 5.57
C MET A 523 37.32 -39.66 5.77
N GLY A 524 36.56 -40.72 6.05
CA GLY A 524 35.14 -40.69 6.41
C GLY A 524 34.88 -39.98 7.72
N THR A 525 35.65 -40.23 8.79
CA THR A 525 35.48 -39.52 10.06
C THR A 525 35.93 -38.06 9.98
N LEU A 526 37.01 -37.77 9.24
CA LEU A 526 37.46 -36.39 8.99
C LEU A 526 36.50 -35.62 8.07
N THR A 527 35.93 -36.27 7.04
CA THR A 527 34.91 -35.66 6.18
C THR A 527 33.59 -35.49 6.93
N VAL A 528 33.15 -36.44 7.75
CA VAL A 528 31.96 -36.27 8.61
C VAL A 528 32.17 -35.14 9.62
N SER A 529 33.35 -35.02 10.22
CA SER A 529 33.66 -33.91 11.14
C SER A 529 33.76 -32.56 10.40
N HIS A 530 34.31 -32.56 9.18
CA HIS A 530 34.37 -31.38 8.33
C HIS A 530 32.98 -30.97 7.81
N ILE A 531 32.15 -31.94 7.42
CA ILE A 531 30.76 -31.75 7.00
C ILE A 531 29.93 -31.25 8.18
N ALA A 532 30.07 -31.82 9.38
CA ALA A 532 29.37 -31.33 10.58
C ALA A 532 29.82 -29.90 10.96
N TRP A 533 31.10 -29.56 10.79
CA TRP A 533 31.62 -28.21 11.00
C TRP A 533 31.16 -27.22 9.91
N GLN A 534 31.10 -27.67 8.65
CA GLN A 534 30.53 -26.89 7.55
C GLN A 534 29.03 -26.69 7.73
N GLU A 535 28.27 -27.72 8.12
CA GLU A 535 26.85 -27.65 8.45
C GLU A 535 26.62 -26.70 9.62
N SER A 536 27.42 -26.77 10.70
CA SER A 536 27.30 -25.83 11.82
C SER A 536 27.55 -24.37 11.38
N ARG A 537 28.54 -24.13 10.51
CA ARG A 537 28.77 -22.79 9.94
C ARG A 537 27.65 -22.32 9.01
N VAL A 538 27.06 -23.23 8.23
CA VAL A 538 25.91 -22.93 7.37
C VAL A 538 24.68 -22.62 8.22
N VAL A 539 24.40 -23.39 9.27
CA VAL A 539 23.30 -23.16 10.22
C VAL A 539 23.47 -21.83 10.95
N GLU A 540 24.67 -21.51 11.43
CA GLU A 540 24.93 -20.25 12.14
C GLU A 540 24.80 -19.05 11.19
N ARG A 541 25.26 -19.18 9.94
CA ARG A 541 25.08 -18.15 8.91
C ARG A 541 23.61 -17.98 8.51
N GLN A 542 22.87 -19.09 8.41
CA GLN A 542 21.42 -19.06 8.14
C GLN A 542 20.64 -18.40 9.28
N ARG A 543 21.01 -18.68 10.54
CA ARG A 543 20.43 -18.02 11.72
C ARG A 543 20.73 -16.52 11.74
N GLY A 544 21.98 -16.12 11.46
CA GLY A 544 22.35 -14.71 11.34
C GLY A 544 21.58 -13.99 10.23
N LEU A 545 21.42 -14.62 9.07
CA LEU A 545 20.62 -14.09 7.95
C LEU A 545 19.13 -13.96 8.31
N ALA A 546 18.54 -14.98 8.94
CA ALA A 546 17.15 -14.96 9.37
C ALA A 546 16.90 -13.87 10.43
N ALA A 547 17.79 -13.78 11.43
CA ALA A 547 17.74 -12.74 12.46
C ALA A 547 17.92 -11.34 11.88
N ALA A 548 18.83 -11.14 10.92
CA ALA A 548 19.02 -9.86 10.24
C ALA A 548 17.77 -9.45 9.45
N ARG A 549 17.16 -10.38 8.70
CA ARG A 549 15.89 -10.12 7.99
C ARG A 549 14.75 -9.81 8.94
N GLN A 550 14.65 -10.54 10.06
CA GLN A 550 13.66 -10.27 11.09
C GLN A 550 13.88 -8.90 11.73
N ALA A 551 15.11 -8.54 12.08
CA ALA A 551 15.44 -7.23 12.63
C ALA A 551 15.12 -6.10 11.64
N ALA A 552 15.48 -6.25 10.36
CA ALA A 552 15.14 -5.29 9.30
C ALA A 552 13.62 -5.18 9.10
N ALA A 553 12.91 -6.30 9.06
CA ALA A 553 11.46 -6.32 8.92
C ALA A 553 10.75 -5.72 10.14
N LEU A 554 11.25 -5.95 11.36
CA LEU A 554 10.73 -5.34 12.58
C LEU A 554 10.99 -3.83 12.59
N ALA A 555 12.17 -3.39 12.19
CA ALA A 555 12.49 -1.97 12.05
C ALA A 555 11.61 -1.29 10.98
N GLY A 556 11.28 -1.99 9.89
CA GLY A 556 10.39 -1.50 8.84
C GLY A 556 8.89 -1.59 9.17
N ARG A 557 8.51 -2.31 10.23
CA ARG A 557 7.09 -2.40 10.64
C ARG A 557 6.68 -1.11 11.34
N GLN A 558 5.58 -0.53 10.88
CA GLN A 558 4.87 0.60 11.51
C GLN A 558 4.44 0.37 12.97
N ARG A 559 4.63 -0.85 13.53
CA ARG A 559 4.34 -1.16 14.94
C ARG A 559 5.48 -0.82 15.92
N VAL A 560 6.69 -0.56 15.43
CA VAL A 560 7.75 -0.01 16.29
C VAL A 560 7.57 1.50 16.29
N THR A 561 6.67 1.97 17.16
CA THR A 561 6.37 3.40 17.33
C THR A 561 7.53 4.17 17.94
N ASP A 562 8.45 3.50 18.65
CA ASP A 562 9.64 4.11 19.22
C ASP A 562 10.77 4.25 18.16
N PRO A 563 11.13 5.49 17.74
CA PRO A 563 12.19 5.73 16.77
C PRO A 563 13.55 5.23 17.25
N ARG A 564 13.79 5.21 18.56
CA ARG A 564 15.03 4.72 19.17
C ARG A 564 15.18 3.22 18.95
N VAL A 565 14.14 2.45 19.28
CA VAL A 565 14.14 0.98 19.10
C VAL A 565 14.29 0.64 17.62
N ARG A 566 13.59 1.35 16.73
CA ARG A 566 13.74 1.19 15.28
C ARG A 566 15.18 1.41 14.81
N ALA A 567 15.83 2.48 15.26
CA ALA A 567 17.23 2.76 14.93
C ALA A 567 18.16 1.62 15.42
N LEU A 568 17.99 1.16 16.66
CA LEU A 568 18.80 0.08 17.22
C LEU A 568 18.57 -1.27 16.52
N LEU A 569 17.33 -1.60 16.15
CA LEU A 569 17.00 -2.79 15.36
C LEU A 569 17.59 -2.73 13.95
N SER A 570 17.62 -1.54 13.34
CA SER A 570 18.24 -1.33 12.02
C SER A 570 19.76 -1.53 12.07
N VAL A 571 20.42 -0.99 13.10
CA VAL A 571 21.86 -1.24 13.36
C VAL A 571 22.11 -2.72 13.68
N ALA A 572 21.22 -3.35 14.45
CA ALA A 572 21.31 -4.78 14.75
C ALA A 572 21.21 -5.63 13.47
N ALA A 573 20.26 -5.33 12.59
CA ALA A 573 20.10 -6.01 11.31
C ALA A 573 21.41 -5.96 10.49
N TRP A 574 22.00 -4.76 10.36
CA TRP A 574 23.25 -4.56 9.64
C TRP A 574 24.43 -5.33 10.26
N ARG A 575 24.58 -5.30 11.59
CA ARG A 575 25.67 -5.99 12.31
C ARG A 575 25.52 -7.50 12.38
N LEU A 576 24.29 -8.02 12.23
CA LEU A 576 24.01 -9.45 12.16
C LEU A 576 24.31 -10.00 10.76
N SER A 577 23.87 -9.31 9.71
CA SER A 577 24.20 -9.65 8.32
C SER A 577 24.02 -8.46 7.38
N GLN A 578 24.98 -8.28 6.47
CA GLN A 578 24.97 -7.23 5.45
C GLN A 578 24.21 -7.72 4.21
N ILE A 579 22.92 -7.42 4.14
CA ILE A 579 22.00 -7.77 3.05
C ILE A 579 21.26 -6.51 2.59
N PRO A 580 20.70 -6.47 1.36
CA PRO A 580 19.99 -5.29 0.86
C PRO A 580 18.89 -4.81 1.82
N GLU A 581 18.17 -5.72 2.47
CA GLU A 581 17.11 -5.40 3.43
C GLU A 581 17.64 -4.74 4.71
N SER A 582 18.82 -5.16 5.21
CA SER A 582 19.42 -4.54 6.39
C SER A 582 20.04 -3.18 6.08
N ARG A 583 20.59 -3.00 4.86
CA ARG A 583 21.02 -1.69 4.35
C ARG A 583 19.82 -0.75 4.17
N GLY A 584 18.71 -1.23 3.59
CA GLY A 584 17.48 -0.47 3.43
C GLY A 584 16.90 0.00 4.77
N ALA A 585 16.76 -0.89 5.74
CA ALA A 585 16.28 -0.53 7.09
C ALA A 585 17.17 0.52 7.77
N LEU A 586 18.50 0.43 7.58
CA LEU A 586 19.45 1.39 8.11
C LEU A 586 19.30 2.77 7.47
N MET A 587 19.17 2.82 6.14
CA MET A 587 18.94 4.05 5.38
C MET A 587 17.59 4.67 5.74
N ASP A 588 16.54 3.87 5.92
CA ASP A 588 15.21 4.29 6.39
C ASP A 588 15.26 4.98 7.75
N ALA A 589 15.87 4.32 8.74
CA ALA A 589 16.03 4.87 10.07
C ALA A 589 16.85 6.17 10.07
N PHE A 590 17.83 6.27 9.15
CA PHE A 590 18.63 7.48 8.99
C PHE A 590 17.88 8.62 8.28
N GLY A 591 17.05 8.30 7.29
CA GLY A 591 16.22 9.24 6.55
C GLY A 591 15.06 9.81 7.36
N SER A 592 14.52 9.04 8.31
CA SER A 592 13.38 9.44 9.13
C SER A 592 13.57 10.79 9.84
N ALA A 593 12.58 11.69 9.65
CA ALA A 593 12.46 12.95 10.37
C ALA A 593 12.18 12.73 11.86
N GLU A 594 11.36 11.74 12.19
CA GLU A 594 11.00 11.43 13.57
C GLU A 594 12.19 10.87 14.34
N SER A 595 12.57 11.60 15.38
CA SER A 595 13.76 11.35 16.19
C SER A 595 13.44 10.80 17.58
N ASP A 596 12.26 11.12 18.12
CA ASP A 596 11.87 10.71 19.47
C ASP A 596 10.35 10.66 19.65
N VAL A 597 9.87 9.78 20.54
CA VAL A 597 8.47 9.70 20.97
C VAL A 597 8.43 9.58 22.49
N PHE A 598 7.74 10.53 23.12
CA PHE A 598 7.48 10.56 24.56
C PHE A 598 6.03 10.10 24.82
N ALA A 599 5.87 8.86 25.28
CA ALA A 599 4.58 8.31 25.69
C ALA A 599 4.51 8.16 27.22
N MET A 600 3.36 8.50 27.81
CA MET A 600 3.15 8.44 29.26
C MET A 600 2.89 7.02 29.83
N GLU A 601 2.95 5.97 29.00
CA GLU A 601 2.58 4.60 29.43
C GLU A 601 3.55 3.96 30.44
N GLY A 602 4.79 4.47 30.55
CA GLY A 602 5.84 3.92 31.41
C GLY A 602 5.76 4.22 32.91
N LEU A 603 4.73 4.94 33.38
CA LEU A 603 4.62 5.38 34.78
C LEU A 603 3.40 4.82 35.53
N ARG A 604 2.79 3.76 34.98
CA ARG A 604 1.71 2.99 35.64
C ARG A 604 2.10 2.39 37.00
N GLU A 605 3.38 2.33 37.33
CA GLU A 605 3.88 1.67 38.55
C GLU A 605 4.09 2.61 39.74
N GLU A 606 4.26 3.93 39.57
CA GLU A 606 4.61 4.82 40.70
C GLU A 606 3.48 5.73 41.22
N GLU A 607 2.45 6.05 40.43
CA GLU A 607 1.24 6.72 40.93
C GLU A 607 0.07 5.73 40.97
N GLY A 608 -0.16 5.15 42.15
CA GLY A 608 -1.10 4.07 42.40
C GLY A 608 -2.42 4.19 41.64
N ALA A 609 -2.66 3.21 40.75
CA ALA A 609 -3.92 2.51 40.44
C ALA A 609 -5.29 3.25 40.40
N GLY A 610 -5.37 4.58 40.45
CA GLY A 610 -6.63 5.31 40.65
C GLY A 610 -7.10 6.17 39.48
N ALA A 611 -6.19 6.77 38.70
CA ALA A 611 -6.59 7.83 37.75
C ALA A 611 -6.71 7.36 36.28
N VAL A 612 -5.91 6.40 35.82
CA VAL A 612 -5.87 6.01 34.39
C VAL A 612 -6.66 4.73 34.11
N ALA A 613 -6.87 3.87 35.12
CA ALA A 613 -7.78 2.72 35.00
C ALA A 613 -9.26 3.14 34.86
N ALA A 614 -9.60 4.38 35.23
CA ALA A 614 -10.91 4.96 35.00
C ALA A 614 -11.19 5.24 33.50
N ALA A 615 -10.18 5.51 32.66
CA ALA A 615 -10.42 5.82 31.25
C ALA A 615 -10.81 4.58 30.41
N GLY A 616 -10.29 3.38 30.77
CA GLY A 616 -10.61 2.13 30.05
C GLY A 616 -11.84 1.38 30.58
N ARG A 617 -12.27 1.62 31.83
CA ARG A 617 -13.43 0.94 32.43
C ARG A 617 -14.60 1.86 32.79
N ALA A 618 -14.46 3.20 32.73
CA ALA A 618 -15.54 4.14 33.00
C ALA A 618 -16.26 4.66 31.75
N ALA A 619 -16.18 3.95 30.62
CA ALA A 619 -17.09 4.18 29.48
C ALA A 619 -18.56 3.84 29.79
N THR A 620 -18.86 3.36 31.01
CA THR A 620 -20.22 3.12 31.52
C THR A 620 -20.66 4.14 32.60
N SER A 621 -19.81 5.10 33.00
CA SER A 621 -20.16 6.15 33.96
C SER A 621 -20.22 7.53 33.30
N ARG A 622 -21.40 8.16 33.32
CA ARG A 622 -21.73 9.43 32.64
C ARG A 622 -21.05 10.70 33.21
N SER A 623 -19.88 10.64 33.88
CA SER A 623 -19.36 11.82 34.60
C SER A 623 -17.82 12.00 34.71
N ALA A 624 -16.98 11.22 34.04
CA ALA A 624 -15.52 11.46 34.08
C ALA A 624 -15.07 12.35 32.90
N VAL A 625 -14.69 13.60 33.18
CA VAL A 625 -14.09 14.50 32.17
C VAL A 625 -12.70 13.98 31.79
N PRO A 626 -12.40 13.72 30.50
CA PRO A 626 -11.09 13.23 30.08
C PRO A 626 -10.00 14.27 30.37
N ALA A 627 -8.82 13.80 30.82
CA ALA A 627 -7.67 14.67 31.05
C ALA A 627 -7.26 15.36 29.74
N ARG A 628 -7.10 16.68 29.77
CA ARG A 628 -6.64 17.48 28.62
C ARG A 628 -5.13 17.63 28.67
N GLN A 629 -4.53 17.65 27.49
CA GLN A 629 -3.10 17.71 27.30
C GLN A 629 -2.76 18.93 26.45
N PHE A 630 -1.76 19.69 26.89
CA PHE A 630 -1.30 20.89 26.23
C PHE A 630 0.20 20.81 26.00
N LEU A 631 0.61 21.06 24.76
CA LEU A 631 2.01 21.19 24.39
C LEU A 631 2.42 22.65 24.64
N VAL A 632 3.22 22.87 25.69
CA VAL A 632 3.63 24.20 26.18
C VAL A 632 5.15 24.35 26.14
N ASP A 633 5.64 25.54 26.46
CA ASP A 633 7.06 25.91 26.40
C ASP A 633 7.70 25.56 25.05
N SER A 634 7.05 25.99 23.96
CA SER A 634 7.50 25.69 22.59
C SER A 634 7.62 24.18 22.30
N GLY A 635 6.80 23.39 23.01
CA GLY A 635 6.76 21.94 22.93
C GLY A 635 7.79 21.19 23.75
N ARG A 636 8.60 21.87 24.56
CA ARG A 636 9.51 21.19 25.49
C ARG A 636 8.81 20.59 26.71
N ALA A 637 7.62 21.09 27.04
CA ALA A 637 6.85 20.60 28.17
C ALA A 637 5.46 20.11 27.75
N LEU A 638 5.04 18.98 28.32
CA LEU A 638 3.69 18.47 28.24
C LEU A 638 2.97 18.77 29.56
N LEU A 639 1.94 19.62 29.50
CA LEU A 639 1.05 19.88 30.61
C LEU A 639 -0.17 18.96 30.50
N VAL A 640 -0.40 18.15 31.52
CA VAL A 640 -1.57 17.28 31.64
C VAL A 640 -2.44 17.81 32.76
N ALA A 641 -3.69 18.16 32.44
CA ALA A 641 -4.66 18.65 33.40
C ALA A 641 -5.89 17.72 33.44
N SER A 642 -6.27 17.29 34.63
CA SER A 642 -7.48 16.50 34.87
C SER A 642 -8.37 17.19 35.90
N ALA A 643 -9.51 16.60 36.27
CA ALA A 643 -10.41 17.20 37.25
C ALA A 643 -9.69 17.44 38.59
N GLY A 644 -9.37 18.70 38.88
CA GLY A 644 -8.72 19.12 40.12
C GLY A 644 -7.20 18.96 40.20
N THR A 645 -6.52 18.40 39.20
CA THR A 645 -5.05 18.18 39.23
C THR A 645 -4.35 18.60 37.95
N TRP A 646 -3.07 18.94 38.07
CA TRP A 646 -2.20 19.20 36.94
C TRP A 646 -0.82 18.56 37.16
N SER A 647 -0.16 18.22 36.06
CA SER A 647 1.24 17.80 36.04
C SER A 647 1.95 18.32 34.80
N THR A 648 3.21 18.71 34.97
CA THR A 648 4.08 19.14 33.88
C THR A 648 5.24 18.15 33.73
N TRP A 649 5.48 17.76 32.49
CA TRP A 649 6.53 16.82 32.10
C TRP A 649 7.49 17.50 31.14
N ASP A 650 8.78 17.39 31.39
CA ASP A 650 9.80 17.72 30.39
C ASP A 650 9.86 16.56 29.39
N VAL A 651 9.57 16.88 28.12
CA VAL A 651 9.51 15.91 27.03
C VAL A 651 10.91 15.41 26.67
N VAL A 652 11.94 16.26 26.80
CA VAL A 652 13.31 15.98 26.37
C VAL A 652 14.07 15.19 27.44
N ASP A 653 14.02 15.68 28.69
CA ASP A 653 14.64 15.02 29.85
C ASP A 653 13.83 13.81 30.32
N ARG A 654 12.60 13.63 29.78
CA ARG A 654 11.65 12.58 30.16
C ARG A 654 11.37 12.51 31.66
N ARG A 655 11.27 13.68 32.31
CA ARG A 655 11.07 13.79 33.77
C ARG A 655 9.93 14.71 34.14
N ARG A 656 9.29 14.44 35.27
CA ARG A 656 8.26 15.33 35.81
C ARG A 656 8.90 16.57 36.40
N THR A 657 8.44 17.75 36.00
CA THR A 657 8.95 19.04 36.47
C THR A 657 8.04 19.70 37.51
N GLY A 658 6.77 19.29 37.58
CA GLY A 658 5.83 19.85 38.53
C GLY A 658 4.51 19.11 38.59
N THR A 659 3.84 19.19 39.74
CA THR A 659 2.57 18.54 40.03
C THR A 659 1.80 19.39 41.04
N GLY A 660 0.48 19.37 40.99
CA GLY A 660 -0.33 20.07 41.97
C GLY A 660 -1.82 19.86 41.81
N ARG A 661 -2.58 20.48 42.72
CA ARG A 661 -4.04 20.55 42.67
C ARG A 661 -4.50 21.96 42.37
N PHE A 662 -5.65 22.08 41.71
CA PHE A 662 -6.31 23.37 41.53
C PHE A 662 -6.93 23.82 42.85
N THR A 663 -6.82 25.12 43.15
CA THR A 663 -7.46 25.77 44.30
C THR A 663 -8.98 25.61 44.26
N SER A 664 -9.56 25.59 43.06
CA SER A 664 -10.98 25.40 42.77
C SER A 664 -11.41 23.96 42.53
N ALA A 665 -10.68 22.96 43.06
CA ALA A 665 -11.01 21.53 42.90
C ALA A 665 -12.42 21.12 43.37
N GLU A 666 -13.11 21.96 44.15
CA GLU A 666 -14.51 21.79 44.57
C GLU A 666 -15.53 22.19 43.49
N SER A 667 -15.14 23.04 42.54
CA SER A 667 -15.95 23.39 41.37
C SER A 667 -15.69 22.38 40.25
N ALA A 668 -16.71 21.98 39.50
CA ALA A 668 -16.57 21.04 38.39
C ALA A 668 -15.83 21.64 37.16
N ALA A 669 -15.03 22.69 37.36
CA ALA A 669 -14.33 23.43 36.33
C ALA A 669 -13.26 22.57 35.66
N HIS A 670 -13.12 22.73 34.34
CA HIS A 670 -12.13 22.01 33.53
C HIS A 670 -11.24 23.00 32.79
N VAL A 671 -9.99 22.61 32.54
CA VAL A 671 -9.05 23.45 31.78
C VAL A 671 -9.53 23.55 30.33
N THR A 672 -9.69 24.77 29.82
CA THR A 672 -10.11 25.03 28.43
C THR A 672 -8.98 25.53 27.55
N ALA A 673 -8.02 26.26 28.12
CA ALA A 673 -6.83 26.74 27.43
C ALA A 673 -5.63 26.87 28.39
N ALA A 674 -4.43 26.86 27.83
CA ALA A 674 -3.18 27.09 28.55
C ALA A 674 -2.37 28.20 27.87
N SER A 675 -1.68 29.03 28.65
CA SER A 675 -0.73 30.01 28.14
C SER A 675 0.49 29.30 27.51
N PRO A 676 1.21 29.95 26.57
CA PRO A 676 2.36 29.33 25.91
C PRO A 676 3.46 28.83 26.85
N ASP A 677 3.64 29.45 28.02
CA ASP A 677 4.60 29.04 29.06
C ASP A 677 4.03 27.97 30.02
N GLY A 678 2.76 27.59 29.87
CA GLY A 678 2.06 26.64 30.72
C GLY A 678 1.84 27.09 32.17
N ARG A 679 2.08 28.37 32.50
CA ARG A 679 1.95 28.90 33.87
C ARG A 679 0.56 29.43 34.19
N THR A 680 -0.18 29.88 33.17
CA THR A 680 -1.54 30.39 33.33
C THR A 680 -2.53 29.52 32.56
N LEU A 681 -3.60 29.10 33.22
CA LEU A 681 -4.63 28.21 32.68
C LEU A 681 -6.00 28.88 32.78
N ALA A 682 -6.81 28.69 31.75
CA ALA A 682 -8.22 29.07 31.78
C ALA A 682 -9.02 27.87 32.29
N LEU A 683 -9.70 28.03 33.42
CA LEU A 683 -10.60 27.06 34.02
C LEU A 683 -12.03 27.51 33.75
N THR A 684 -12.82 26.70 33.06
CA THR A 684 -14.22 27.04 32.76
C THR A 684 -15.15 26.08 33.48
N ASP A 685 -16.10 26.63 34.27
CA ASP A 685 -17.16 25.84 34.87
C ASP A 685 -18.13 25.37 33.76
N PRO A 686 -18.35 24.07 33.56
CA PRO A 686 -19.23 23.57 32.51
C PRO A 686 -20.72 23.89 32.73
N ARG A 687 -21.14 24.20 33.96
CA ARG A 687 -22.54 24.52 34.31
C ARG A 687 -22.86 26.00 34.10
N THR A 688 -21.98 26.90 34.54
CA THR A 688 -22.19 28.35 34.40
C THR A 688 -21.55 28.89 33.12
N GLY A 689 -20.47 28.27 32.67
CA GLY A 689 -19.60 28.78 31.61
C GLY A 689 -18.73 29.95 32.06
N ASP A 690 -18.69 30.27 33.35
CA ASP A 690 -17.77 31.26 33.89
C ASP A 690 -16.35 30.73 33.80
N THR A 691 -15.42 31.61 33.47
CA THR A 691 -14.00 31.26 33.34
C THR A 691 -13.19 31.96 34.43
N SER A 692 -12.27 31.24 35.07
CA SER A 692 -11.24 31.80 35.93
C SER A 692 -9.87 31.61 35.29
N LEU A 693 -8.95 32.55 35.54
CA LEU A 693 -7.55 32.43 35.19
C LEU A 693 -6.80 31.94 36.43
N TRP A 694 -6.30 30.71 36.36
CA TRP A 694 -5.43 30.15 37.37
C TRP A 694 -3.97 30.36 36.95
N ARG A 695 -3.14 30.89 37.84
CA ARG A 695 -1.73 31.19 37.59
C ARG A 695 -0.84 30.58 38.64
N ARG A 696 0.26 29.97 38.20
CA ARG A 696 1.39 29.51 39.01
C ARG A 696 2.57 30.46 38.88
N ALA A 697 2.99 31.05 39.99
CA ALA A 697 4.19 31.88 40.06
C ALA A 697 5.47 31.03 40.14
N PRO A 698 6.64 31.60 39.81
CA PRO A 698 7.92 30.87 39.84
C PRO A 698 8.32 30.34 41.22
N ASP A 699 7.87 31.01 42.29
CA ASP A 699 8.08 30.61 43.69
C ASP A 699 7.15 29.46 44.14
N GLY A 700 6.30 28.96 43.24
CA GLY A 700 5.34 27.89 43.50
C GLY A 700 4.01 28.38 44.08
N SER A 701 3.85 29.68 44.37
CA SER A 701 2.57 30.23 44.79
C SER A 701 1.54 30.16 43.66
N THR A 702 0.27 29.99 44.01
CA THR A 702 -0.83 29.91 43.05
C THR A 702 -1.85 30.98 43.33
N SER A 703 -2.43 31.53 42.27
CA SER A 703 -3.50 32.53 42.34
C SER A 703 -4.58 32.19 41.35
N GLU A 704 -5.83 32.48 41.70
CA GLU A 704 -6.98 32.27 40.83
C GLU A 704 -7.78 33.57 40.77
N ARG A 705 -8.04 34.03 39.55
CA ARG A 705 -8.79 35.27 39.31
C ARG A 705 -10.02 34.97 38.46
N PRO A 706 -11.25 35.17 38.95
CA PRO A 706 -12.45 35.03 38.13
C PRO A 706 -12.45 36.12 37.04
N ILE A 707 -12.86 35.76 35.83
CA ILE A 707 -13.05 36.69 34.72
C ILE A 707 -14.44 36.53 34.13
N VAL A 708 -15.08 37.66 33.77
CA VAL A 708 -16.43 37.65 33.20
C VAL A 708 -16.34 37.46 31.69
N GLY A 709 -16.41 36.21 31.23
CA GLY A 709 -16.56 35.88 29.81
C GLY A 709 -16.23 34.43 29.46
N ARG A 710 -16.50 34.09 28.20
CA ARG A 710 -16.38 32.75 27.64
C ARG A 710 -15.29 32.69 26.57
N PHE A 711 -14.76 31.50 26.30
CA PHE A 711 -13.78 31.23 25.24
C PHE A 711 -12.49 32.08 25.34
N VAL A 712 -11.61 31.71 26.28
CA VAL A 712 -10.29 32.35 26.43
C VAL A 712 -9.30 31.76 25.44
N ARG A 713 -8.57 32.62 24.73
CA ARG A 713 -7.40 32.23 23.93
C ARG A 713 -6.22 33.13 24.25
N PHE A 714 -5.09 32.53 24.64
CA PHE A 714 -3.86 33.25 24.93
C PHE A 714 -3.14 33.69 23.65
N GLY A 715 -2.47 34.84 23.72
CA GLY A 715 -1.54 35.29 22.71
C GLY A 715 -0.29 34.42 22.64
N VAL A 716 0.33 34.35 21.45
CA VAL A 716 1.52 33.53 21.17
C VAL A 716 2.74 33.99 21.99
N ASP A 717 2.75 35.26 22.40
CA ASP A 717 3.76 35.86 23.27
C ASP A 717 3.51 35.60 24.76
N GLY A 718 2.32 35.10 25.13
CA GLY A 718 1.91 34.90 26.51
C GLY A 718 1.64 36.19 27.28
N ALA A 719 1.64 37.36 26.64
CA ALA A 719 1.48 38.65 27.30
C ALA A 719 0.01 39.12 27.35
N SER A 720 -0.81 38.58 26.47
CA SER A 720 -2.22 38.97 26.33
C SER A 720 -3.11 37.75 26.16
N TYR A 721 -4.40 37.95 26.36
CA TYR A 721 -5.41 36.96 26.04
C TYR A 721 -6.64 37.64 25.45
N VAL A 722 -7.36 36.92 24.60
CA VAL A 722 -8.64 37.37 24.06
C VAL A 722 -9.75 36.54 24.67
N MET A 723 -10.87 37.19 24.94
CA MET A 723 -12.09 36.58 25.45
C MET A 723 -13.31 37.14 24.72
N ALA A 724 -14.35 36.33 24.59
CA ALA A 724 -15.65 36.77 24.11
C ALA A 724 -16.57 37.04 25.32
N ASN A 725 -17.18 38.23 25.36
CA ASN A 725 -18.18 38.60 26.35
C ASN A 725 -19.46 39.02 25.62
N GLY A 726 -20.41 38.08 25.50
CA GLY A 726 -21.60 38.26 24.67
C GLY A 726 -21.23 38.51 23.21
N SER A 727 -21.62 39.67 22.68
CA SER A 727 -21.33 40.14 21.33
C SER A 727 -20.02 40.94 21.20
N ARG A 728 -19.19 41.05 22.25
CA ARG A 728 -17.93 41.80 22.20
C ARG A 728 -16.72 40.90 22.34
N VAL A 729 -15.68 41.20 21.56
CA VAL A 729 -14.35 40.58 21.70
C VAL A 729 -13.45 41.54 22.45
N LEU A 730 -12.90 41.07 23.58
CA LEU A 730 -12.02 41.83 24.45
C LEU A 730 -10.61 41.24 24.43
N LEU A 731 -9.64 42.04 24.01
CA LEU A 731 -8.22 41.75 24.18
C LEU A 731 -7.75 42.39 25.48
N ARG A 732 -7.15 41.59 26.37
CA ARG A 732 -6.72 42.02 27.69
C ARG A 732 -5.27 41.63 27.94
N SER A 733 -4.60 42.42 28.76
CA SER A 733 -3.26 42.13 29.26
C SER A 733 -3.34 40.98 30.26
N LEU A 734 -2.42 40.02 30.15
CA LEU A 734 -2.39 38.90 31.08
C LEU A 734 -1.87 39.34 32.45
N GLU A 735 -0.92 40.28 32.50
CA GLU A 735 -0.25 40.74 33.72
C GLU A 735 -1.22 41.45 34.68
N ASP A 736 -1.86 42.53 34.22
CA ASP A 736 -2.68 43.45 35.03
C ASP A 736 -4.19 43.39 34.70
N ASP A 737 -4.62 42.51 33.79
CA ASP A 737 -6.01 42.40 33.31
C ASP A 737 -6.57 43.62 32.57
N ARG A 738 -5.73 44.60 32.25
CA ARG A 738 -6.21 45.82 31.61
C ARG A 738 -6.74 45.51 30.21
N VAL A 739 -7.87 46.12 29.85
CA VAL A 739 -8.42 46.04 28.49
C VAL A 739 -7.47 46.78 27.55
N LEU A 740 -6.90 46.04 26.60
CA LEU A 740 -6.01 46.56 25.56
C LEU A 740 -6.80 46.97 24.32
N PHE A 741 -7.87 46.24 24.01
CA PHE A 741 -8.76 46.53 22.90
C PHE A 741 -10.13 45.88 23.12
N ALA A 742 -11.20 46.54 22.65
CA ALA A 742 -12.56 46.02 22.64
C ALA A 742 -13.19 46.32 21.29
N THR A 743 -13.89 45.33 20.72
CA THR A 743 -14.74 45.59 19.55
C THR A 743 -15.99 46.35 19.97
N GLU A 744 -16.58 47.08 19.04
CA GLU A 744 -17.98 47.50 19.17
C GLU A 744 -18.90 46.28 19.30
N GLU A 745 -20.14 46.51 19.74
CA GLU A 745 -21.14 45.46 19.90
C GLU A 745 -21.42 44.80 18.54
N ILE A 746 -21.09 43.52 18.42
CA ILE A 746 -21.23 42.81 17.15
C ILE A 746 -22.71 42.42 17.03
N GLU A 747 -23.42 43.01 16.06
CA GLU A 747 -24.82 42.63 15.80
C GLU A 747 -24.92 41.11 15.55
N PRO A 748 -25.91 40.42 16.15
CA PRO A 748 -26.15 39.00 15.93
C PRO A 748 -26.41 38.72 14.44
N ALA A 749 -26.07 37.52 13.96
CA ALA A 749 -26.33 37.15 12.58
C ALA A 749 -27.83 37.26 12.29
N PRO A 750 -28.25 37.82 11.14
CA PRO A 750 -29.66 37.75 10.74
C PRO A 750 -30.03 36.27 10.59
N ALA A 751 -31.11 35.84 11.25
CA ALA A 751 -31.63 34.50 11.07
C ALA A 751 -31.96 34.28 9.59
N ASP A 752 -31.34 33.29 8.95
CA ASP A 752 -31.62 32.95 7.56
C ASP A 752 -33.09 32.51 7.44
N ALA A 753 -33.92 33.36 6.83
CA ALA A 753 -35.36 33.13 6.66
C ALA A 753 -35.72 32.05 5.61
N ASN A 754 -34.73 31.31 5.09
CA ASN A 754 -34.87 30.41 3.94
C ASN A 754 -34.49 28.94 4.20
N ASP A 755 -34.27 28.52 5.45
CA ASP A 755 -34.19 27.11 5.81
C ASP A 755 -35.44 26.70 6.61
N PRO A 756 -36.52 26.24 5.96
CA PRO A 756 -37.68 25.73 6.68
C PRO A 756 -37.31 24.35 7.24
N ASP A 757 -37.02 24.30 8.53
CA ASP A 757 -37.00 23.07 9.32
C ASP A 757 -38.30 22.27 9.02
N PRO A 758 -38.23 21.07 8.42
CA PRO A 758 -39.41 20.31 8.04
C PRO A 758 -40.15 19.70 9.23
N SER A 759 -39.72 19.94 10.47
CA SER A 759 -40.29 19.30 11.66
C SER A 759 -41.40 20.08 12.36
N GLY A 760 -41.66 21.35 12.01
CA GLY A 760 -42.82 22.10 12.54
C GLY A 760 -42.89 22.20 14.07
N ALA A 761 -41.76 22.07 14.77
CA ALA A 761 -41.70 22.25 16.22
C ALA A 761 -41.52 23.74 16.56
N PRO A 762 -42.21 24.26 17.60
CA PRO A 762 -42.00 25.64 18.04
C PRO A 762 -40.56 25.82 18.53
N ALA A 763 -39.89 26.87 18.07
CA ALA A 763 -38.53 27.22 18.46
C ALA A 763 -38.44 27.38 19.99
N ASP A 764 -37.69 26.50 20.65
CA ASP A 764 -37.40 26.57 22.07
C ASP A 764 -36.45 27.77 22.33
N PRO A 765 -36.86 28.79 23.10
CA PRO A 765 -36.05 29.98 23.36
C PRO A 765 -34.73 29.68 24.10
N THR A 766 -34.52 28.44 24.56
CA THR A 766 -33.23 28.00 25.13
C THR A 766 -32.17 27.65 24.08
N THR A 767 -32.55 27.49 22.81
CA THR A 767 -31.62 27.15 21.70
C THR A 767 -30.99 28.36 21.01
N ALA A 768 -31.42 29.59 21.34
CA ALA A 768 -30.83 30.84 20.84
C ALA A 768 -29.37 31.07 21.30
N ASN A 769 -28.84 30.19 22.16
CA ASN A 769 -27.45 30.20 22.65
C ASN A 769 -26.65 29.02 22.10
N SER A 770 -26.81 28.67 20.82
CA SER A 770 -25.89 27.73 20.20
C SER A 770 -24.49 28.37 20.11
N PRO A 771 -23.41 27.74 20.61
CA PRO A 771 -22.04 28.28 20.64
C PRO A 771 -21.40 28.52 19.25
N MET A 772 -22.20 28.44 18.18
CA MET A 772 -21.78 28.55 16.79
C MET A 772 -21.71 29.99 16.26
N ASP A 773 -22.20 30.99 17.01
CA ASP A 773 -22.22 32.39 16.57
C ASP A 773 -21.18 33.31 17.25
N THR A 774 -20.39 32.81 18.19
CA THR A 774 -19.29 33.59 18.80
C THR A 774 -18.10 33.71 17.84
N PRO A 775 -17.65 34.94 17.50
CA PRO A 775 -16.51 35.14 16.61
C PRO A 775 -15.24 34.54 17.23
N THR A 776 -14.47 33.81 16.43
CA THR A 776 -13.16 33.31 16.86
C THR A 776 -12.12 34.38 16.61
N SER A 777 -11.29 34.63 17.61
CA SER A 777 -10.34 35.73 17.62
C SER A 777 -8.92 35.25 17.89
N HIS A 778 -7.98 35.74 17.08
CA HIS A 778 -6.57 35.36 17.17
C HIS A 778 -5.74 36.63 17.39
N PRO A 779 -5.20 36.84 18.60
CA PRO A 779 -4.27 37.94 18.84
C PRO A 779 -2.91 37.64 18.17
N ALA A 780 -2.38 38.64 17.46
CA ALA A 780 -1.00 38.62 17.00
C ALA A 780 -0.03 38.90 18.16
N PRO A 781 1.24 38.51 18.03
CA PRO A 781 2.29 38.86 18.99
C PRO A 781 2.34 40.37 19.30
N GLY A 782 2.54 40.71 20.57
CA GLY A 782 2.57 42.08 21.08
C GLY A 782 1.21 42.77 21.15
N ALA A 783 0.10 42.03 20.98
CA ALA A 783 -1.27 42.55 21.06
C ALA A 783 -1.58 43.70 20.08
N ARG A 784 -0.77 43.89 19.02
CA ARG A 784 -0.91 45.00 18.04
C ARG A 784 -1.95 44.74 16.96
N LEU A 785 -2.20 43.47 16.66
CA LEU A 785 -3.19 43.05 15.68
C LEU A 785 -4.10 41.97 16.30
N VAL A 786 -5.37 41.96 15.89
CA VAL A 786 -6.31 40.88 16.19
C VAL A 786 -7.01 40.47 14.91
N ALA A 787 -6.93 39.19 14.55
CA ALA A 787 -7.75 38.61 13.49
C ALA A 787 -9.09 38.14 14.06
N LEU A 788 -10.19 38.54 13.42
CA LEU A 788 -11.55 38.17 13.78
C LEU A 788 -12.17 37.36 12.64
N CYS A 789 -12.56 36.13 12.95
CA CYS A 789 -13.16 35.18 12.01
C CYS A 789 -14.59 34.86 12.45
N ARG A 790 -15.55 35.04 11.53
CA ARG A 790 -16.99 34.85 11.77
C ARG A 790 -17.61 34.02 10.65
N ALA A 791 -18.57 33.17 11.02
CA ALA A 791 -19.39 32.42 10.09
C ALA A 791 -19.96 33.34 8.97
N GLY A 792 -19.74 32.97 7.70
CA GLY A 792 -20.34 33.66 6.55
C GLY A 792 -19.87 35.10 6.31
N ARG A 793 -18.81 35.56 6.98
CA ARG A 793 -18.33 36.95 6.90
C ARG A 793 -16.83 37.01 6.65
N PRO A 794 -16.33 38.05 5.98
CA PRO A 794 -14.92 38.13 5.62
C PRO A 794 -14.02 38.26 6.86
N LEU A 795 -12.81 37.71 6.75
CA LEU A 795 -11.78 37.83 7.79
C LEU A 795 -11.42 39.30 8.00
N LEU A 796 -11.52 39.77 9.25
CA LEU A 796 -11.15 41.13 9.61
C LEU A 796 -9.85 41.13 10.42
N LEU A 797 -8.90 41.96 10.00
CA LEU A 797 -7.66 42.21 10.74
C LEU A 797 -7.74 43.60 11.38
N TRP A 798 -7.76 43.67 12.70
CA TRP A 798 -7.87 44.90 13.47
C TRP A 798 -6.52 45.36 13.98
N ASP A 799 -6.23 46.65 13.80
CA ASP A 799 -5.13 47.36 14.44
C ASP A 799 -5.62 47.87 15.80
N THR A 800 -5.11 47.28 16.88
CA THR A 800 -5.61 47.53 18.24
C THR A 800 -5.25 48.90 18.75
N LEU A 801 -4.10 49.45 18.34
CA LEU A 801 -3.64 50.78 18.72
C LEU A 801 -4.42 51.88 18.00
N ARG A 802 -4.74 51.64 16.71
CA ARG A 802 -5.43 52.63 15.87
C ARG A 802 -6.95 52.46 15.84
N HIS A 803 -7.48 51.44 16.53
CA HIS A 803 -8.90 51.10 16.57
C HIS A 803 -9.55 51.06 15.17
N ARG A 804 -8.86 50.49 14.18
CA ARG A 804 -9.37 50.42 12.80
C ARG A 804 -8.97 49.12 12.10
N THR A 805 -9.79 48.70 11.14
CA THR A 805 -9.50 47.53 10.32
C THR A 805 -8.41 47.84 9.28
N ARG A 806 -7.51 46.88 9.05
CA ARG A 806 -6.49 46.96 7.99
C ARG A 806 -7.08 46.52 6.64
N PRO A 807 -6.93 47.31 5.57
CA PRO A 807 -7.32 46.89 4.23
C PRO A 807 -6.37 45.81 3.72
N GLY A 808 -6.89 44.84 2.97
CA GLY A 808 -6.12 43.75 2.36
C GLY A 808 -7.03 42.74 1.67
N ASP A 809 -6.48 41.97 0.73
CA ASP A 809 -7.29 41.06 -0.10
C ASP A 809 -7.77 39.82 0.69
N TRP A 810 -7.31 39.63 1.93
CA TRP A 810 -7.86 38.64 2.88
C TRP A 810 -9.33 38.91 3.26
N ARG A 811 -9.89 40.07 2.90
CA ARG A 811 -11.30 40.43 3.07
C ARG A 811 -12.25 39.78 2.04
N ALA A 812 -11.76 38.99 1.10
CA ALA A 812 -12.59 38.15 0.24
C ALA A 812 -13.39 37.13 1.10
N PRO A 813 -14.54 36.60 0.64
CA PRO A 813 -15.33 35.65 1.43
C PRO A 813 -14.51 34.40 1.73
N ALA A 814 -14.07 34.27 2.98
CA ALA A 814 -13.54 33.03 3.50
C ALA A 814 -14.71 32.05 3.67
N ALA A 815 -14.54 30.82 3.18
CA ALA A 815 -15.50 29.75 3.33
C ALA A 815 -15.87 29.53 4.81
N SER A 816 -17.16 29.21 5.07
CA SER A 816 -17.88 28.71 6.27
C SER A 816 -17.30 28.89 7.72
N PRO A 817 -18.12 28.79 8.78
CA PRO A 817 -17.66 28.83 10.19
C PRO A 817 -16.61 27.79 10.60
N ALA A 818 -16.41 26.71 9.82
CA ALA A 818 -15.46 25.65 10.15
C ALA A 818 -13.96 26.03 9.97
N TYR A 819 -13.65 27.28 9.61
CA TYR A 819 -12.39 27.69 8.97
C TYR A 819 -11.44 28.55 9.82
N CYS A 820 -11.67 28.67 11.12
CA CYS A 820 -10.96 29.65 11.94
C CYS A 820 -9.75 29.12 12.72
N SER A 821 -8.93 28.23 12.12
CA SER A 821 -7.62 27.81 12.67
C SER A 821 -6.48 28.64 12.06
N LEU A 822 -6.43 29.93 12.36
CA LEU A 822 -5.46 30.88 11.79
C LEU A 822 -4.14 30.88 12.59
N ALA A 823 -3.03 31.24 11.94
CA ALA A 823 -1.74 31.42 12.61
C ALA A 823 -1.03 32.70 12.17
N PHE A 824 -0.50 33.46 13.12
CA PHE A 824 0.43 34.56 12.86
C PHE A 824 1.87 34.07 12.93
N SER A 825 2.75 34.67 12.14
CA SER A 825 4.19 34.53 12.37
C SER A 825 4.57 35.20 13.70
N PRO A 826 5.68 34.78 14.36
CA PRO A 826 6.10 35.32 15.65
C PRO A 826 6.40 36.83 15.67
N ASP A 827 6.73 37.41 14.51
CA ASP A 827 6.91 38.85 14.32
C ASP A 827 5.60 39.60 13.98
N GLY A 828 4.50 38.88 13.78
CA GLY A 828 3.20 39.42 13.39
C GLY A 828 3.10 39.94 11.96
N THR A 829 4.14 39.76 11.13
CA THR A 829 4.19 40.29 9.75
C THR A 829 3.48 39.39 8.74
N ARG A 830 3.23 38.12 9.08
CA ARG A 830 2.59 37.13 8.22
C ARG A 830 1.37 36.52 8.89
N LEU A 831 0.35 36.23 8.08
CA LEU A 831 -0.89 35.59 8.50
C LEU A 831 -1.17 34.39 7.58
N ALA A 832 -1.21 33.19 8.17
CA ALA A 832 -1.62 31.97 7.50
C ALA A 832 -3.11 31.70 7.72
N VAL A 833 -3.83 31.50 6.62
CA VAL A 833 -5.27 31.27 6.57
C VAL A 833 -5.53 29.92 5.88
N PRO A 834 -6.13 28.94 6.56
CA PRO A 834 -6.48 27.68 5.91
C PRO A 834 -7.63 27.91 4.92
N THR A 835 -7.60 27.13 3.83
CA THR A 835 -8.56 27.12 2.73
C THR A 835 -9.00 25.67 2.49
N PRO A 836 -10.08 25.41 1.73
CA PRO A 836 -10.47 24.03 1.39
C PRO A 836 -9.36 23.23 0.68
N THR A 837 -8.46 23.90 -0.03
CA THR A 837 -7.43 23.29 -0.90
C THR A 837 -6.00 23.55 -0.41
N GLY A 838 -5.82 23.96 0.86
CA GLY A 838 -4.50 24.20 1.45
C GLY A 838 -4.44 25.43 2.35
N THR A 839 -3.33 26.17 2.36
CA THR A 839 -3.17 27.37 3.22
C THR A 839 -2.65 28.56 2.42
N ARG A 840 -3.29 29.72 2.59
CA ARG A 840 -2.84 30.98 1.99
C ARG A 840 -2.10 31.82 3.01
N ILE A 841 -0.97 32.39 2.61
CA ILE A 841 -0.14 33.26 3.45
C ILE A 841 -0.23 34.69 2.94
N TRP A 842 -0.47 35.61 3.88
CA TRP A 842 -0.61 37.05 3.65
C TRP A 842 0.45 37.83 4.40
N ASP A 843 0.86 38.96 3.82
CA ASP A 843 1.62 39.99 4.50
C ASP A 843 0.67 40.95 5.22
N THR A 844 0.76 41.01 6.56
CA THR A 844 -0.17 41.77 7.41
C THR A 844 0.00 43.28 7.29
N VAL A 845 1.14 43.76 6.76
CA VAL A 845 1.47 45.17 6.64
C VAL A 845 0.92 45.74 5.33
N THR A 846 1.17 45.05 4.23
CA THR A 846 0.88 45.50 2.86
C THR A 846 -0.48 45.08 2.34
N GLY A 847 -1.12 44.07 2.92
CA GLY A 847 -2.37 43.56 2.36
C GLY A 847 -2.22 42.41 1.36
N ARG A 848 -0.98 42.13 0.92
CA ARG A 848 -0.72 41.31 -0.27
C ARG A 848 -0.54 39.83 0.05
N ARG A 849 -0.92 39.00 -0.91
CA ARG A 849 -0.72 37.56 -0.88
C ARG A 849 0.77 37.24 -1.08
N LEU A 850 1.35 36.45 -0.18
CA LEU A 850 2.75 36.00 -0.25
C LEU A 850 2.88 34.62 -0.88
N ALA A 851 2.04 33.67 -0.49
CA ALA A 851 2.13 32.27 -0.95
C ALA A 851 0.77 31.55 -0.87
N ASP A 852 0.60 30.54 -1.72
CA ASP A 852 -0.48 29.55 -1.66
C ASP A 852 0.16 28.16 -1.52
N LEU A 853 -0.07 27.49 -0.40
CA LEU A 853 0.47 26.17 -0.11
C LEU A 853 -0.58 25.11 -0.43
N ALA A 854 -0.28 24.22 -1.36
CA ALA A 854 -1.21 23.18 -1.83
C ALA A 854 -1.13 21.93 -0.94
N HIS A 855 -2.08 21.78 -0.02
CA HIS A 855 -2.25 20.58 0.81
C HIS A 855 -3.75 20.40 1.14
N GLY A 856 -4.09 19.38 1.93
CA GLY A 856 -5.47 19.19 2.40
C GLY A 856 -5.95 20.33 3.29
N ARG A 857 -7.17 20.24 3.81
CA ARG A 857 -7.62 21.22 4.81
C ARG A 857 -6.78 21.09 6.08
N ALA A 858 -6.05 22.14 6.47
CA ALA A 858 -5.33 22.18 7.75
C ALA A 858 -6.23 22.57 8.93
N GLU A 859 -6.04 21.86 10.03
CA GLU A 859 -6.67 22.10 11.33
C GLU A 859 -5.69 22.73 12.32
N HIS A 860 -4.38 22.45 12.20
CA HIS A 860 -3.32 23.10 12.97
C HIS A 860 -2.24 23.68 12.05
N LEU A 861 -1.81 24.90 12.37
CA LEU A 861 -0.79 25.66 11.65
C LEU A 861 0.22 26.22 12.65
N ALA A 862 1.52 26.11 12.35
CA ALA A 862 2.57 26.67 13.20
C ALA A 862 3.74 27.20 12.37
N PHE A 863 4.05 28.49 12.51
CA PHE A 863 5.24 29.10 11.92
C PHE A 863 6.48 28.77 12.74
N THR A 864 7.63 28.63 12.06
CA THR A 864 8.93 28.65 12.73
C THR A 864 9.18 30.00 13.43
N PRO A 865 10.07 30.05 14.45
CA PRO A 865 10.41 31.29 15.16
C PRO A 865 10.78 32.48 14.25
N ASP A 866 11.42 32.19 13.11
CA ASP A 866 11.84 33.17 12.09
C ASP A 866 10.77 33.45 11.01
N GLY A 867 9.62 32.78 11.07
CA GLY A 867 8.54 32.89 10.09
C GLY A 867 8.86 32.36 8.69
N ARG A 868 10.04 31.75 8.46
CA ARG A 868 10.47 31.27 7.13
C ARG A 868 9.78 29.99 6.69
N PHE A 869 9.31 29.18 7.63
CA PHE A 869 8.61 27.93 7.35
C PHE A 869 7.26 27.87 8.06
N LEU A 870 6.35 27.08 7.49
CA LEU A 870 5.04 26.78 8.06
C LEU A 870 4.84 25.27 8.12
N ALA A 871 4.57 24.75 9.31
CA ALA A 871 4.04 23.41 9.49
C ALA A 871 2.51 23.44 9.39
N ALA A 872 1.94 22.50 8.65
CA ALA A 872 0.52 22.35 8.44
C ALA A 872 0.10 20.89 8.64
N VAL A 873 -0.96 20.70 9.43
CA VAL A 873 -1.58 19.40 9.69
C VAL A 873 -3.09 19.56 9.61
N GLY A 874 -3.82 18.55 9.16
CA GLY A 874 -5.27 18.57 9.20
C GLY A 874 -5.88 17.20 8.96
N GLY A 875 -7.11 17.13 8.44
CA GLY A 875 -7.85 15.86 8.30
C GLY A 875 -7.28 14.84 7.29
N GLY A 876 -6.13 15.14 6.66
CA GLY A 876 -5.39 14.20 5.83
C GLY A 876 -4.40 13.34 6.64
N PRO A 877 -3.83 12.29 6.04
CA PRO A 877 -2.96 11.35 6.75
C PRO A 877 -1.52 11.87 6.96
N GLU A 878 -1.24 13.15 6.75
CA GLU A 878 0.13 13.68 6.70
C GLU A 878 0.29 15.03 7.40
N LEU A 879 1.46 15.24 8.00
CA LEU A 879 2.01 16.51 8.41
C LEU A 879 2.96 17.01 7.33
N THR A 880 2.79 18.28 6.92
CA THR A 880 3.64 18.90 5.89
C THR A 880 4.37 20.12 6.43
N VAL A 881 5.61 20.33 6.02
CA VAL A 881 6.38 21.54 6.33
C VAL A 881 6.74 22.23 5.03
N TRP A 882 6.48 23.53 4.96
CA TRP A 882 6.63 24.33 3.75
C TRP A 882 7.61 25.47 3.97
N ARG A 883 8.48 25.73 2.99
CA ARG A 883 9.25 26.96 2.94
C ARG A 883 8.37 28.04 2.32
N VAL A 884 8.11 29.13 3.06
CA VAL A 884 7.17 30.18 2.62
C VAL A 884 7.62 30.85 1.32
N ALA A 885 8.94 31.02 1.14
CA ALA A 885 9.52 31.60 -0.07
C ALA A 885 9.47 30.67 -1.30
N SER A 886 9.16 29.38 -1.13
CA SER A 886 9.12 28.39 -2.21
C SER A 886 7.95 27.41 -2.02
N PRO A 887 6.72 27.84 -2.34
CA PRO A 887 5.50 27.11 -2.00
C PRO A 887 5.17 25.97 -2.98
N ALA A 888 6.04 25.66 -3.95
CA ALA A 888 5.76 24.67 -5.00
C ALA A 888 5.69 23.22 -4.47
N ALA A 889 6.50 22.90 -3.45
CA ALA A 889 6.52 21.58 -2.80
C ALA A 889 6.89 21.74 -1.31
N PRO A 890 6.41 20.83 -0.44
CA PRO A 890 6.82 20.83 0.96
C PRO A 890 8.25 20.33 1.09
N VAL A 891 9.00 20.88 2.06
CA VAL A 891 10.35 20.41 2.43
C VAL A 891 10.31 19.15 3.30
N LEU A 892 9.14 18.81 3.85
CA LEU A 892 8.88 17.57 4.57
C LEU A 892 7.43 17.13 4.35
N ARG A 893 7.25 15.82 4.12
CA ARG A 893 6.00 15.09 4.31
C ARG A 893 6.24 14.01 5.36
N HIS A 894 5.44 14.02 6.42
CA HIS A 894 5.54 13.05 7.50
C HIS A 894 4.18 12.37 7.69
N PRO A 895 4.06 11.04 7.50
CA PRO A 895 2.80 10.34 7.67
C PRO A 895 2.38 10.32 9.15
N LEU A 896 1.07 10.45 9.38
CA LEU A 896 0.44 10.42 10.70
C LEU A 896 -0.25 9.07 10.88
N THR A 897 0.27 8.24 11.78
CA THR A 897 -0.22 6.86 12.01
C THR A 897 -1.12 6.74 13.24
N ASP A 898 -1.06 7.69 14.18
CA ASP A 898 -1.54 7.50 15.55
C ASP A 898 -2.78 8.37 15.88
N GLY A 899 -3.60 8.67 14.87
CA GLY A 899 -4.83 9.45 15.00
C GLY A 899 -4.68 10.96 14.75
N PRO A 900 -5.70 11.77 15.10
CA PRO A 900 -5.68 13.20 14.83
C PRO A 900 -4.70 13.92 15.75
N VAL A 901 -3.88 14.79 15.17
CA VAL A 901 -2.98 15.67 15.92
C VAL A 901 -3.81 16.67 16.72
N THR A 902 -3.53 16.80 18.01
CA THR A 902 -4.24 17.74 18.90
C THR A 902 -3.43 18.98 19.25
N ALA A 903 -2.10 18.93 19.08
CA ALA A 903 -1.22 20.09 19.29
C ALA A 903 0.03 20.00 18.40
N LEU A 904 0.55 21.17 18.02
CA LEU A 904 1.69 21.33 17.12
C LEU A 904 2.52 22.53 17.60
N ALA A 905 3.83 22.35 17.83
CA ALA A 905 4.70 23.41 18.32
C ALA A 905 6.15 23.28 17.80
N TRP A 906 6.73 24.42 17.39
CA TRP A 906 8.15 24.53 17.07
C TRP A 906 8.95 24.87 18.32
N ASP A 907 10.09 24.20 18.51
CA ASP A 907 11.08 24.61 19.49
C ASP A 907 11.72 25.95 19.05
N ARG A 908 11.93 26.86 20.00
CA ARG A 908 12.47 28.21 19.71
C ARG A 908 13.99 28.22 19.53
N THR A 909 14.67 27.20 20.03
CA THR A 909 16.13 27.15 20.12
C THR A 909 16.74 26.14 19.17
N THR A 910 15.97 25.13 18.77
CA THR A 910 16.40 24.05 17.89
C THR A 910 15.45 23.90 16.71
N PRO A 911 15.91 23.41 15.55
CA PRO A 911 15.08 23.15 14.38
C PRO A 911 14.24 21.88 14.54
N THR A 912 13.47 21.80 15.63
CA THR A 912 12.64 20.65 15.99
C THR A 912 11.16 21.03 16.04
N LEU A 913 10.33 20.15 15.46
CA LEU A 913 8.87 20.27 15.46
C LEU A 913 8.30 19.15 16.31
N ARG A 914 7.40 19.50 17.23
CA ARG A 914 6.71 18.52 18.07
C ARG A 914 5.22 18.52 17.81
N TYR A 915 4.64 17.34 17.74
CA TYR A 915 3.20 17.16 17.63
C TYR A 915 2.69 16.15 18.66
N LEU A 916 1.45 16.35 19.10
CA LEU A 916 0.79 15.50 20.08
C LEU A 916 -0.33 14.72 19.40
N THR A 917 -0.29 13.40 19.52
CA THR A 917 -1.36 12.50 19.04
C THR A 917 -1.44 11.28 19.97
N GLY A 918 -2.64 10.72 20.16
CA GLY A 918 -2.80 9.49 20.95
C GLY A 918 -2.27 9.53 22.40
N GLY A 919 -1.98 10.71 22.96
CA GLY A 919 -1.36 10.85 24.28
C GLY A 919 0.18 10.78 24.30
N ALA A 920 0.82 10.75 23.13
CA ALA A 920 2.27 10.76 22.97
C ALA A 920 2.75 12.01 22.21
N VAL A 921 3.89 12.56 22.66
CA VAL A 921 4.55 13.68 21.98
C VAL A 921 5.61 13.14 21.04
N HIS A 922 5.43 13.36 19.75
CA HIS A 922 6.37 12.98 18.70
C HIS A 922 7.27 14.17 18.37
N THR A 923 8.56 13.90 18.22
CA THR A 923 9.58 14.91 17.90
C THR A 923 10.17 14.64 16.52
N LEU A 924 10.08 15.64 15.64
CA LEU A 924 10.66 15.65 14.31
C LEU A 924 11.91 16.55 14.28
N ASP A 925 13.04 15.98 13.87
CA ASP A 925 14.30 16.69 13.61
C ASP A 925 14.35 17.16 12.16
N LEU A 926 14.30 18.48 11.99
CA LEU A 926 14.29 19.18 10.72
C LEU A 926 15.52 20.07 10.53
N THR A 927 16.62 19.70 11.18
CA THR A 927 17.89 20.43 11.11
C THR A 927 18.28 20.77 9.67
N THR A 928 18.48 19.77 8.81
CA THR A 928 18.95 19.98 7.43
C THR A 928 18.12 20.98 6.62
N PRO A 929 16.78 20.81 6.47
CA PRO A 929 15.98 21.74 5.67
C PRO A 929 15.90 23.15 6.28
N LEU A 930 15.95 23.30 7.62
CA LEU A 930 15.79 24.61 8.27
C LEU A 930 17.08 25.43 8.33
N ILE A 931 18.23 24.79 8.58
CA ILE A 931 19.50 25.53 8.72
C ILE A 931 20.19 25.80 7.39
N THR A 932 19.88 25.04 6.34
CA THR A 932 20.50 25.25 5.03
C THR A 932 20.02 26.58 4.44
N PRO A 933 20.90 27.57 4.26
CA PRO A 933 20.52 28.85 3.67
C PRO A 933 20.22 28.65 2.19
N TRP A 934 19.21 29.35 1.68
CA TRP A 934 19.00 29.47 0.24
C TRP A 934 19.61 30.78 -0.24
N TYR A 935 20.18 30.77 -1.44
CA TYR A 935 20.55 32.00 -2.14
C TYR A 935 19.31 32.84 -2.39
N ASP A 936 19.42 34.14 -2.11
CA ASP A 936 18.32 35.09 -2.35
C ASP A 936 17.99 35.19 -3.85
N ILE A 937 19.03 35.12 -4.69
CA ILE A 937 18.93 35.03 -6.15
C ILE A 937 19.36 33.62 -6.55
N PRO A 938 18.49 32.83 -7.22
CA PRO A 938 18.87 31.51 -7.69
C PRO A 938 19.99 31.59 -8.73
N LEU A 939 20.90 30.62 -8.72
CA LEU A 939 21.87 30.40 -9.78
C LEU A 939 21.16 30.09 -11.10
N ASP A 940 21.79 30.40 -12.22
CA ASP A 940 21.20 30.11 -13.53
C ASP A 940 21.20 28.59 -13.82
N ASP A 941 22.27 27.89 -13.45
CA ASP A 941 22.38 26.43 -13.50
C ASP A 941 23.57 25.91 -12.66
N VAL A 942 23.53 24.61 -12.33
CA VAL A 942 24.56 23.91 -11.53
C VAL A 942 24.86 22.51 -12.08
N LEU A 943 26.12 22.11 -12.11
CA LEU A 943 26.55 20.80 -12.61
C LEU A 943 27.70 20.23 -11.77
N LEU A 944 27.59 18.96 -11.36
CA LEU A 944 28.67 18.19 -10.77
C LEU A 944 29.42 17.41 -11.85
N SER A 945 30.73 17.22 -11.67
CA SER A 945 31.44 16.16 -12.39
C SER A 945 30.90 14.79 -11.92
N SER A 946 31.04 13.75 -12.76
CA SER A 946 30.51 12.41 -12.47
C SER A 946 31.14 11.73 -11.26
N ASP A 947 32.41 12.03 -10.98
CA ASP A 947 33.13 11.63 -9.76
C ASP A 947 32.75 12.51 -8.54
N GLY A 948 31.89 13.49 -8.75
CA GLY A 948 31.44 14.46 -7.77
C GLY A 948 32.53 15.40 -7.26
N ALA A 949 33.78 15.34 -7.74
CA ALA A 949 34.90 16.10 -7.18
C ALA A 949 34.83 17.60 -7.49
N LEU A 950 34.23 17.97 -8.62
CA LEU A 950 34.13 19.35 -9.09
C LEU A 950 32.68 19.80 -9.16
N LEU A 951 32.45 21.07 -8.82
CA LEU A 951 31.16 21.74 -8.96
C LEU A 951 31.31 22.94 -9.89
N ALA A 952 30.51 22.98 -10.95
CA ALA A 952 30.31 24.16 -11.79
C ALA A 952 29.00 24.86 -11.42
N THR A 953 29.06 26.18 -11.24
CA THR A 953 27.89 27.04 -11.06
C THR A 953 27.94 28.21 -12.03
N THR A 954 26.79 28.79 -12.32
CA THR A 954 26.68 29.85 -13.33
C THR A 954 25.89 31.04 -12.83
N GLU A 955 26.41 32.23 -13.12
CA GLU A 955 25.76 33.52 -12.88
C GLU A 955 25.99 34.41 -14.11
N GLY A 956 24.96 34.54 -14.96
CA GLY A 956 25.03 35.20 -16.25
C GLY A 956 25.98 34.48 -17.21
N ASP A 957 27.06 35.18 -17.60
CA ASP A 957 28.11 34.66 -18.48
C ASP A 957 29.34 34.14 -17.71
N ARG A 958 29.30 34.14 -16.37
CA ARG A 958 30.39 33.67 -15.51
C ARG A 958 30.11 32.26 -15.01
N PHE A 959 31.09 31.40 -15.19
CA PHE A 959 31.10 30.01 -14.77
C PHE A 959 32.15 29.86 -13.66
N HIS A 960 31.70 29.50 -12.46
CA HIS A 960 32.57 29.30 -11.31
C HIS A 960 32.78 27.81 -11.07
N LEU A 961 34.04 27.39 -10.98
CA LEU A 961 34.44 26.02 -10.68
C LEU A 961 34.93 25.94 -9.24
N TYR A 962 34.44 24.97 -8.49
CA TYR A 962 34.80 24.72 -7.09
C TYR A 962 35.27 23.29 -6.90
N ASP A 963 36.24 23.14 -6.00
CA ASP A 963 36.53 21.86 -5.38
C ASP A 963 35.43 21.56 -4.35
N THR A 964 34.79 20.41 -4.47
CA THR A 964 33.60 20.05 -3.68
C THR A 964 33.91 19.54 -2.27
N GLU A 965 35.16 19.17 -1.99
CA GLU A 965 35.60 18.72 -0.68
C GLU A 965 36.01 19.91 0.20
N SER A 966 36.89 20.76 -0.32
CA SER A 966 37.38 21.96 0.36
C SER A 966 36.47 23.19 0.21
N GLY A 967 35.53 23.16 -0.74
CA GLY A 967 34.68 24.31 -1.10
C GLY A 967 35.45 25.45 -1.77
N ARG A 968 36.72 25.25 -2.13
CA ARG A 968 37.58 26.33 -2.65
C ARG A 968 37.27 26.63 -4.11
N PRO A 969 37.19 27.92 -4.52
CA PRO A 969 37.09 28.27 -5.92
C PRO A 969 38.39 27.93 -6.66
N LEU A 970 38.29 27.14 -7.73
CA LEU A 970 39.41 26.72 -8.57
C LEU A 970 39.63 27.67 -9.74
N ALA A 971 38.54 28.12 -10.36
CA ALA A 971 38.57 29.03 -11.50
C ALA A 971 37.26 29.79 -11.64
N THR A 972 37.34 30.99 -12.20
CA THR A 972 36.18 31.71 -12.76
C THR A 972 36.43 31.88 -14.24
N LEU A 973 35.49 31.42 -15.05
CA LEU A 973 35.55 31.38 -16.50
C LEU A 973 34.45 32.26 -17.08
N THR A 974 34.72 33.01 -18.14
CA THR A 974 33.74 33.90 -18.76
C THR A 974 33.44 33.41 -20.16
N ALA A 975 32.16 33.25 -20.49
CA ALA A 975 31.74 32.84 -21.82
C ALA A 975 31.99 33.97 -22.84
N PRO A 976 32.38 33.65 -24.10
CA PRO A 976 32.67 34.67 -25.12
C PRO A 976 31.45 35.45 -25.60
N ALA A 977 30.24 34.89 -25.43
CA ALA A 977 28.98 35.47 -25.85
C ALA A 977 28.02 35.55 -24.65
N THR A 978 27.15 36.56 -24.65
CA THR A 978 26.22 36.86 -23.54
C THR A 978 24.77 36.89 -24.04
N GLY A 979 23.81 36.60 -23.15
CA GLY A 979 22.37 36.80 -23.42
C GLY A 979 21.52 35.56 -23.69
N GLY A 980 22.03 34.35 -23.47
CA GLY A 980 21.23 33.11 -23.54
C GLY A 980 21.56 32.12 -22.39
N PRO A 981 20.80 31.01 -22.27
CA PRO A 981 20.93 30.10 -21.13
C PRO A 981 22.33 29.48 -21.05
N PRO A 982 22.87 29.26 -19.83
CA PRO A 982 24.18 28.64 -19.68
C PRO A 982 24.17 27.20 -20.22
N LEU A 983 25.29 26.81 -20.82
CA LEU A 983 25.55 25.47 -21.34
C LEU A 983 26.84 24.97 -20.71
N MET A 984 26.81 23.78 -20.12
CA MET A 984 28.00 23.18 -19.50
C MET A 984 27.99 21.65 -19.56
N SER A 985 29.17 21.04 -19.64
CA SER A 985 29.38 19.59 -19.58
C SER A 985 30.79 19.27 -19.10
N PHE A 986 30.93 18.24 -18.26
CA PHE A 986 32.21 17.62 -17.93
C PHE A 986 32.45 16.37 -18.76
N THR A 987 33.72 15.96 -18.89
CA THR A 987 34.07 14.56 -19.18
C THR A 987 33.87 13.68 -17.95
N PRO A 988 33.68 12.35 -18.11
CA PRO A 988 33.50 11.43 -16.99
C PRO A 988 34.66 11.42 -15.97
N ASP A 989 35.88 11.76 -16.41
CA ASP A 989 37.07 11.82 -15.57
C ASP A 989 37.27 13.20 -14.90
N GLY A 990 36.34 14.14 -15.10
CA GLY A 990 36.44 15.52 -14.61
C GLY A 990 37.59 16.34 -15.21
N GLY A 991 38.35 15.78 -16.17
CA GLY A 991 39.57 16.39 -16.70
C GLY A 991 39.31 17.51 -17.70
N THR A 992 38.19 17.48 -18.40
CA THR A 992 37.81 18.47 -19.41
C THR A 992 36.44 19.06 -19.11
N PHE A 993 36.32 20.38 -19.29
CA PHE A 993 35.08 21.12 -19.09
C PHE A 993 34.72 21.93 -20.33
N ALA A 994 33.52 21.73 -20.85
CA ALA A 994 32.93 22.53 -21.91
C ALA A 994 31.92 23.51 -21.31
N TYR A 995 31.97 24.77 -21.70
CA TYR A 995 31.05 25.81 -21.23
C TYR A 995 30.75 26.86 -22.30
N GLY A 996 29.60 27.51 -22.20
CA GLY A 996 29.19 28.56 -23.14
C GLY A 996 27.77 29.04 -22.88
N THR A 997 27.24 29.87 -23.77
CA THR A 997 25.87 30.38 -23.69
C THR A 997 25.07 29.97 -24.93
N GLY A 998 23.79 29.65 -24.72
CA GLY A 998 22.81 29.43 -25.78
C GLY A 998 22.49 30.71 -26.55
N GLY A 999 21.77 30.59 -27.66
CA GLY A 999 21.34 31.72 -28.48
C GLY A 999 21.99 31.83 -29.88
N PRO A 1000 21.58 32.83 -30.68
CA PRO A 1000 21.94 32.94 -32.09
C PRO A 1000 23.43 33.24 -32.37
N ARG A 1001 24.19 33.60 -31.33
CA ARG A 1001 25.66 33.80 -31.35
C ARG A 1001 26.37 32.88 -30.36
N SER A 1002 25.85 31.68 -30.13
CA SER A 1002 26.45 30.71 -29.22
C SER A 1002 27.93 30.48 -29.53
N SER A 1003 28.73 30.38 -28.48
CA SER A 1003 30.13 29.94 -28.55
C SER A 1003 30.36 29.00 -27.39
N VAL A 1004 30.93 27.83 -27.67
CA VAL A 1004 31.25 26.80 -26.66
C VAL A 1004 32.75 26.68 -26.55
N VAL A 1005 33.28 26.88 -25.35
CA VAL A 1005 34.70 26.78 -25.03
C VAL A 1005 34.95 25.43 -24.37
N VAL A 1006 35.91 24.67 -24.88
CA VAL A 1006 36.37 23.41 -24.28
C VAL A 1006 37.73 23.63 -23.64
N ARG A 1007 37.83 23.40 -22.34
CA ARG A 1007 39.02 23.66 -21.52
C ARG A 1007 39.49 22.40 -20.81
N ASP A 1008 40.77 22.16 -20.85
CA ASP A 1008 41.45 21.16 -20.03
C ASP A 1008 41.67 21.75 -18.62
N LEU A 1009 41.17 21.07 -17.59
CA LEU A 1009 41.23 21.54 -16.21
C LEU A 1009 42.56 21.19 -15.52
N ARG A 1010 43.26 20.15 -15.98
CA ARG A 1010 44.56 19.74 -15.42
C ARG A 1010 45.64 20.73 -15.80
N ASP A 1011 45.72 21.05 -17.10
CA ASP A 1011 46.71 22.00 -17.62
C ASP A 1011 46.20 23.45 -17.64
N ARG A 1012 44.92 23.67 -17.29
CA ARG A 1012 44.22 24.95 -17.32
C ARG A 1012 44.28 25.64 -18.70
N ARG A 1013 44.39 24.89 -19.79
CA ARG A 1013 44.49 25.41 -21.17
C ARG A 1013 43.17 25.23 -21.94
N THR A 1014 42.83 26.21 -22.77
CA THR A 1014 41.71 26.09 -23.71
C THR A 1014 42.11 25.19 -24.87
N ARG A 1015 41.44 24.04 -25.05
CA ARG A 1015 41.66 23.12 -26.17
C ARG A 1015 41.03 23.65 -27.46
N ALA A 1016 39.77 24.09 -27.37
CA ALA A 1016 39.02 24.57 -28.52
C ALA A 1016 38.02 25.66 -28.12
N VAL A 1017 37.71 26.52 -29.09
CA VAL A 1017 36.53 27.41 -29.06
C VAL A 1017 35.74 27.05 -30.31
N LEU A 1018 34.51 26.57 -30.11
CA LEU A 1018 33.60 26.13 -31.15
C LEU A 1018 32.52 27.20 -31.32
N THR A 1019 32.36 27.69 -32.54
CA THR A 1019 31.33 28.68 -32.89
C THR A 1019 30.37 28.04 -33.89
N PRO A 1020 29.22 27.53 -33.40
CA PRO A 1020 28.14 27.05 -34.25
C PRO A 1020 27.68 28.12 -35.26
N PRO A 1021 27.10 27.72 -36.40
CA PRO A 1021 26.60 28.66 -37.41
C PRO A 1021 25.60 29.68 -36.82
N ALA A 1022 25.73 30.94 -37.24
CA ALA A 1022 24.89 32.04 -36.76
C ALA A 1022 23.40 31.83 -37.08
N GLY A 1023 22.52 32.24 -36.16
CA GLY A 1023 21.06 32.21 -36.34
C GLY A 1023 20.36 30.92 -35.87
N THR A 1024 21.09 30.01 -35.22
CA THR A 1024 20.50 28.80 -34.58
C THR A 1024 20.76 28.81 -33.09
N ASP A 1025 19.79 28.33 -32.31
CA ASP A 1025 19.81 28.40 -30.86
C ASP A 1025 20.29 27.08 -30.25
N VAL A 1026 21.46 27.07 -29.61
CA VAL A 1026 22.00 25.88 -28.93
C VAL A 1026 21.26 25.68 -27.61
N ARG A 1027 20.76 24.46 -27.40
CA ARG A 1027 19.92 24.09 -26.24
C ARG A 1027 20.66 23.21 -25.23
N ALA A 1028 21.58 22.37 -25.67
CA ALA A 1028 22.34 21.47 -24.81
C ALA A 1028 23.68 21.10 -25.43
N ILE A 1029 24.65 20.75 -24.58
CA ILE A 1029 25.98 20.29 -24.97
C ILE A 1029 26.33 19.03 -24.18
N ALA A 1030 27.11 18.11 -24.76
CA ALA A 1030 27.61 16.92 -24.07
C ALA A 1030 28.98 16.51 -24.62
N LEU A 1031 29.98 16.37 -23.73
CA LEU A 1031 31.30 15.83 -24.09
C LEU A 1031 31.25 14.30 -24.22
N THR A 1032 32.01 13.76 -25.17
CA THR A 1032 32.23 12.30 -25.24
C THR A 1032 33.06 11.82 -24.04
N PRO A 1033 32.97 10.52 -23.67
CA PRO A 1033 33.76 9.97 -22.58
C PRO A 1033 35.27 10.18 -22.74
N GLU A 1034 35.77 10.12 -23.97
CA GLU A 1034 37.19 10.32 -24.30
C GLU A 1034 37.60 11.81 -24.34
N GLY A 1035 36.63 12.74 -24.32
CA GLY A 1035 36.88 14.18 -24.36
C GLY A 1035 37.44 14.69 -25.69
N ASP A 1036 37.28 13.92 -26.77
CA ASP A 1036 37.76 14.17 -28.12
C ASP A 1036 36.70 14.78 -29.05
N ALA A 1037 35.42 14.58 -28.73
CA ALA A 1037 34.29 15.13 -29.46
C ALA A 1037 33.24 15.78 -28.54
N LEU A 1038 32.49 16.73 -29.10
CA LEU A 1038 31.41 17.44 -28.44
C LEU A 1038 30.12 17.27 -29.24
N ARG A 1039 29.07 16.83 -28.56
CA ARG A 1039 27.72 16.78 -29.11
C ARG A 1039 26.98 18.07 -28.79
N LEU A 1040 26.36 18.67 -29.80
CA LEU A 1040 25.56 19.89 -29.68
C LEU A 1040 24.12 19.60 -30.11
N THR A 1041 23.16 19.97 -29.27
CA THR A 1041 21.73 19.93 -29.60
C THR A 1041 21.25 21.35 -29.86
N ARG A 1042 20.68 21.59 -31.04
CA ARG A 1042 20.20 22.92 -31.47
C ARG A 1042 18.75 22.89 -31.91
N THR A 1043 18.09 24.03 -31.80
CA THR A 1043 16.81 24.27 -32.48
C THR A 1043 17.09 24.70 -33.92
N THR A 1044 16.56 23.96 -34.89
CA THR A 1044 16.62 24.31 -36.31
C THR A 1044 15.69 25.47 -36.62
N ALA A 1045 15.82 26.07 -37.81
CA ALA A 1045 14.94 27.16 -38.25
C ALA A 1045 13.45 26.76 -38.26
N ASP A 1046 13.15 25.46 -38.40
CA ASP A 1046 11.81 24.89 -38.43
C ASP A 1046 11.26 24.56 -37.03
N GLY A 1047 11.99 24.92 -35.96
CA GLY A 1047 11.60 24.67 -34.57
C GLY A 1047 11.88 23.25 -34.05
N THR A 1048 12.42 22.35 -34.87
CA THR A 1048 12.78 20.97 -34.47
C THR A 1048 14.16 20.91 -33.82
N LEU A 1049 14.41 19.89 -32.99
CA LEU A 1049 15.74 19.65 -32.41
C LEU A 1049 16.61 18.84 -33.37
N GLY A 1050 17.80 19.35 -33.68
CA GLY A 1050 18.82 18.65 -34.45
C GLY A 1050 20.09 18.45 -33.63
N THR A 1051 20.77 17.31 -33.83
CA THR A 1051 21.99 16.95 -33.09
C THR A 1051 23.19 16.98 -34.04
N GLU A 1052 24.29 17.56 -33.58
CA GLU A 1052 25.55 17.60 -34.30
C GLU A 1052 26.68 17.02 -33.47
N LEU A 1053 27.64 16.39 -34.15
CA LEU A 1053 28.88 15.94 -33.54
C LEU A 1053 30.04 16.80 -34.06
N TRP A 1054 30.86 17.27 -33.14
CA TRP A 1054 32.01 18.13 -33.40
C TRP A 1054 33.28 17.46 -32.91
N ASP A 1055 34.28 17.37 -33.78
CA ASP A 1055 35.63 16.95 -33.40
C ASP A 1055 36.35 18.14 -32.75
N ILE A 1056 36.80 17.97 -31.50
CA ILE A 1056 37.37 19.06 -30.70
C ILE A 1056 38.77 19.42 -31.22
N ALA A 1057 39.56 18.42 -31.63
CA ALA A 1057 40.93 18.63 -32.10
C ALA A 1057 40.96 19.34 -33.45
N ARG A 1058 40.12 18.90 -34.38
CA ARG A 1058 40.01 19.44 -35.73
C ARG A 1058 39.13 20.68 -35.82
N ARG A 1059 38.30 20.93 -34.80
CA ARG A 1059 37.31 22.04 -34.73
C ARG A 1059 36.34 22.04 -35.90
N VAL A 1060 36.04 20.85 -36.41
CA VAL A 1060 35.11 20.66 -37.53
C VAL A 1060 33.92 19.83 -37.08
N ARG A 1061 32.78 20.12 -37.68
CA ARG A 1061 31.57 19.33 -37.57
C ARG A 1061 31.73 18.05 -38.38
N THR A 1062 31.63 16.89 -37.71
CA THR A 1062 31.85 15.57 -38.32
C THR A 1062 30.56 14.81 -38.61
N GLY A 1063 29.43 15.21 -38.01
CA GLY A 1063 28.14 14.55 -38.26
C GLY A 1063 26.91 15.44 -38.01
N VAL A 1064 25.82 15.17 -38.73
CA VAL A 1064 24.52 15.85 -38.61
C VAL A 1064 23.42 14.81 -38.53
N GLY A 1065 22.83 14.63 -37.35
CA GLY A 1065 21.58 13.89 -37.21
C GLY A 1065 20.39 14.84 -37.33
N ARG A 1066 19.51 14.62 -38.31
CA ARG A 1066 18.13 15.11 -38.23
C ARG A 1066 17.36 14.17 -37.31
N GLY A 1067 16.42 14.70 -36.54
CA GLY A 1067 15.66 13.91 -35.56
C GLY A 1067 15.12 12.59 -36.14
N SER A 1068 15.23 11.57 -35.29
CA SER A 1068 14.59 10.24 -35.28
C SER A 1068 14.99 9.11 -36.25
N ASP A 1069 16.03 9.16 -37.09
CA ASP A 1069 16.51 7.95 -37.81
C ASP A 1069 18.04 7.97 -38.10
N GLY A 1070 18.74 6.82 -37.98
CA GLY A 1070 20.19 6.67 -37.67
C GLY A 1070 21.20 6.83 -38.85
N PRO A 1071 22.43 6.23 -38.89
CA PRO A 1071 23.11 5.23 -38.02
C PRO A 1071 24.56 5.59 -37.51
N GLY A 1072 24.99 4.93 -36.42
CA GLY A 1072 26.38 4.81 -35.86
C GLY A 1072 26.72 5.81 -34.73
N ALA A 1073 26.99 5.50 -33.46
CA ALA A 1073 27.18 4.30 -32.66
C ALA A 1073 28.36 3.39 -33.13
N GLY A 1074 29.34 2.99 -32.31
CA GLY A 1074 29.65 3.25 -30.90
C GLY A 1074 31.15 3.54 -30.69
N PRO A 1075 31.75 3.24 -29.51
CA PRO A 1075 31.36 2.18 -28.59
C PRO A 1075 30.61 2.73 -27.37
N VAL A 1076 29.30 2.93 -27.54
CA VAL A 1076 28.33 2.34 -26.61
C VAL A 1076 27.66 1.26 -27.47
N PRO A 1077 27.64 -0.02 -27.05
CA PRO A 1077 27.32 -1.11 -27.97
C PRO A 1077 25.90 -0.95 -28.54
N GLU A 1078 25.78 -0.54 -29.81
CA GLU A 1078 25.55 -1.43 -30.98
C GLU A 1078 24.46 -2.49 -30.85
N THR A 1079 23.61 -2.44 -29.83
CA THR A 1079 22.35 -3.16 -29.82
C THR A 1079 21.33 -2.29 -29.11
N MET A 1080 20.21 -2.02 -29.78
CA MET A 1080 18.99 -1.38 -29.25
C MET A 1080 18.80 0.13 -29.51
N ALA A 1081 19.18 0.59 -30.70
CA ALA A 1081 18.48 1.70 -31.37
C ALA A 1081 17.47 1.11 -32.37
N HIS A 1082 16.28 0.76 -31.89
CA HIS A 1082 15.08 0.65 -32.70
C HIS A 1082 13.85 0.76 -31.78
N GLU A 1083 12.87 1.54 -32.24
CA GLU A 1083 11.57 1.88 -31.63
C GLU A 1083 11.54 3.11 -30.71
N GLU A 1084 11.95 4.27 -31.25
CA GLU A 1084 11.08 5.45 -31.10
C GLU A 1084 9.82 5.17 -31.92
N HIS A 1085 8.72 4.78 -31.27
CA HIS A 1085 7.33 5.02 -31.66
C HIS A 1085 6.42 4.56 -30.50
N THR A 1086 6.53 5.23 -29.34
CA THR A 1086 5.38 5.40 -28.45
C THR A 1086 4.66 6.65 -28.90
N THR A 1087 3.79 6.49 -29.89
CA THR A 1087 2.83 7.52 -30.30
C THR A 1087 1.80 7.68 -29.18
N TYR A 1088 1.96 8.71 -28.34
CA TYR A 1088 0.82 9.24 -27.59
C TYR A 1088 -0.14 9.90 -28.59
N PRO A 1089 -1.46 9.70 -28.49
CA PRO A 1089 -2.42 10.43 -29.32
C PRO A 1089 -2.40 11.92 -28.93
N GLU A 1090 -2.01 12.77 -29.88
CA GLU A 1090 -2.21 14.21 -29.77
C GLU A 1090 -3.71 14.53 -29.71
N ARG A 1091 -4.14 15.20 -28.62
CA ARG A 1091 -5.20 16.21 -28.69
C ARG A 1091 -5.03 17.28 -27.61
N THR A 1092 -4.13 18.21 -27.93
CA THR A 1092 -4.10 19.66 -27.67
C THR A 1092 -4.96 20.25 -26.54
N ALA A 1093 -4.31 20.95 -25.60
CA ALA A 1093 -4.45 22.40 -25.41
C ALA A 1093 -3.52 22.97 -24.30
N HIS A 1094 -2.23 23.14 -24.62
CA HIS A 1094 -1.49 24.41 -24.49
C HIS A 1094 0.00 24.14 -24.74
N ALA A 1095 0.42 24.49 -25.96
CA ALA A 1095 1.82 24.67 -26.29
C ALA A 1095 2.32 25.90 -25.52
N GLU A 1096 3.03 25.69 -24.42
CA GLU A 1096 4.05 26.61 -23.94
C GLU A 1096 5.07 25.86 -23.05
N ARG A 1097 6.35 26.01 -23.42
CA ARG A 1097 7.60 25.61 -22.72
C ARG A 1097 8.15 24.19 -22.93
N ALA A 1098 8.78 24.04 -24.11
CA ALA A 1098 10.06 23.40 -24.38
C ALA A 1098 10.50 22.20 -23.52
N ALA A 1099 10.57 21.04 -24.17
CA ALA A 1099 11.13 19.79 -23.67
C ALA A 1099 12.54 19.95 -23.09
N SER A 1100 12.67 19.86 -21.77
CA SER A 1100 13.95 19.44 -21.16
C SER A 1100 14.16 17.96 -21.49
N PRO A 1101 15.34 17.55 -21.98
CA PRO A 1101 15.64 16.13 -22.21
C PRO A 1101 15.49 15.36 -20.90
N SER A 1102 14.85 14.18 -20.97
CA SER A 1102 14.79 13.22 -19.87
C SER A 1102 16.20 12.92 -19.35
N PRO A 1103 16.45 12.97 -18.03
CA PRO A 1103 17.78 12.66 -17.52
C PRO A 1103 18.13 11.19 -17.80
N THR A 1104 19.37 10.98 -18.24
CA THR A 1104 19.93 9.66 -18.52
C THR A 1104 21.26 9.50 -17.81
N ALA A 1105 21.51 8.34 -17.22
CA ALA A 1105 22.80 7.99 -16.62
C ALA A 1105 23.25 6.60 -17.10
N LEU A 1106 24.56 6.44 -17.29
CA LEU A 1106 25.19 5.15 -17.57
C LEU A 1106 26.05 4.77 -16.36
N SER A 1107 26.05 3.51 -15.96
CA SER A 1107 26.98 3.03 -14.96
C SER A 1107 28.42 3.07 -15.50
N PRO A 1108 29.44 3.31 -14.65
CA PRO A 1108 30.83 3.40 -15.11
C PRO A 1108 31.35 2.14 -15.81
N ASP A 1109 30.82 0.97 -15.45
CA ASP A 1109 31.12 -0.31 -16.08
C ASP A 1109 30.37 -0.53 -17.43
N GLY A 1110 29.48 0.39 -17.82
CA GLY A 1110 28.66 0.31 -19.03
C GLY A 1110 27.57 -0.76 -19.00
N ARG A 1111 27.38 -1.46 -17.87
CA ARG A 1111 26.43 -2.57 -17.75
C ARG A 1111 25.00 -2.12 -17.58
N HIS A 1112 24.77 -0.97 -16.95
CA HIS A 1112 23.46 -0.44 -16.60
C HIS A 1112 23.23 0.94 -17.21
N GLN A 1113 22.01 1.18 -17.69
CA GLN A 1113 21.57 2.51 -18.15
C GLN A 1113 20.25 2.87 -17.49
N ALA A 1114 20.16 4.06 -16.89
CA ALA A 1114 18.95 4.58 -16.27
C ALA A 1114 18.40 5.76 -17.08
N THR A 1115 17.09 5.79 -17.29
CA THR A 1115 16.39 6.93 -17.92
C THR A 1115 15.18 7.32 -17.07
N GLY A 1116 15.08 8.60 -16.71
CA GLY A 1116 13.98 9.14 -15.93
C GLY A 1116 12.92 9.84 -16.78
N ASN A 1117 11.67 9.83 -16.35
CA ASN A 1117 10.58 10.51 -17.04
C ASN A 1117 9.95 11.65 -16.23
N ALA A 1118 9.00 12.35 -16.85
CA ALA A 1118 8.28 13.46 -16.25
C ALA A 1118 7.31 13.05 -15.13
N TYR A 1119 7.00 11.76 -15.00
CA TYR A 1119 6.07 11.22 -14.01
C TYR A 1119 6.79 10.66 -12.76
N GLY A 1120 8.12 10.70 -12.74
CA GLY A 1120 8.93 10.21 -11.61
C GLY A 1120 9.36 8.77 -11.72
N GLU A 1121 9.11 8.13 -12.86
CA GLU A 1121 9.53 6.75 -13.09
C GLU A 1121 10.93 6.73 -13.68
N VAL A 1122 11.70 5.72 -13.31
CA VAL A 1122 13.04 5.46 -13.86
C VAL A 1122 13.07 4.07 -14.46
N THR A 1123 13.46 3.95 -15.72
CA THR A 1123 13.70 2.66 -16.36
C THR A 1123 15.18 2.35 -16.35
N VAL A 1124 15.57 1.23 -15.73
CA VAL A 1124 16.95 0.74 -15.70
C VAL A 1124 17.11 -0.46 -16.63
N TRP A 1125 17.98 -0.32 -17.62
CA TRP A 1125 18.33 -1.33 -18.61
C TRP A 1125 19.63 -2.03 -18.21
N THR A 1126 19.76 -3.30 -18.56
CA THR A 1126 21.01 -4.06 -18.43
C THR A 1126 21.50 -4.45 -19.82
N ALA A 1127 22.77 -4.21 -20.11
CA ALA A 1127 23.39 -4.56 -21.39
C ALA A 1127 23.15 -6.05 -21.73
N GLY A 1128 22.61 -6.32 -22.92
CA GLY A 1128 22.38 -7.68 -23.43
C GLY A 1128 21.11 -8.41 -22.96
N ARG A 1129 20.23 -7.80 -22.14
CA ARG A 1129 18.94 -8.38 -21.74
C ARG A 1129 17.78 -7.37 -21.89
N ARG A 1130 16.75 -7.71 -22.68
CA ARG A 1130 15.41 -7.07 -22.62
C ARG A 1130 14.57 -7.90 -21.63
N PRO A 1131 14.13 -7.38 -20.47
CA PRO A 1131 13.45 -6.09 -20.27
C PRO A 1131 14.07 -5.17 -19.19
N GLY A 1132 13.76 -3.88 -19.25
CA GLY A 1132 14.15 -2.88 -18.25
C GLY A 1132 13.37 -3.02 -16.93
N THR A 1133 14.02 -2.70 -15.81
CA THR A 1133 13.37 -2.62 -14.50
C THR A 1133 12.76 -1.24 -14.34
N LEU A 1134 11.45 -1.15 -14.10
CA LEU A 1134 10.79 0.10 -13.76
C LEU A 1134 10.93 0.36 -12.25
N VAL A 1135 11.61 1.44 -11.90
CA VAL A 1135 11.55 2.02 -10.55
C VAL A 1135 10.34 2.95 -10.55
N PRO A 1136 9.28 2.63 -9.80
CA PRO A 1136 8.08 3.44 -9.77
C PRO A 1136 8.36 4.80 -9.12
N ALA A 1137 7.57 5.79 -9.52
CA ALA A 1137 7.55 7.07 -8.83
C ALA A 1137 7.25 6.88 -7.33
N PRO A 1138 7.73 7.78 -6.45
CA PRO A 1138 7.38 7.77 -5.05
C PRO A 1138 5.85 7.68 -4.85
N ALA A 1139 5.39 6.73 -4.04
CA ALA A 1139 3.96 6.64 -3.68
C ALA A 1139 3.44 7.92 -3.02
N ASP A 1140 4.34 8.67 -2.37
CA ASP A 1140 4.07 9.92 -1.67
C ASP A 1140 4.42 11.17 -2.52
N ALA A 1141 4.63 11.00 -3.84
CA ALA A 1141 5.00 12.09 -4.72
C ALA A 1141 3.88 13.15 -4.75
N PRO A 1142 4.23 14.46 -4.70
CA PRO A 1142 3.23 15.52 -4.79
C PRO A 1142 2.37 15.37 -6.05
N ALA A 1143 1.08 15.73 -5.97
CA ALA A 1143 0.16 15.76 -7.12
C ALA A 1143 0.48 16.89 -8.14
N CYS A 1144 1.77 17.24 -8.30
CA CYS A 1144 2.28 18.16 -9.30
C CYS A 1144 3.30 17.48 -10.20
N LEU A 1145 3.01 17.48 -11.51
CA LEU A 1145 3.84 16.85 -12.55
C LEU A 1145 5.29 17.36 -12.57
N THR A 1146 5.52 18.64 -12.21
CA THR A 1146 6.88 19.22 -12.13
C THR A 1146 7.66 18.75 -10.91
N CYS A 1147 6.97 18.33 -9.85
CA CYS A 1147 7.57 17.94 -8.59
C CYS A 1147 8.00 16.47 -8.62
N SER A 1148 7.18 15.61 -9.21
CA SER A 1148 7.47 14.19 -9.37
C SER A 1148 8.45 13.90 -10.49
N ARG A 1149 8.70 14.86 -11.40
CA ARG A 1149 9.65 14.71 -12.51
C ARG A 1149 11.04 14.32 -11.99
N VAL A 1150 11.63 13.30 -12.61
CA VAL A 1150 13.04 12.97 -12.43
C VAL A 1150 13.87 14.06 -13.08
N THR A 1151 14.76 14.68 -12.32
CA THR A 1151 15.59 15.80 -12.78
C THR A 1151 17.08 15.48 -12.77
N ALA A 1152 17.51 14.48 -12.00
CA ALA A 1152 18.90 14.03 -11.97
C ALA A 1152 19.00 12.52 -11.67
N LEU A 1153 20.00 11.86 -12.23
CA LEU A 1153 20.33 10.45 -12.01
C LEU A 1153 21.85 10.29 -11.88
N ALA A 1154 22.30 9.45 -10.95
CA ALA A 1154 23.73 9.12 -10.80
C ALA A 1154 23.92 7.67 -10.32
N PHE A 1155 24.84 6.93 -10.95
CA PHE A 1155 25.30 5.63 -10.46
C PHE A 1155 26.52 5.81 -9.55
N SER A 1156 26.67 4.94 -8.56
CA SER A 1156 27.93 4.77 -7.83
C SER A 1156 29.02 4.22 -8.74
N GLU A 1157 30.29 4.39 -8.35
CA GLU A 1157 31.44 3.95 -9.15
C GLU A 1157 31.39 2.44 -9.49
N ASP A 1158 30.92 1.64 -8.53
CA ASP A 1158 30.73 0.19 -8.65
C ASP A 1158 29.47 -0.23 -9.43
N GLY A 1159 28.61 0.73 -9.83
CA GLY A 1159 27.34 0.47 -10.52
C GLY A 1159 26.24 -0.19 -9.65
N ALA A 1160 26.50 -0.47 -8.38
CA ALA A 1160 25.58 -1.20 -7.51
C ALA A 1160 24.45 -0.33 -6.94
N THR A 1161 24.67 0.99 -6.87
CA THR A 1161 23.73 1.95 -6.28
C THR A 1161 23.34 3.02 -7.29
N LEU A 1162 22.05 3.35 -7.35
CA LEU A 1162 21.50 4.42 -8.18
C LEU A 1162 20.85 5.49 -7.29
N ALA A 1163 21.27 6.74 -7.42
CA ALA A 1163 20.60 7.89 -6.81
C ALA A 1163 19.67 8.57 -7.83
N ILE A 1164 18.46 8.88 -7.37
CA ILE A 1164 17.40 9.48 -8.18
C ILE A 1164 16.98 10.79 -7.51
N GLY A 1165 17.08 11.90 -8.23
CA GLY A 1165 16.70 13.23 -7.78
C GLY A 1165 15.42 13.71 -8.47
N TYR A 1166 14.55 14.32 -7.69
CA TYR A 1166 13.24 14.79 -8.15
C TYR A 1166 13.14 16.33 -8.11
N GLY A 1167 12.21 16.87 -8.90
CA GLY A 1167 11.90 18.30 -8.91
C GLY A 1167 11.34 18.84 -7.59
N SER A 1168 10.77 17.98 -6.74
CA SER A 1168 10.36 18.30 -5.37
C SER A 1168 11.52 18.57 -4.41
N GLY A 1169 12.74 18.20 -4.80
CA GLY A 1169 13.91 18.19 -3.94
C GLY A 1169 14.16 16.84 -3.26
N ASP A 1170 13.28 15.86 -3.44
CA ASP A 1170 13.49 14.51 -2.91
C ASP A 1170 14.68 13.83 -3.58
N VAL A 1171 15.43 13.04 -2.81
CA VAL A 1171 16.48 12.16 -3.32
C VAL A 1171 16.24 10.76 -2.79
N ARG A 1172 16.16 9.77 -3.68
CA ARG A 1172 16.05 8.35 -3.32
C ARG A 1172 17.27 7.58 -3.77
N VAL A 1173 17.67 6.62 -2.97
CA VAL A 1173 18.79 5.71 -3.25
C VAL A 1173 18.22 4.32 -3.50
N TRP A 1174 18.74 3.62 -4.50
CA TRP A 1174 18.20 2.35 -4.99
C TRP A 1174 19.33 1.35 -5.21
N ASP A 1175 19.09 0.09 -4.84
CA ASP A 1175 20.00 -1.02 -5.09
C ASP A 1175 19.71 -1.63 -6.46
N VAL A 1176 20.73 -1.65 -7.32
CA VAL A 1176 20.57 -1.99 -8.74
C VAL A 1176 20.35 -3.48 -8.97
N ASP A 1177 21.07 -4.32 -8.24
CA ASP A 1177 20.99 -5.77 -8.39
C ASP A 1177 19.78 -6.34 -7.65
N ALA A 1178 19.51 -5.86 -6.43
CA ALA A 1178 18.37 -6.31 -5.61
C ALA A 1178 17.03 -5.73 -6.08
N ARG A 1179 17.08 -4.69 -6.92
CA ARG A 1179 15.93 -3.96 -7.48
C ARG A 1179 15.01 -3.34 -6.43
N LEU A 1180 15.57 -2.89 -5.32
CA LEU A 1180 14.82 -2.42 -4.16
C LEU A 1180 15.31 -1.02 -3.74
N PRO A 1181 14.40 -0.13 -3.31
CA PRO A 1181 14.80 1.13 -2.72
C PRO A 1181 15.61 0.88 -1.43
N LEU A 1182 16.75 1.57 -1.31
CA LEU A 1182 17.56 1.59 -0.09
C LEU A 1182 17.01 2.66 0.84
N GLY A 1183 15.79 2.42 1.30
CA GLY A 1183 15.01 3.25 2.20
C GLY A 1183 14.23 4.41 1.55
N GLY A 1184 13.70 5.30 2.40
CA GLY A 1184 12.91 6.47 2.05
C GLY A 1184 13.72 7.64 1.52
N SER A 1185 13.04 8.75 1.23
CA SER A 1185 13.69 9.95 0.71
C SER A 1185 14.68 10.55 1.71
N LEU A 1186 15.86 10.95 1.22
CA LEU A 1186 16.85 11.68 2.00
C LEU A 1186 16.31 13.08 2.36
N ARG A 1187 16.63 13.57 3.56
CA ARG A 1187 16.27 14.92 4.02
C ARG A 1187 17.15 15.98 3.35
N THR A 1188 16.70 16.48 2.21
CA THR A 1188 17.36 17.57 1.47
C THR A 1188 16.98 18.96 1.99
N ALA A 1189 17.55 20.01 1.41
CA ALA A 1189 17.10 21.39 1.68
C ALA A 1189 15.72 21.71 1.09
N GLY A 1190 15.14 20.78 0.31
CA GLY A 1190 13.90 20.95 -0.44
C GLY A 1190 14.03 21.85 -1.67
N ASP A 1191 15.26 22.07 -2.15
CA ASP A 1191 15.50 22.71 -3.45
C ASP A 1191 15.46 21.65 -4.56
N ALA A 1192 15.00 22.03 -5.76
CA ALA A 1192 14.89 21.09 -6.87
C ALA A 1192 16.27 20.49 -7.20
N VAL A 1193 16.36 19.16 -7.24
CA VAL A 1193 17.63 18.48 -7.48
C VAL A 1193 18.01 18.67 -8.94
N ARG A 1194 19.08 19.41 -9.22
CA ARG A 1194 19.55 19.69 -10.58
C ARG A 1194 20.67 18.75 -11.01
N THR A 1195 21.51 18.34 -10.08
CA THR A 1195 22.65 17.46 -10.34
C THR A 1195 22.92 16.56 -9.14
N LEU A 1196 23.37 15.33 -9.42
CA LEU A 1196 23.75 14.32 -8.43
C LEU A 1196 25.09 13.71 -8.85
N ALA A 1197 25.95 13.39 -7.88
CA ALA A 1197 27.14 12.59 -8.11
C ALA A 1197 27.56 11.85 -6.84
N PHE A 1198 28.01 10.60 -6.99
CA PHE A 1198 28.70 9.90 -5.92
C PHE A 1198 30.18 10.31 -5.93
N THR A 1199 30.79 10.37 -4.75
CA THR A 1199 32.25 10.38 -4.64
C THR A 1199 32.84 9.06 -5.16
N PRO A 1200 34.13 9.04 -5.57
CA PRO A 1200 34.75 7.83 -6.12
C PRO A 1200 34.73 6.64 -5.15
N ASP A 1201 34.87 6.93 -3.86
CA ASP A 1201 34.77 5.91 -2.80
C ASP A 1201 33.34 5.32 -2.64
N GLY A 1202 32.33 5.87 -3.32
CA GLY A 1202 30.93 5.45 -3.25
C GLY A 1202 30.25 5.76 -1.91
N VAL A 1203 30.91 6.44 -0.97
CA VAL A 1203 30.41 6.61 0.40
C VAL A 1203 29.63 7.90 0.61
N THR A 1204 29.80 8.89 -0.27
CA THR A 1204 29.17 10.21 -0.17
C THR A 1204 28.40 10.54 -1.44
N LEU A 1205 27.15 10.94 -1.29
CA LEU A 1205 26.30 11.47 -2.35
C LEU A 1205 26.26 12.99 -2.25
N ARG A 1206 26.66 13.66 -3.33
CA ARG A 1206 26.58 15.12 -3.49
C ARG A 1206 25.32 15.51 -4.26
N VAL A 1207 24.60 16.49 -3.73
CA VAL A 1207 23.30 16.95 -4.24
C VAL A 1207 23.39 18.44 -4.50
N GLY A 1208 23.19 18.85 -5.75
CA GLY A 1208 23.24 20.25 -6.18
C GLY A 1208 21.88 20.76 -6.63
N GLY A 1209 21.52 21.97 -6.19
CA GLY A 1209 20.37 22.74 -6.62
C GLY A 1209 20.77 24.19 -6.96
N VAL A 1210 19.85 24.98 -7.50
CA VAL A 1210 20.11 26.38 -7.89
C VAL A 1210 19.91 27.39 -6.77
N ARG A 1211 19.18 27.02 -5.71
CA ARG A 1211 18.92 27.87 -4.54
C ARG A 1211 19.65 27.37 -3.32
N ALA A 1212 19.77 26.07 -3.12
CA ALA A 1212 20.52 25.51 -2.01
C ALA A 1212 22.01 25.38 -2.38
N PRO A 1213 22.94 25.67 -1.45
CA PRO A 1213 24.34 25.32 -1.62
C PRO A 1213 24.49 23.80 -1.74
N LEU A 1214 25.65 23.36 -2.25
CA LEU A 1214 25.96 21.94 -2.42
C LEU A 1214 25.76 21.18 -1.10
N GLN A 1215 24.99 20.10 -1.15
CA GLN A 1215 24.71 19.25 0.01
C GLN A 1215 25.46 17.93 -0.11
N SER A 1216 25.95 17.41 1.02
CA SER A 1216 26.70 16.15 1.08
C SER A 1216 26.05 15.18 2.06
N TYR A 1217 25.74 13.98 1.59
CA TYR A 1217 25.08 12.92 2.36
C TYR A 1217 25.95 11.67 2.40
N THR A 1218 26.19 11.13 3.59
CA THR A 1218 26.82 9.81 3.72
C THR A 1218 25.80 8.73 3.34
N VAL A 1219 26.19 7.82 2.45
CA VAL A 1219 25.44 6.62 2.06
C VAL A 1219 26.15 5.33 2.50
N ASP A 1220 27.33 5.47 3.13
CA ASP A 1220 28.04 4.37 3.78
C ASP A 1220 27.27 3.85 5.01
N PRO A 1221 26.85 2.57 5.00
CA PRO A 1221 26.13 1.96 6.11
C PRO A 1221 26.88 2.02 7.44
N ASP A 1222 28.21 1.90 7.48
CA ASP A 1222 28.92 1.86 8.76
C ASP A 1222 28.97 3.23 9.43
N ARG A 1223 29.19 4.30 8.65
CA ARG A 1223 29.03 5.69 9.13
C ARG A 1223 27.61 6.00 9.56
N ILE A 1224 26.60 5.50 8.84
CA ILE A 1224 25.19 5.68 9.21
C ILE A 1224 24.88 4.96 10.52
N ALA A 1225 25.33 3.71 10.68
CA ALA A 1225 25.15 2.94 11.90
C ALA A 1225 25.79 3.64 13.11
N ALA A 1226 26.98 4.23 12.94
CA ALA A 1226 27.62 5.03 13.98
C ALA A 1226 26.78 6.25 14.37
N ARG A 1227 26.26 7.02 13.39
CA ARG A 1227 25.39 8.19 13.66
C ARG A 1227 24.07 7.79 14.33
N LEU A 1228 23.47 6.67 13.92
CA LEU A 1228 22.27 6.13 14.56
C LEU A 1228 22.55 5.69 16.00
N CYS A 1229 23.70 5.06 16.28
CA CYS A 1229 24.10 4.74 17.66
C CYS A 1229 24.30 6.00 18.51
N THR A 1230 24.90 7.07 17.97
CA THR A 1230 25.04 8.35 18.71
C THR A 1230 23.68 8.97 19.03
N ARG A 1231 22.70 8.88 18.12
CA ARG A 1231 21.34 9.41 18.30
C ARG A 1231 20.48 8.55 19.24
N ALA A 1232 20.48 7.24 19.07
CA ALA A 1232 19.64 6.31 19.83
C ALA A 1232 20.20 5.97 21.22
N GLY A 1233 21.48 6.24 21.46
CA GLY A 1233 22.14 6.01 22.74
C GLY A 1233 22.48 4.54 22.99
N PRO A 1234 22.29 4.02 24.22
CA PRO A 1234 22.70 2.66 24.57
C PRO A 1234 21.93 1.60 23.76
N SER A 1235 22.64 0.51 23.44
CA SER A 1235 22.11 -0.68 22.78
C SER A 1235 20.89 -1.25 23.52
N LEU A 1236 20.06 -2.02 22.79
CA LEU A 1236 18.95 -2.77 23.38
C LEU A 1236 19.44 -3.60 24.57
N SER A 1237 18.65 -3.65 25.64
CA SER A 1237 18.92 -4.51 26.79
C SER A 1237 18.81 -5.99 26.40
N PRO A 1238 19.39 -6.92 27.17
CA PRO A 1238 19.22 -8.35 26.93
C PRO A 1238 17.76 -8.82 26.93
N GLU A 1239 16.87 -8.13 27.65
CA GLU A 1239 15.44 -8.42 27.71
C GLU A 1239 14.70 -7.90 26.48
N GLU A 1240 14.98 -6.65 26.07
CA GLU A 1240 14.47 -6.07 24.83
C GLU A 1240 14.93 -6.90 23.62
N TRP A 1241 16.20 -7.30 23.59
CA TRP A 1241 16.73 -8.16 22.53
C TRP A 1241 15.99 -9.49 22.44
N ARG A 1242 15.75 -10.18 23.56
CA ARG A 1242 14.97 -11.43 23.57
C ARG A 1242 13.52 -11.21 23.14
N THR A 1243 12.96 -10.02 23.39
CA THR A 1243 11.59 -9.66 22.99
C THR A 1243 11.48 -9.50 21.47
N TYR A 1244 12.45 -8.82 20.84
CA TYR A 1244 12.40 -8.54 19.40
C TYR A 1244 13.07 -9.63 18.54
N LEU A 1245 14.15 -10.24 19.03
CA LEU A 1245 15.02 -11.21 18.34
C LEU A 1245 15.26 -12.45 19.22
N PRO A 1246 14.22 -13.23 19.54
CA PRO A 1246 14.32 -14.38 20.45
C PRO A 1246 15.27 -15.49 19.95
N ASP A 1247 15.37 -15.66 18.64
CA ASP A 1247 16.12 -16.74 18.00
C ASP A 1247 17.60 -16.39 17.72
N ALA A 1248 18.04 -15.19 18.11
CA ALA A 1248 19.41 -14.70 17.89
C ALA A 1248 20.16 -14.49 19.21
N PRO A 1249 21.44 -14.91 19.33
CA PRO A 1249 22.22 -14.66 20.53
C PRO A 1249 22.38 -13.15 20.76
N TYR A 1250 22.24 -12.71 22.02
CA TYR A 1250 22.38 -11.31 22.38
C TYR A 1250 23.76 -10.76 22.02
N ARG A 1251 23.78 -9.62 21.32
CA ARG A 1251 25.00 -8.89 20.99
C ARG A 1251 24.79 -7.40 21.22
N ARG A 1252 25.77 -6.73 21.83
CA ARG A 1252 25.77 -5.26 21.93
C ARG A 1252 26.01 -4.66 20.56
N VAL A 1253 25.06 -3.88 20.07
CA VAL A 1253 25.10 -3.26 18.73
C VAL A 1253 25.54 -1.80 18.77
N CYS A 1254 25.44 -1.14 19.93
CA CYS A 1254 26.01 0.19 20.19
C CYS A 1254 26.76 0.15 21.52
N GLY A 1255 27.88 0.88 21.67
CA GLY A 1255 28.75 0.77 22.85
C GLY A 1255 29.48 2.05 23.24
N THR A 1256 29.17 2.50 24.46
CA THR A 1256 29.73 3.53 25.38
C THR A 1256 30.15 4.90 24.84
N ARG A 1257 29.71 5.95 25.56
CA ARG A 1257 30.11 7.37 25.42
C ARG A 1257 31.62 7.53 25.15
N PRO A 1258 32.01 8.55 24.36
CA PRO A 1258 33.39 8.80 23.97
C PRO A 1258 34.21 9.23 25.20
N ALA A 1259 34.86 8.27 25.85
CA ALA A 1259 35.97 8.55 26.76
C ALA A 1259 37.26 7.82 26.34
N ASP A 1260 37.19 6.81 25.46
CA ASP A 1260 38.33 5.96 25.08
C ASP A 1260 38.55 5.80 23.55
N ALA A 1261 38.05 6.71 22.71
CA ALA A 1261 38.41 6.72 21.29
C ALA A 1261 39.66 7.60 21.07
N PRO A 1262 40.73 7.10 20.42
CA PRO A 1262 41.87 7.94 20.07
C PRO A 1262 41.40 9.06 19.13
N ALA A 1263 41.84 10.29 19.41
CA ALA A 1263 41.46 11.48 18.66
C ALA A 1263 41.73 11.28 17.16
N LEU A 1264 40.67 11.30 16.36
CA LEU A 1264 40.79 11.55 14.92
C LEU A 1264 41.29 12.99 14.73
N PRO A 1265 42.25 13.23 13.82
CA PRO A 1265 42.78 14.57 13.59
C PRO A 1265 41.69 15.48 12.97
N PRO A 1266 41.71 16.79 13.27
CA PRO A 1266 40.75 17.73 12.71
C PRO A 1266 41.10 18.02 11.24
N THR A 1267 40.22 17.65 10.31
CA THR A 1267 39.45 18.52 9.38
C THR A 1267 38.91 17.70 8.23
#